data_AF-A0A814GQ63-F1
#
_entry.id   AF-A0A814GQ63-F1
#
_cell.length_a   1.000
_cell.length_b   1.000
_cell.length_c   1.000
_cell.angle_alpha   90.00
_cell.angle_beta   90.00
_cell.angle_gamma   90.00
#
_symmetry.space_group_name_H-M   'P 1'
#
loop_
_entity.id
_entity.type
_entity.pdbx_description
1 polymer ?
#
loop_
_entity_poly.entity_id
_entity_poly.type
_entity_poly.pdbx_seq_one_letter_code
_entity_poly.pdbx_strand_id
1 'polypeptide(L)'
;MKGLLYSEDGAYAFPLGPKVTTIGRENCDISINSPQVDNQHALLEYDDEQRCFIVKDLNSSTGTYVHDCRVQNAAVRLVNGDIIRFGRNGLPLEFRMEQTQETSMPSIYQKPANSNSLQLISQTIPSRRATSGLATHQQPIDVAQNSGFTLRTRPSSVGAKKPPTSTTNIPSQDSTSNRDPQVRSNAWTISNFSNNGRSVINGNFTGELDISTPETSDITNRVDLLEREVKGRDADIRGINDRLRNLEPLSSSFTNEVRTLKSELDKVKREKQAASNLITSLQRDLHIKESDLAKATREIEGMKNDSRDKDLRLQSIQAKLNLLRDRNRAEEERVTKENELKIKAAEQQINELKESVNRLKTQLQDTESQLLRLNQNEQKLKEECETARRQLVEVQQSETKLKTNLEDSEKKYNDFCSKVWKCFAADEDDDYDEDQHNIVEQIEQLKQHLTQSQIQLGQQLEQHASSNEALRDLLRKFIELLTNAIQEHATVESLSQVRQQIVDLEDGAEDGTLAGIFKRAALNVIDCHVKLLDGINHLVSDGDDQQGNRSANKTFELIRRQYEDLQREKDSFALERTSHDERFRSELENLTSEKEYKQARICILLDNYRIRSTSSASWQQRFNDECDRLRQQTAQLQSDHDEQVRSLSDRLASVTAEKTEYLQRWTALQTESSQQIDDLSTKLRQCQRQLTEEKEHQNDLSGIHEKQREELDRLEKEKNTTIEDLTAQIEVYKGQIRQFSKMIVQLEKNLTEEREKCVKLQTDLDNANKKIKSKPLTHSSPSTKHVPVIPVITTAVTDVSSELQAHKTRIQEQEQIIVSLRRDLAGMNARLSDVQGELSDKQKRTLEKNDNTIRDQTKELSATRVKLSKLSDIVDKQAAKIESLQTELSKSKVLANQYQLLVDQRQADIDRLSKSLEQTSSVVQHVEKTNFEEGRVTHELVAIGAQCKGERHEQTIGRQREALNELRARIKSLEQSRPANPSYEKTLQQVVSLKRDLAEMRARQALPTDLPYLTTSNPPALTGQALSDTSCLTPEAQKVIEERTAHMETMNILQSCDELYHTFARKVVRLLNIEDETVLHTSPLTVAASNERHAALQQRHRMIDILLQRIEILHDRLLRKEDLLKDYEKDLGKLRQAEIALRERDILVQDLETDKRIKDDETLHLRNTLKDTQNNLNREKRTNATIKLSRNADLSQSNDLIRRTGGPGNNLHHHCPPDDTTGKVQTIERDMNQKLSRKNYEIKTLKQELHEALDTLSEQSNKVRLLELQSMDTPNNLMS
;
A
#
# COMPACT_ATOMS: atom_id res chain seq x y z
N MET A 1 -11.76 -24.59 30.88
CA MET A 1 -11.40 -24.36 32.30
C MET A 1 -11.54 -22.87 32.57
N LYS A 2 -11.77 -22.45 33.82
CA LYS A 2 -11.72 -21.03 34.21
C LYS A 2 -10.64 -20.86 35.28
N GLY A 3 -9.79 -19.85 35.11
CA GLY A 3 -8.88 -19.40 36.18
C GLY A 3 -9.57 -18.34 37.02
N LEU A 4 -9.32 -18.35 38.33
CA LEU A 4 -9.76 -17.30 39.26
C LEU A 4 -8.63 -16.97 40.24
N LEU A 5 -8.58 -15.72 40.70
CA LEU A 5 -7.77 -15.28 41.83
C LEU A 5 -8.66 -15.05 43.06
N TYR A 6 -8.43 -15.77 44.15
CA TYR A 6 -9.17 -15.61 45.41
C TYR A 6 -8.39 -14.75 46.40
N SER A 7 -9.07 -13.84 47.10
CA SER A 7 -8.55 -13.19 48.30
C SER A 7 -8.28 -14.23 49.41
N GLU A 8 -7.34 -13.94 50.30
CA GLU A 8 -6.95 -14.78 51.46
C GLU A 8 -8.15 -15.19 52.33
N ASP A 9 -9.12 -14.28 52.54
CA ASP A 9 -10.36 -14.54 53.27
C ASP A 9 -11.43 -15.33 52.46
N GLY A 10 -11.16 -15.63 51.18
CA GLY A 10 -12.12 -16.21 50.23
C GLY A 10 -13.27 -15.29 49.80
N ALA A 11 -13.39 -14.10 50.41
CA ALA A 11 -14.53 -13.17 50.25
C ALA A 11 -14.66 -12.55 48.84
N TYR A 12 -13.56 -12.48 48.09
CA TYR A 12 -13.52 -11.94 46.73
C TYR A 12 -12.83 -12.91 45.79
N ALA A 13 -13.41 -13.11 44.61
CA ALA A 13 -12.86 -13.94 43.54
C ALA A 13 -12.87 -13.16 42.22
N PHE A 14 -11.70 -12.92 41.65
CA PHE A 14 -11.52 -12.23 40.38
C PHE A 14 -11.43 -13.27 39.25
N PRO A 15 -12.40 -13.35 38.32
CA PRO A 15 -12.34 -14.29 37.20
C PRO A 15 -11.31 -13.82 36.17
N LEU A 16 -10.48 -14.74 35.68
CA LEU A 16 -9.52 -14.45 34.62
C LEU A 16 -10.20 -14.48 33.23
N GLY A 17 -9.73 -13.61 32.35
CA GLY A 17 -10.12 -13.60 30.94
C GLY A 17 -9.71 -14.88 30.21
N PRO A 18 -10.38 -15.23 29.09
CA PRO A 18 -10.23 -16.52 28.42
C PRO A 18 -8.89 -16.71 27.68
N LYS A 19 -8.08 -15.67 27.56
CA LYS A 19 -6.73 -15.69 26.93
C LYS A 19 -5.73 -14.78 27.64
N VAL A 20 -6.13 -13.54 27.94
CA VAL A 20 -5.30 -12.54 28.60
C VAL A 20 -6.14 -11.83 29.68
N THR A 21 -5.50 -11.43 30.77
CA THR A 21 -6.05 -10.56 31.83
C THR A 21 -4.97 -9.58 32.28
N THR A 22 -5.25 -8.29 32.18
CA THR A 22 -4.39 -7.20 32.68
C THR A 22 -4.67 -6.91 34.16
N ILE A 23 -3.62 -6.58 34.92
CA ILE A 23 -3.71 -6.28 36.35
C ILE A 23 -2.94 -5.00 36.63
N GLY A 24 -3.57 -4.09 37.37
CA GLY A 24 -3.01 -2.78 37.70
C GLY A 24 -3.97 -1.96 38.55
N ARG A 25 -3.69 -0.67 38.73
CA ARG A 25 -4.53 0.22 39.54
C ARG A 25 -5.69 0.85 38.76
N GLU A 26 -5.47 1.11 37.48
CA GLU A 26 -6.37 1.88 36.59
C GLU A 26 -6.34 1.25 35.19
N ASN A 27 -7.48 1.25 34.47
CA ASN A 27 -7.58 0.75 33.08
C ASN A 27 -7.07 -0.70 32.87
N CYS A 28 -7.28 -1.58 33.85
CA CYS A 28 -6.93 -3.01 33.79
C CYS A 28 -8.15 -3.89 34.09
N ASP A 29 -8.20 -5.08 33.48
CA ASP A 29 -9.27 -6.09 33.64
C ASP A 29 -9.51 -6.45 35.11
N ILE A 30 -8.43 -6.53 35.90
CA ILE A 30 -8.46 -6.60 37.37
C ILE A 30 -7.81 -5.32 37.92
N SER A 31 -8.64 -4.38 38.35
CA SER A 31 -8.19 -3.12 38.95
C SER A 31 -8.07 -3.24 40.48
N ILE A 32 -6.85 -3.21 40.99
CA ILE A 32 -6.51 -3.31 42.42
C ILE A 32 -6.14 -1.91 42.94
N ASN A 33 -7.05 -1.29 43.71
CA ASN A 33 -6.85 0.04 44.27
C ASN A 33 -5.88 0.02 45.47
N SER A 34 -4.58 -0.05 45.18
CA SER A 34 -3.49 0.01 46.15
C SER A 34 -2.39 0.96 45.66
N PRO A 35 -1.80 1.81 46.52
CA PRO A 35 -0.68 2.67 46.15
C PRO A 35 0.62 1.91 45.88
N GLN A 36 0.67 0.60 46.13
CA GLN A 36 1.80 -0.27 45.75
C GLN A 36 1.60 -0.97 44.40
N VAL A 37 0.48 -0.75 43.73
CA VAL A 37 0.19 -1.30 42.39
C VAL A 37 0.26 -0.17 41.37
N ASP A 38 0.99 -0.39 40.28
CA ASP A 38 1.14 0.57 39.19
C ASP A 38 -0.10 0.56 38.28
N ASN A 39 -0.29 1.59 37.45
CA ASN A 39 -1.45 1.69 36.55
C ASN A 39 -1.61 0.45 35.67
N GLN A 40 -0.52 -0.04 35.06
CA GLN A 40 -0.40 -1.39 34.53
C GLN A 40 0.78 -2.06 35.25
N HIS A 41 0.55 -3.20 35.90
CA HIS A 41 1.51 -3.81 36.83
C HIS A 41 1.88 -5.25 36.44
N ALA A 42 0.90 -6.06 36.06
CA ALA A 42 1.12 -7.45 35.65
C ALA A 42 0.15 -7.90 34.53
N LEU A 43 0.54 -8.98 33.86
CA LEU A 43 -0.24 -9.65 32.82
C LEU A 43 -0.39 -11.14 33.18
N LEU A 44 -1.61 -11.65 33.14
CA LEU A 44 -1.91 -13.09 33.16
C LEU A 44 -2.32 -13.55 31.77
N GLU A 45 -1.64 -14.55 31.24
CA GLU A 45 -1.87 -15.09 29.90
C GLU A 45 -2.11 -16.61 30.02
N TYR A 46 -3.09 -17.13 29.27
CA TYR A 46 -3.37 -18.55 29.17
C TYR A 46 -2.67 -19.14 27.93
N ASP A 47 -1.69 -20.01 28.18
CA ASP A 47 -0.99 -20.77 27.15
C ASP A 47 -1.88 -21.95 26.71
N ASP A 48 -2.41 -21.86 25.48
CA ASP A 48 -3.26 -22.91 24.88
C ASP A 48 -2.50 -24.22 24.59
N GLU A 49 -1.17 -24.16 24.38
CA GLU A 49 -0.33 -25.32 24.08
C GLU A 49 0.02 -26.09 25.36
N GLN A 50 0.48 -25.38 26.40
CA GLN A 50 0.83 -25.96 27.71
C GLN A 50 -0.38 -26.10 28.67
N ARG A 51 -1.53 -25.52 28.31
CA ARG A 51 -2.79 -25.53 29.06
C ARG A 51 -2.66 -25.02 30.49
N CYS A 52 -1.97 -23.90 30.66
CA CYS A 52 -1.72 -23.27 31.95
C CYS A 52 -1.76 -21.74 31.86
N PHE A 53 -2.06 -21.09 32.98
CA PHE A 53 -1.86 -19.65 33.12
C PHE A 53 -0.39 -19.34 33.42
N ILE A 54 0.07 -18.19 32.94
CA ILE A 54 1.43 -17.69 33.08
C ILE A 54 1.36 -16.22 33.47
N VAL A 55 2.08 -15.81 34.51
CA VAL A 55 2.18 -14.41 34.96
C VAL A 55 3.45 -13.75 34.44
N LYS A 56 3.33 -12.51 34.00
CA LYS A 56 4.43 -11.63 33.56
C LYS A 56 4.33 -10.31 34.32
N ASP A 57 5.42 -9.88 34.94
CA ASP A 57 5.53 -8.51 35.50
C ASP A 57 5.74 -7.52 34.35
N LEU A 58 5.05 -6.37 34.37
CA LEU A 58 5.16 -5.35 33.33
C LEU A 58 6.26 -4.31 33.66
N ASN A 59 7.40 -4.79 34.16
CA ASN A 59 8.49 -3.99 34.73
C ASN A 59 8.00 -3.02 35.84
N SER A 60 7.18 -3.55 36.74
CA SER A 60 6.52 -2.75 37.76
C SER A 60 7.51 -2.20 38.81
N SER A 61 7.22 -1.00 39.32
CA SER A 61 8.06 -0.25 40.25
C SER A 61 8.28 -1.01 41.57
N THR A 62 7.24 -1.70 42.03
CA THR A 62 7.20 -2.47 43.29
C THR A 62 7.38 -3.99 43.09
N GLY A 63 7.15 -4.50 41.88
CA GLY A 63 7.31 -5.92 41.51
C GLY A 63 6.09 -6.80 41.77
N THR A 64 5.81 -7.70 40.82
CA THR A 64 4.98 -8.89 41.00
C THR A 64 5.77 -10.01 41.69
N TYR A 65 5.13 -10.75 42.60
CA TYR A 65 5.72 -11.87 43.32
C TYR A 65 4.82 -13.10 43.23
N VAL A 66 5.40 -14.29 43.09
CA VAL A 66 4.71 -15.60 43.21
C VAL A 66 5.43 -16.39 44.31
N HIS A 67 4.70 -16.87 45.31
CA HIS A 67 5.30 -17.48 46.52
C HIS A 67 6.44 -16.63 47.12
N ASP A 68 6.19 -15.32 47.25
CA ASP A 68 7.12 -14.27 47.69
C ASP A 68 8.44 -14.15 46.89
N CYS A 69 8.55 -14.87 45.75
CA CYS A 69 9.67 -14.77 44.81
C CYS A 69 9.33 -13.74 43.72
N ARG A 70 10.16 -12.69 43.56
CA ARG A 70 9.90 -11.64 42.56
C ARG A 70 10.04 -12.19 41.14
N VAL A 71 9.04 -11.94 40.30
CA VAL A 71 9.09 -12.18 38.85
C VAL A 71 10.11 -11.19 38.24
N GLN A 72 11.10 -11.69 37.50
CA GLN A 72 12.16 -10.88 36.88
C GLN A 72 12.35 -11.28 35.41
N ASN A 73 11.96 -10.39 34.49
CA ASN A 73 12.18 -10.48 33.03
C ASN A 73 11.79 -11.82 32.37
N ALA A 74 10.93 -12.62 33.02
CA ALA A 74 10.56 -13.96 32.62
C ALA A 74 9.08 -14.22 32.93
N ALA A 75 8.46 -15.08 32.13
CA ALA A 75 7.07 -15.48 32.29
C ALA A 75 6.99 -16.70 33.23
N VAL A 76 6.30 -16.57 34.36
CA VAL A 76 6.23 -17.61 35.40
C VAL A 76 4.91 -18.38 35.26
N ARG A 77 5.01 -19.68 34.95
CA ARG A 77 3.86 -20.58 34.91
C ARG A 77 3.24 -20.74 36.30
N LEU A 78 1.92 -20.65 36.35
CA LEU A 78 1.12 -20.83 37.57
C LEU A 78 0.54 -22.25 37.70
N VAL A 79 0.39 -22.69 38.94
CA VAL A 79 -0.22 -23.95 39.38
C VAL A 79 -1.37 -23.64 40.35
N ASN A 80 -2.40 -24.49 40.36
CA ASN A 80 -3.55 -24.33 41.26
C ASN A 80 -3.12 -24.39 42.73
N GLY A 81 -3.26 -23.28 43.45
CA GLY A 81 -2.80 -23.06 44.82
C GLY A 81 -1.71 -21.98 44.94
N ASP A 82 -1.17 -21.48 43.82
CA ASP A 82 -0.10 -20.48 43.83
C ASP A 82 -0.56 -19.13 44.41
N ILE A 83 0.19 -18.61 45.37
CA ILE A 83 -0.07 -17.28 45.96
C ILE A 83 0.70 -16.21 45.18
N ILE A 84 -0.04 -15.23 44.65
CA ILE A 84 0.49 -14.09 43.89
C ILE A 84 0.32 -12.81 44.72
N ARG A 85 1.33 -11.93 44.73
CA ARG A 85 1.24 -10.56 45.28
C ARG A 85 1.62 -9.54 44.23
N PHE A 86 0.92 -8.42 44.23
CA PHE A 86 1.19 -7.26 43.37
C PHE A 86 1.72 -6.11 44.23
N GLY A 87 3.01 -5.83 44.08
CA GLY A 87 3.81 -5.02 45.00
C GLY A 87 4.31 -5.79 46.23
N ARG A 88 5.41 -5.31 46.82
CA ARG A 88 6.18 -5.99 47.87
C ARG A 88 5.39 -6.29 49.16
N ASN A 89 4.43 -5.45 49.52
CA ASN A 89 3.48 -5.71 50.62
C ASN A 89 2.04 -5.87 50.08
N GLY A 90 1.91 -6.35 48.84
CA GLY A 90 0.62 -6.55 48.19
C GLY A 90 -0.25 -7.61 48.88
N LEU A 91 -1.56 -7.45 48.73
CA LEU A 91 -2.55 -8.46 49.13
C LEU A 91 -2.21 -9.79 48.43
N PRO A 92 -2.15 -10.92 49.17
CA PRO A 92 -1.97 -12.23 48.57
C PRO A 92 -3.28 -12.68 47.91
N LEU A 93 -3.16 -13.18 46.69
CA LEU A 93 -4.25 -13.77 45.93
C LEU A 93 -3.89 -15.20 45.54
N GLU A 94 -4.72 -16.17 45.92
CA GLU A 94 -4.53 -17.59 45.57
C GLU A 94 -5.13 -17.88 44.19
N PHE A 95 -4.31 -18.37 43.26
CA PHE A 95 -4.74 -18.78 41.93
C PHE A 95 -5.36 -20.18 41.95
N ARG A 96 -6.60 -20.31 41.47
CA ARG A 96 -7.32 -21.60 41.34
C ARG A 96 -7.87 -21.80 39.93
N MET A 97 -8.00 -23.06 39.53
CA MET A 97 -8.62 -23.48 38.27
C MET A 97 -9.89 -24.29 38.50
N GLU A 98 -11.04 -23.78 38.05
CA GLU A 98 -12.29 -24.54 38.05
C GLU A 98 -12.37 -25.50 36.85
N GLN A 99 -12.65 -26.76 37.16
CA GLN A 99 -12.88 -27.84 36.21
C GLN A 99 -14.36 -28.22 36.25
N THR A 100 -15.13 -27.78 35.25
CA THR A 100 -16.55 -28.10 35.11
C THR A 100 -16.76 -29.60 34.97
N GLN A 101 -17.46 -30.22 35.92
CA GLN A 101 -17.86 -31.62 35.86
C GLN A 101 -18.97 -31.83 34.84
N GLU A 102 -18.78 -32.77 33.92
CA GLU A 102 -19.85 -33.34 33.12
C GLU A 102 -20.59 -34.39 33.96
N THR A 103 -21.90 -34.24 34.14
CA THR A 103 -22.75 -35.24 34.80
C THR A 103 -23.84 -35.74 33.85
N SER A 104 -24.14 -37.03 33.92
CA SER A 104 -24.91 -37.78 32.92
C SER A 104 -26.40 -37.43 32.82
N MET A 105 -26.92 -37.42 31.60
CA MET A 105 -28.36 -37.51 31.28
C MET A 105 -29.02 -38.73 31.94
N PRO A 106 -30.31 -38.62 32.32
CA PRO A 106 -31.35 -39.20 31.45
C PRO A 106 -32.57 -38.29 31.23
N SER A 107 -33.35 -38.62 30.19
CA SER A 107 -34.55 -37.89 29.75
C SER A 107 -35.79 -38.12 30.62
N ILE A 108 -36.75 -37.17 30.61
CA ILE A 108 -38.20 -37.44 30.51
C ILE A 108 -38.97 -36.15 30.12
N TYR A 109 -40.21 -36.30 29.64
CA TYR A 109 -41.22 -35.26 29.33
C TYR A 109 -41.48 -34.32 30.54
N GLN A 110 -42.08 -33.11 30.44
CA GLN A 110 -43.27 -32.74 29.68
C GLN A 110 -43.50 -31.20 29.59
N LYS A 111 -44.33 -30.75 28.62
CA LYS A 111 -44.93 -29.39 28.53
C LYS A 111 -46.12 -29.26 29.54
N PRO A 112 -46.75 -28.08 29.83
CA PRO A 112 -47.28 -27.12 28.84
C PRO A 112 -47.36 -25.61 29.26
N ALA A 113 -48.08 -24.82 28.43
CA ALA A 113 -48.71 -23.51 28.71
C ALA A 113 -47.78 -22.28 28.91
N ASN A 114 -47.74 -21.26 28.02
CA ASN A 114 -48.77 -20.27 27.57
C ASN A 114 -48.66 -18.95 28.39
N SER A 115 -48.89 -17.73 27.86
CA SER A 115 -49.57 -17.31 26.62
C SER A 115 -49.17 -15.90 26.11
N ASN A 116 -49.08 -15.75 24.77
CA ASN A 116 -49.73 -14.69 23.95
C ASN A 116 -49.32 -13.19 24.08
N SER A 117 -49.39 -12.33 23.04
CA SER A 117 -49.77 -12.54 21.61
C SER A 117 -49.47 -11.36 20.66
N LEU A 118 -49.13 -11.70 19.39
CA LEU A 118 -49.55 -11.05 18.12
C LEU A 118 -49.06 -9.60 17.81
N GLN A 119 -49.03 -9.11 16.57
CA GLN A 119 -49.63 -9.54 15.27
C GLN A 119 -48.51 -9.80 14.21
N LEU A 120 -48.57 -10.74 13.23
CA LEU A 120 -49.64 -11.22 12.31
C LEU A 120 -49.92 -10.19 11.19
N ILE A 121 -49.99 -10.49 9.87
CA ILE A 121 -50.27 -11.69 9.05
C ILE A 121 -49.23 -11.75 7.86
N SER A 122 -49.05 -12.73 6.94
CA SER A 122 -50.00 -13.64 6.28
C SER A 122 -49.46 -15.02 5.78
N GLN A 123 -49.23 -15.21 4.47
CA GLN A 123 -49.41 -16.47 3.69
C GLN A 123 -48.48 -16.48 2.44
N THR A 124 -48.35 -17.50 1.55
CA THR A 124 -49.25 -18.59 1.09
C THR A 124 -48.55 -19.96 0.90
N ILE A 125 -49.32 -20.96 0.43
CA ILE A 125 -49.09 -22.43 0.36
C ILE A 125 -50.00 -23.02 -0.77
N PRO A 126 -49.91 -24.29 -1.27
CA PRO A 126 -49.37 -25.51 -0.64
C PRO A 126 -48.57 -26.45 -1.59
N SER A 127 -48.73 -27.79 -1.46
CA SER A 127 -48.02 -28.88 -2.17
C SER A 127 -48.89 -30.15 -2.24
N ARG A 128 -48.77 -31.01 -3.28
CA ARG A 128 -48.75 -32.53 -3.22
C ARG A 128 -49.14 -33.34 -4.49
N ARG A 129 -48.39 -34.45 -4.71
CA ARG A 129 -48.81 -35.88 -4.99
C ARG A 129 -49.66 -36.27 -6.22
N ALA A 130 -49.13 -37.20 -7.05
CA ALA A 130 -49.77 -38.38 -7.70
C ALA A 130 -48.77 -39.04 -8.70
N THR A 131 -48.94 -40.22 -9.31
CA THR A 131 -48.90 -41.63 -8.87
C THR A 131 -48.87 -42.54 -10.13
N SER A 132 -48.11 -43.65 -10.13
CA SER A 132 -48.27 -44.91 -10.92
C SER A 132 -48.23 -44.95 -12.47
N GLY A 133 -47.49 -45.93 -13.02
CA GLY A 133 -47.54 -46.43 -14.41
C GLY A 133 -46.50 -47.55 -14.66
N LEU A 134 -46.78 -48.55 -15.53
CA LEU A 134 -45.95 -49.76 -15.75
C LEU A 134 -45.56 -50.01 -17.22
N ALA A 135 -44.29 -50.39 -17.46
CA ALA A 135 -43.75 -51.24 -18.55
C ALA A 135 -44.04 -50.82 -20.03
N THR A 136 -43.42 -51.36 -21.12
CA THR A 136 -42.40 -52.43 -21.29
C THR A 136 -41.45 -52.09 -22.47
N HIS A 137 -40.24 -52.65 -22.43
CA HIS A 137 -39.15 -52.77 -23.42
C HIS A 137 -39.49 -52.81 -24.94
N GLN A 138 -38.86 -51.95 -25.77
CA GLN A 138 -38.17 -52.27 -27.08
C GLN A 138 -37.58 -51.02 -27.81
N GLN A 139 -36.81 -51.24 -28.89
CA GLN A 139 -36.22 -50.28 -29.87
C GLN A 139 -36.67 -50.69 -31.31
N PRO A 140 -36.39 -50.01 -32.47
CA PRO A 140 -35.34 -49.00 -32.77
C PRO A 140 -35.63 -47.88 -33.84
N ILE A 141 -34.61 -47.04 -34.13
CA ILE A 141 -34.21 -46.40 -35.43
C ILE A 141 -35.09 -45.33 -36.17
N ASP A 142 -34.49 -44.13 -36.28
CA ASP A 142 -34.38 -43.12 -37.38
C ASP A 142 -35.54 -42.39 -38.14
N VAL A 143 -35.15 -41.16 -38.59
CA VAL A 143 -35.52 -40.37 -39.80
C VAL A 143 -36.31 -39.04 -39.62
N ALA A 144 -35.56 -37.96 -39.91
CA ALA A 144 -35.81 -36.50 -40.00
C ALA A 144 -36.92 -35.97 -40.96
N GLN A 145 -37.10 -34.62 -41.02
CA GLN A 145 -36.98 -33.86 -42.30
C GLN A 145 -36.96 -32.30 -42.25
N ASN A 146 -36.55 -31.71 -43.40
CA ASN A 146 -36.66 -30.31 -43.91
C ASN A 146 -35.70 -29.21 -43.37
N SER A 147 -35.14 -28.30 -44.19
CA SER A 147 -35.05 -28.08 -45.68
C SER A 147 -33.95 -26.99 -45.97
N GLY A 148 -33.56 -26.48 -47.17
CA GLY A 148 -33.81 -26.72 -48.62
C GLY A 148 -33.72 -25.39 -49.45
N PHE A 149 -33.42 -25.27 -50.76
CA PHE A 149 -32.85 -26.20 -51.78
C PHE A 149 -32.56 -25.50 -53.16
N THR A 150 -31.37 -24.92 -53.44
CA THR A 150 -30.95 -24.35 -54.76
C THR A 150 -29.40 -24.37 -54.99
N LEU A 151 -28.78 -24.31 -56.18
CA LEU A 151 -28.99 -24.98 -57.50
C LEU A 151 -27.81 -24.68 -58.50
N ARG A 152 -27.10 -25.70 -59.06
CA ARG A 152 -26.31 -25.73 -60.36
C ARG A 152 -25.13 -24.71 -60.58
N THR A 153 -24.11 -24.85 -61.47
CA THR A 153 -23.83 -25.60 -62.74
C THR A 153 -22.33 -26.11 -62.91
N ARG A 154 -22.03 -26.72 -64.09
CA ARG A 154 -20.73 -27.16 -64.73
C ARG A 154 -20.22 -26.08 -65.74
N PRO A 155 -19.16 -26.24 -66.62
CA PRO A 155 -17.85 -26.95 -66.56
C PRO A 155 -16.61 -26.25 -67.29
N SER A 156 -15.40 -26.85 -67.17
CA SER A 156 -14.30 -27.04 -68.18
C SER A 156 -13.39 -25.92 -68.78
N SER A 157 -12.09 -26.30 -68.97
CA SER A 157 -10.99 -25.77 -69.84
C SER A 157 -10.41 -24.36 -69.55
N VAL A 158 -9.19 -23.92 -69.94
CA VAL A 158 -8.13 -24.34 -70.90
C VAL A 158 -6.72 -24.05 -70.28
N GLY A 159 -5.57 -24.69 -70.60
CA GLY A 159 -5.36 -25.93 -71.36
C GLY A 159 -3.97 -26.23 -72.01
N ALA A 160 -2.94 -25.36 -72.08
CA ALA A 160 -1.79 -25.59 -73.01
C ALA A 160 -0.36 -25.14 -72.59
N LYS A 161 0.62 -26.08 -72.56
CA LYS A 161 1.90 -26.12 -73.35
C LYS A 161 2.91 -27.19 -72.84
N LYS A 162 3.66 -27.80 -73.78
CA LYS A 162 4.92 -28.59 -73.59
C LYS A 162 6.01 -27.98 -74.53
N PRO A 163 7.18 -28.62 -74.74
CA PRO A 163 8.41 -28.59 -73.95
C PRO A 163 9.54 -27.80 -74.65
N PRO A 164 10.75 -27.68 -74.04
CA PRO A 164 11.96 -28.35 -74.54
C PRO A 164 12.82 -28.95 -73.38
N THR A 165 13.71 -29.96 -73.48
CA THR A 165 15.01 -30.14 -74.20
C THR A 165 16.01 -29.00 -73.98
N SER A 166 17.32 -29.19 -73.72
CA SER A 166 18.20 -30.34 -73.40
C SER A 166 19.63 -29.82 -73.07
N THR A 167 20.63 -30.70 -72.87
CA THR A 167 22.12 -30.48 -72.75
C THR A 167 22.67 -30.79 -71.34
N THR A 168 23.17 -32.00 -71.03
CA THR A 168 24.49 -32.63 -71.35
C THR A 168 25.61 -32.27 -70.36
N ASN A 169 26.02 -33.24 -69.51
CA ASN A 169 27.44 -33.66 -69.36
C ASN A 169 27.62 -34.91 -68.47
N ILE A 170 27.84 -36.05 -69.14
CA ILE A 170 28.92 -37.03 -68.94
C ILE A 170 29.56 -37.17 -67.53
N PRO A 171 29.50 -38.38 -66.94
CA PRO A 171 30.49 -38.90 -66.01
C PRO A 171 31.26 -40.08 -66.63
N SER A 172 32.32 -39.81 -67.39
CA SER A 172 33.18 -40.83 -68.01
C SER A 172 34.65 -40.43 -67.96
N GLN A 173 35.46 -41.29 -67.30
CA GLN A 173 36.80 -41.72 -67.72
C GLN A 173 37.94 -40.65 -67.79
N ASP A 174 39.23 -40.99 -67.63
CA ASP A 174 39.82 -42.30 -67.33
C ASP A 174 41.19 -42.20 -66.63
N SER A 175 41.67 -43.33 -66.10
CA SER A 175 43.10 -43.70 -65.97
C SER A 175 43.97 -42.86 -65.01
N THR A 176 45.15 -43.27 -64.51
CA THR A 176 45.85 -44.58 -64.29
C THR A 176 46.93 -44.29 -63.22
N SER A 177 47.57 -45.19 -62.46
CA SER A 177 47.67 -46.67 -62.32
C SER A 177 48.14 -46.99 -60.87
N ASN A 178 48.46 -48.20 -60.37
CA ASN A 178 48.67 -49.53 -60.97
C ASN A 178 48.57 -50.69 -59.92
N ARG A 179 48.33 -51.92 -60.41
CA ARG A 179 48.61 -53.26 -59.82
C ARG A 179 47.96 -53.76 -58.52
N ASP A 180 46.97 -54.66 -58.67
CA ASP A 180 47.10 -56.16 -58.61
C ASP A 180 47.74 -56.92 -57.41
N PRO A 181 47.40 -58.23 -57.17
CA PRO A 181 46.27 -59.03 -57.72
C PRO A 181 45.56 -60.09 -56.80
N GLN A 182 44.39 -60.54 -57.30
CA GLN A 182 43.92 -61.96 -57.49
C GLN A 182 42.98 -62.75 -56.52
N VAL A 183 42.02 -63.46 -57.20
CA VAL A 183 41.22 -64.68 -56.86
C VAL A 183 40.29 -64.60 -55.63
N ARG A 184 38.93 -64.58 -55.71
CA ARG A 184 37.86 -65.37 -56.41
C ARG A 184 37.42 -66.69 -55.74
N SER A 185 36.14 -66.77 -55.32
CA SER A 185 35.13 -67.64 -55.96
C SER A 185 33.70 -67.32 -55.47
N ASN A 186 32.69 -67.59 -56.31
CA ASN A 186 31.26 -67.47 -55.99
C ASN A 186 30.62 -68.86 -55.90
N ALA A 187 29.39 -68.92 -55.37
CA ALA A 187 28.47 -70.04 -55.57
C ALA A 187 27.16 -69.55 -56.20
N TRP A 188 26.52 -70.37 -57.06
CA TRP A 188 25.07 -70.51 -57.25
C TRP A 188 24.79 -71.69 -58.21
N THR A 189 23.57 -72.25 -58.16
CA THR A 189 23.21 -73.56 -58.73
C THR A 189 22.51 -73.51 -60.09
N ILE A 190 22.78 -74.50 -60.95
CA ILE A 190 22.02 -74.83 -62.19
C ILE A 190 21.78 -76.36 -62.27
N SER A 191 20.82 -76.77 -63.11
CA SER A 191 20.06 -78.04 -63.12
C SER A 191 20.69 -79.28 -63.76
N ASN A 192 20.08 -80.43 -63.45
CA ASN A 192 20.26 -81.80 -64.01
C ASN A 192 20.45 -81.90 -65.54
N PHE A 193 21.18 -82.94 -65.99
CA PHE A 193 20.68 -83.93 -66.97
C PHE A 193 21.49 -85.26 -66.89
N SER A 194 21.10 -86.28 -67.66
CA SER A 194 21.49 -87.71 -67.51
C SER A 194 22.53 -88.20 -68.54
N ASN A 195 23.42 -89.15 -68.17
CA ASN A 195 23.48 -90.50 -68.79
C ASN A 195 24.61 -91.47 -68.32
N ASN A 196 24.22 -92.76 -68.24
CA ASN A 196 24.94 -94.03 -68.53
C ASN A 196 26.46 -94.22 -68.30
N GLY A 197 26.80 -95.37 -67.69
CA GLY A 197 27.75 -96.31 -68.32
C GLY A 197 28.63 -97.26 -67.47
N ARG A 198 28.21 -98.55 -67.37
CA ARG A 198 29.07 -99.78 -67.27
C ARG A 198 30.09 -99.94 -66.09
N SER A 199 30.68 -101.12 -65.79
CA SER A 199 30.27 -102.53 -65.95
C SER A 199 31.28 -103.53 -65.31
N VAL A 200 30.88 -104.19 -64.21
CA VAL A 200 31.56 -105.34 -63.53
C VAL A 200 33.09 -105.11 -63.27
N ILE A 201 34.06 -106.03 -63.12
CA ILE A 201 34.27 -107.50 -63.28
C ILE A 201 34.80 -108.11 -61.95
N ASN A 202 34.61 -109.41 -61.72
CA ASN A 202 35.24 -110.22 -60.66
C ASN A 202 35.93 -111.43 -61.33
N GLY A 203 37.17 -111.80 -60.97
CA GLY A 203 37.88 -112.89 -61.66
C GLY A 203 39.20 -113.36 -61.03
N ASN A 204 39.34 -114.69 -60.90
CA ASN A 204 40.56 -115.39 -60.51
C ASN A 204 41.18 -116.10 -61.74
N PHE A 205 42.50 -116.31 -61.75
CA PHE A 205 43.14 -117.29 -62.64
C PHE A 205 44.49 -117.79 -62.09
N THR A 206 44.81 -119.07 -62.32
CA THR A 206 46.10 -119.73 -62.01
C THR A 206 46.30 -120.93 -62.96
N GLY A 207 47.47 -121.07 -63.59
CA GLY A 207 47.91 -122.29 -64.32
C GLY A 207 48.84 -123.18 -63.48
N GLU A 208 49.39 -124.31 -63.96
CA GLU A 208 49.37 -124.89 -65.33
C GLU A 208 49.87 -126.37 -65.32
N LEU A 209 49.47 -127.19 -66.32
CA LEU A 209 50.03 -128.51 -66.78
C LEU A 209 50.08 -129.73 -65.79
N ASP A 210 50.35 -131.00 -66.19
CA ASP A 210 49.87 -131.95 -67.26
C ASP A 210 50.79 -133.22 -67.28
N ILE A 211 50.58 -134.40 -67.92
CA ILE A 211 49.53 -135.13 -68.68
C ILE A 211 49.66 -136.65 -68.35
N SER A 212 48.72 -137.54 -68.74
CA SER A 212 48.92 -138.89 -69.39
C SER A 212 47.96 -140.02 -68.98
N THR A 213 47.75 -141.02 -69.86
CA THR A 213 46.75 -142.12 -69.77
C THR A 213 47.33 -143.52 -70.19
N PRO A 214 46.61 -144.51 -70.81
CA PRO A 214 45.91 -145.62 -70.12
C PRO A 214 46.31 -147.05 -70.64
N GLU A 215 45.34 -147.99 -70.67
CA GLU A 215 45.28 -149.32 -71.34
C GLU A 215 45.51 -150.60 -70.49
N THR A 216 45.24 -151.77 -71.10
CA THR A 216 44.65 -152.96 -70.44
C THR A 216 45.27 -154.31 -70.84
N SER A 217 44.79 -155.38 -70.17
CA SER A 217 44.98 -156.83 -70.46
C SER A 217 46.40 -157.41 -70.42
N ASP A 218 46.71 -158.14 -69.34
CA ASP A 218 47.13 -159.56 -69.44
C ASP A 218 47.12 -160.22 -68.06
N ILE A 219 46.28 -161.25 -67.85
CA ILE A 219 46.02 -161.83 -66.51
C ILE A 219 46.62 -163.23 -66.33
N THR A 220 46.48 -164.11 -67.32
CA THR A 220 46.54 -165.57 -67.09
C THR A 220 47.91 -166.11 -66.71
N ASN A 221 49.01 -165.45 -67.12
CA ASN A 221 50.38 -165.95 -66.90
C ASN A 221 51.14 -165.22 -65.77
N ARG A 222 50.53 -164.27 -65.05
CA ARG A 222 51.18 -163.52 -63.95
C ARG A 222 50.81 -164.03 -62.55
N VAL A 223 49.72 -164.78 -62.42
CA VAL A 223 49.16 -165.26 -61.13
C VAL A 223 50.16 -166.13 -60.36
N ASP A 224 50.72 -167.16 -61.01
CA ASP A 224 51.64 -168.12 -60.39
C ASP A 224 52.96 -167.51 -59.89
N LEU A 225 53.31 -166.29 -60.31
CA LEU A 225 54.46 -165.54 -59.78
C LEU A 225 54.02 -164.60 -58.65
N LEU A 226 52.87 -163.95 -58.78
CA LEU A 226 52.29 -163.06 -57.77
C LEU A 226 51.95 -163.78 -56.46
N GLU A 227 51.52 -165.05 -56.47
CA GLU A 227 51.25 -165.79 -55.22
C GLU A 227 52.48 -165.94 -54.32
N ARG A 228 53.70 -165.94 -54.89
CA ARG A 228 54.95 -165.96 -54.10
C ARG A 228 55.34 -164.57 -53.61
N GLU A 229 55.05 -163.51 -54.36
CA GLU A 229 55.29 -162.13 -53.91
C GLU A 229 54.32 -161.66 -52.82
N VAL A 230 53.03 -162.04 -52.90
CA VAL A 230 52.00 -161.60 -51.93
C VAL A 230 52.35 -162.09 -50.51
N LYS A 231 52.80 -163.34 -50.37
CA LYS A 231 53.27 -163.89 -49.09
C LYS A 231 54.51 -163.18 -48.52
N GLY A 232 55.29 -162.50 -49.37
CA GLY A 232 56.35 -161.57 -48.93
C GLY A 232 55.77 -160.23 -48.46
N ARG A 233 54.96 -159.58 -49.30
CA ARG A 233 54.38 -158.25 -49.02
C ARG A 233 53.48 -158.22 -47.77
N ASP A 234 52.82 -159.32 -47.44
CA ASP A 234 52.06 -159.48 -46.18
C ASP A 234 52.94 -159.36 -44.92
N ALA A 235 54.24 -159.66 -44.99
CA ALA A 235 55.16 -159.44 -43.88
C ALA A 235 55.50 -157.95 -43.71
N ASP A 236 55.79 -157.26 -44.83
CA ASP A 236 56.14 -155.83 -44.83
C ASP A 236 54.96 -154.95 -44.37
N ILE A 237 53.73 -155.28 -44.78
CA ILE A 237 52.52 -154.55 -44.39
C ILE A 237 52.32 -154.55 -42.87
N ARG A 238 52.63 -155.65 -42.18
CA ARG A 238 52.60 -155.70 -40.69
C ARG A 238 53.64 -154.75 -40.09
N GLY A 239 54.88 -154.76 -40.60
CA GLY A 239 55.95 -153.88 -40.14
C GLY A 239 55.70 -152.38 -40.37
N ILE A 240 54.90 -152.01 -41.38
CA ILE A 240 54.50 -150.62 -41.62
C ILE A 240 53.37 -150.19 -40.67
N ASN A 241 52.40 -151.08 -40.39
CA ASN A 241 51.24 -150.74 -39.56
C ASN A 241 51.64 -150.44 -38.09
N ASP A 242 52.60 -151.18 -37.54
CA ASP A 242 53.14 -150.92 -36.19
C ASP A 242 53.95 -149.60 -36.10
N ARG A 243 54.47 -149.08 -37.23
CA ARG A 243 55.12 -147.76 -37.27
C ARG A 243 54.10 -146.61 -37.34
N LEU A 244 52.97 -146.82 -38.02
CA LEU A 244 51.88 -145.84 -38.11
C LEU A 244 51.22 -145.57 -36.75
N ARG A 245 51.04 -146.63 -35.94
CA ARG A 245 50.43 -146.58 -34.61
C ARG A 245 51.17 -145.70 -33.58
N ASN A 246 52.43 -145.37 -33.84
CA ASN A 246 53.26 -144.54 -32.96
C ASN A 246 53.26 -143.04 -33.32
N LEU A 247 52.48 -142.60 -34.32
CA LEU A 247 52.47 -141.20 -34.79
C LEU A 247 51.15 -140.44 -34.51
N GLU A 248 50.08 -141.10 -34.09
CA GLU A 248 48.80 -140.43 -33.75
C GLU A 248 48.88 -139.30 -32.69
N PRO A 249 49.72 -139.35 -31.64
CA PRO A 249 49.68 -138.36 -30.56
C PRO A 249 49.89 -136.90 -30.99
N LEU A 250 50.80 -136.62 -31.94
CA LEU A 250 51.20 -135.24 -32.26
C LEU A 250 50.09 -134.43 -32.96
N SER A 251 49.21 -135.08 -33.74
CA SER A 251 48.12 -134.42 -34.46
C SER A 251 47.10 -133.76 -33.51
N SER A 252 46.90 -134.37 -32.33
CA SER A 252 45.97 -133.86 -31.31
C SER A 252 46.42 -132.55 -30.66
N SER A 253 47.72 -132.28 -30.59
CA SER A 253 48.26 -131.06 -29.95
C SER A 253 48.05 -129.83 -30.84
N PHE A 254 48.47 -129.92 -32.10
CA PHE A 254 48.45 -128.81 -33.06
C PHE A 254 47.02 -128.27 -33.33
N THR A 255 46.03 -129.17 -33.32
CA THR A 255 44.62 -128.82 -33.56
C THR A 255 43.96 -128.08 -32.39
N ASN A 256 44.54 -128.14 -31.17
CA ASN A 256 44.06 -127.40 -30.01
C ASN A 256 44.62 -125.96 -29.98
N GLU A 257 45.88 -125.79 -30.33
CA GLU A 257 46.57 -124.47 -30.36
C GLU A 257 46.02 -123.55 -31.47
N VAL A 258 45.66 -124.11 -32.62
CA VAL A 258 44.92 -123.37 -33.67
C VAL A 258 43.52 -122.94 -33.21
N ARG A 259 42.93 -123.62 -32.21
CA ARG A 259 41.60 -123.27 -31.66
C ARG A 259 41.70 -122.13 -30.63
N THR A 260 42.72 -122.12 -29.77
CA THR A 260 42.93 -121.02 -28.81
C THR A 260 43.28 -119.71 -29.53
N LEU A 261 44.20 -119.74 -30.50
CA LEU A 261 44.58 -118.54 -31.27
C LEU A 261 43.39 -117.91 -32.03
N LYS A 262 42.45 -118.72 -32.54
CA LYS A 262 41.19 -118.20 -33.13
C LYS A 262 40.30 -117.52 -32.07
N SER A 263 40.19 -118.09 -30.88
CA SER A 263 39.40 -117.51 -29.79
C SER A 263 39.94 -116.13 -29.35
N GLU A 264 41.26 -115.99 -29.26
CA GLU A 264 41.90 -114.71 -28.95
C GLU A 264 41.75 -113.69 -30.08
N LEU A 265 41.91 -114.10 -31.35
CA LEU A 265 41.67 -113.22 -32.49
C LEU A 265 40.22 -112.67 -32.50
N ASP A 266 39.23 -113.51 -32.18
CA ASP A 266 37.83 -113.09 -32.09
C ASP A 266 37.48 -112.34 -30.80
N LYS A 267 38.33 -112.39 -29.76
CA LYS A 267 38.30 -111.47 -28.61
C LYS A 267 38.82 -110.09 -29.00
N VAL A 268 39.99 -110.01 -29.63
CA VAL A 268 40.61 -108.76 -30.10
C VAL A 268 39.72 -108.03 -31.12
N LYS A 269 39.02 -108.74 -32.01
CA LYS A 269 38.02 -108.12 -32.91
C LYS A 269 36.88 -107.43 -32.16
N ARG A 270 36.35 -108.05 -31.10
CA ARG A 270 35.27 -107.47 -30.28
C ARG A 270 35.76 -106.25 -29.48
N GLU A 271 36.96 -106.33 -28.91
CA GLU A 271 37.60 -105.22 -28.20
C GLU A 271 37.88 -104.03 -29.15
N LYS A 272 38.38 -104.30 -30.37
CA LYS A 272 38.53 -103.29 -31.43
C LYS A 272 37.20 -102.65 -31.82
N GLN A 273 36.12 -103.42 -31.94
CA GLN A 273 34.79 -102.90 -32.29
C GLN A 273 34.18 -102.06 -31.16
N ALA A 274 34.37 -102.47 -29.89
CA ALA A 274 33.99 -101.66 -28.73
C ALA A 274 34.74 -100.33 -28.69
N ALA A 275 36.07 -100.33 -28.92
CA ALA A 275 36.87 -99.11 -29.01
C ALA A 275 36.40 -98.20 -30.17
N SER A 276 36.10 -98.76 -31.34
CA SER A 276 35.57 -98.00 -32.49
C SER A 276 34.20 -97.36 -32.21
N ASN A 277 33.34 -98.03 -31.44
CA ASN A 277 32.04 -97.50 -31.01
C ASN A 277 32.21 -96.39 -29.96
N LEU A 278 33.17 -96.51 -29.05
CA LEU A 278 33.52 -95.45 -28.10
C LEU A 278 34.07 -94.21 -28.80
N ILE A 279 35.00 -94.38 -29.74
CA ILE A 279 35.58 -93.29 -30.54
C ILE A 279 34.48 -92.55 -31.31
N THR A 280 33.57 -93.26 -31.97
CA THR A 280 32.45 -92.62 -32.70
C THR A 280 31.39 -92.02 -31.79
N SER A 281 31.29 -92.41 -30.51
CA SER A 281 30.52 -91.66 -29.52
C SER A 281 31.22 -90.37 -29.15
N LEU A 282 32.48 -90.45 -28.71
CA LEU A 282 33.28 -89.29 -28.30
C LEU A 282 33.40 -88.24 -29.42
N GLN A 283 33.49 -88.66 -30.69
CA GLN A 283 33.43 -87.75 -31.85
C GLN A 283 32.09 -87.02 -31.99
N ARG A 284 30.96 -87.70 -31.73
CA ARG A 284 29.63 -87.07 -31.70
C ARG A 284 29.48 -86.13 -30.50
N ASP A 285 29.90 -86.56 -29.33
CA ASP A 285 29.81 -85.78 -28.10
C ASP A 285 30.69 -84.52 -28.18
N LEU A 286 31.88 -84.63 -28.79
CA LEU A 286 32.78 -83.52 -29.10
C LEU A 286 32.16 -82.55 -30.12
N HIS A 287 31.62 -83.04 -31.23
CA HIS A 287 30.94 -82.18 -32.24
C HIS A 287 29.70 -81.47 -31.64
N ILE A 288 28.97 -82.10 -30.72
CA ILE A 288 27.87 -81.46 -30.00
C ILE A 288 28.42 -80.31 -29.12
N LYS A 289 29.53 -80.54 -28.39
CA LYS A 289 30.16 -79.49 -27.57
C LYS A 289 30.79 -78.36 -28.39
N GLU A 290 31.35 -78.64 -29.56
CA GLU A 290 31.78 -77.61 -30.51
C GLU A 290 30.58 -76.79 -31.02
N SER A 291 29.44 -77.43 -31.31
CA SER A 291 28.21 -76.74 -31.70
C SER A 291 27.68 -75.83 -30.59
N ASP A 292 27.66 -76.31 -29.34
CA ASP A 292 27.21 -75.53 -28.18
C ASP A 292 28.17 -74.37 -27.85
N LEU A 293 29.49 -74.59 -27.90
CA LEU A 293 30.50 -73.53 -27.79
C LEU A 293 30.32 -72.47 -28.89
N ALA A 294 30.04 -72.90 -30.12
CA ALA A 294 29.78 -72.00 -31.24
C ALA A 294 28.45 -71.23 -31.10
N LYS A 295 27.47 -71.70 -30.31
CA LYS A 295 26.26 -70.92 -29.94
C LYS A 295 26.59 -69.90 -28.85
N ALA A 296 27.15 -70.35 -27.73
CA ALA A 296 27.51 -69.49 -26.60
C ALA A 296 28.46 -68.35 -27.02
N THR A 297 29.41 -68.61 -27.92
CA THR A 297 30.32 -67.57 -28.46
C THR A 297 29.56 -66.49 -29.25
N ARG A 298 28.51 -66.86 -30.01
CA ARG A 298 27.65 -65.90 -30.72
C ARG A 298 26.75 -65.11 -29.77
N GLU A 299 26.22 -65.73 -28.74
CA GLU A 299 25.44 -65.05 -27.69
C GLU A 299 26.30 -64.04 -26.91
N ILE A 300 27.56 -64.40 -26.60
CA ILE A 300 28.53 -63.51 -25.95
C ILE A 300 28.87 -62.31 -26.84
N GLU A 301 29.21 -62.51 -28.13
CA GLU A 301 29.50 -61.36 -29.02
C GLU A 301 28.24 -60.52 -29.30
N GLY A 302 27.06 -61.13 -29.30
CA GLY A 302 25.77 -60.44 -29.30
C GLY A 302 25.62 -59.49 -28.10
N MET A 303 25.68 -60.01 -26.88
CA MET A 303 25.61 -59.21 -25.64
C MET A 303 26.69 -58.11 -25.57
N LYS A 304 27.88 -58.39 -26.08
CA LYS A 304 29.02 -57.46 -26.14
C LYS A 304 28.80 -56.31 -27.14
N ASN A 305 28.13 -56.56 -28.26
CA ASN A 305 27.68 -55.52 -29.17
C ASN A 305 26.52 -54.71 -28.57
N ASP A 306 25.57 -55.40 -27.93
CA ASP A 306 24.49 -54.80 -27.16
C ASP A 306 24.99 -53.87 -26.03
N SER A 307 26.14 -54.18 -25.42
CA SER A 307 26.81 -53.30 -24.45
C SER A 307 27.40 -52.08 -25.14
N ARG A 308 28.19 -52.26 -26.21
CA ARG A 308 28.77 -51.15 -27.00
C ARG A 308 27.71 -50.16 -27.47
N ASP A 309 26.55 -50.66 -27.92
CA ASP A 309 25.42 -49.84 -28.36
C ASP A 309 24.80 -49.03 -27.21
N LYS A 310 24.77 -49.58 -25.99
CA LYS A 310 24.35 -48.86 -24.76
C LYS A 310 25.39 -47.82 -24.36
N ASP A 311 26.68 -48.16 -24.43
CA ASP A 311 27.79 -47.25 -24.13
C ASP A 311 27.82 -46.04 -25.09
N LEU A 312 27.62 -46.26 -26.39
CA LEU A 312 27.52 -45.20 -27.40
C LEU A 312 26.28 -44.30 -27.16
N ARG A 313 25.14 -44.87 -26.75
CA ARG A 313 23.95 -44.08 -26.37
C ARG A 313 24.20 -43.26 -25.11
N LEU A 314 24.87 -43.83 -24.10
CA LEU A 314 25.28 -43.11 -22.89
C LEU A 314 26.24 -41.96 -23.21
N GLN A 315 27.24 -42.16 -24.07
CA GLN A 315 28.13 -41.10 -24.54
C GLN A 315 27.37 -39.98 -25.28
N SER A 316 26.38 -40.33 -26.12
CA SER A 316 25.52 -39.35 -26.80
C SER A 316 24.66 -38.53 -25.82
N ILE A 317 24.14 -39.16 -24.75
CA ILE A 317 23.39 -38.49 -23.68
C ILE A 317 24.32 -37.60 -22.85
N GLN A 318 25.52 -38.07 -22.50
CA GLN A 318 26.53 -37.31 -21.77
C GLN A 318 26.94 -36.04 -22.54
N ALA A 319 27.15 -36.14 -23.84
CA ALA A 319 27.45 -34.99 -24.70
C ALA A 319 26.29 -33.97 -24.74
N LYS A 320 25.03 -34.43 -24.82
CA LYS A 320 23.84 -33.56 -24.77
C LYS A 320 23.67 -32.88 -23.40
N LEU A 321 23.96 -33.58 -22.30
CA LEU A 321 23.91 -33.01 -20.95
C LEU A 321 24.98 -31.94 -20.74
N ASN A 322 26.18 -32.13 -21.27
CA ASN A 322 27.23 -31.10 -21.24
C ASN A 322 26.80 -29.86 -22.05
N LEU A 323 26.33 -30.03 -23.29
CA LEU A 323 25.85 -28.91 -24.11
C LEU A 323 24.67 -28.14 -23.48
N LEU A 324 23.78 -28.82 -22.74
CA LEU A 324 22.72 -28.17 -21.97
C LEU A 324 23.26 -27.41 -20.75
N ARG A 325 24.23 -27.97 -20.02
CA ARG A 325 24.90 -27.30 -18.90
C ARG A 325 25.63 -26.04 -19.36
N ASP A 326 26.38 -26.13 -20.46
CA ASP A 326 27.13 -25.01 -21.01
C ASP A 326 26.18 -23.91 -21.54
N ARG A 327 25.04 -24.29 -22.13
CA ARG A 327 23.98 -23.35 -22.53
C ARG A 327 23.34 -22.65 -21.32
N ASN A 328 22.98 -23.38 -20.27
CA ASN A 328 22.39 -22.79 -19.07
C ASN A 328 23.35 -21.79 -18.41
N ARG A 329 24.63 -22.19 -18.26
CA ARG A 329 25.69 -21.31 -17.75
C ARG A 329 25.84 -20.05 -18.61
N ALA A 330 25.81 -20.15 -19.94
CA ALA A 330 25.88 -18.99 -20.82
C ALA A 330 24.66 -18.05 -20.68
N GLU A 331 23.49 -18.57 -20.36
CA GLU A 331 22.28 -17.77 -20.09
C GLU A 331 22.35 -17.12 -18.70
N GLU A 332 22.82 -17.82 -17.68
CA GLU A 332 23.11 -17.29 -16.34
C GLU A 332 24.16 -16.15 -16.41
N GLU A 333 25.23 -16.34 -17.20
CA GLU A 333 26.25 -15.32 -17.51
C GLU A 333 25.74 -14.17 -18.39
N ARG A 334 24.53 -14.26 -18.97
CA ARG A 334 23.83 -13.13 -19.63
C ARG A 334 22.91 -12.40 -18.67
N VAL A 335 22.05 -13.11 -17.94
CA VAL A 335 21.10 -12.52 -16.99
C VAL A 335 21.83 -11.76 -15.89
N THR A 336 22.95 -12.28 -15.39
CA THR A 336 23.82 -11.56 -14.43
C THR A 336 24.33 -10.24 -15.00
N LYS A 337 24.87 -10.21 -16.22
CA LYS A 337 25.35 -8.99 -16.88
C LYS A 337 24.23 -7.99 -17.20
N GLU A 338 23.05 -8.48 -17.57
CA GLU A 338 21.87 -7.64 -17.80
C GLU A 338 21.39 -6.97 -16.50
N ASN A 339 21.39 -7.71 -15.39
CA ASN A 339 21.08 -7.17 -14.07
C ASN A 339 22.16 -6.21 -13.56
N GLU A 340 23.45 -6.49 -13.80
CA GLU A 340 24.56 -5.58 -13.50
C GLU A 340 24.42 -4.23 -14.23
N LEU A 341 24.01 -4.25 -15.49
CA LEU A 341 23.73 -3.03 -16.27
C LEU A 341 22.50 -2.26 -15.74
N LYS A 342 21.44 -2.97 -15.33
CA LYS A 342 20.25 -2.34 -14.70
C LYS A 342 20.58 -1.71 -13.34
N ILE A 343 21.41 -2.37 -12.53
CA ILE A 343 21.90 -1.83 -11.26
C ILE A 343 22.69 -0.56 -11.50
N LYS A 344 23.66 -0.57 -12.43
CA LYS A 344 24.46 0.63 -12.77
C LYS A 344 23.62 1.79 -13.30
N ALA A 345 22.57 1.52 -14.08
CA ALA A 345 21.62 2.55 -14.51
C ALA A 345 20.81 3.14 -13.34
N ALA A 346 20.36 2.31 -12.39
CA ALA A 346 19.69 2.77 -11.18
C ALA A 346 20.63 3.54 -10.23
N GLU A 347 21.88 3.11 -10.08
CA GLU A 347 22.91 3.83 -9.32
C GLU A 347 23.19 5.22 -9.90
N GLN A 348 23.24 5.34 -11.24
CA GLN A 348 23.39 6.63 -11.92
C GLN A 348 22.18 7.53 -11.65
N GLN A 349 20.94 7.04 -11.83
CA GLN A 349 19.72 7.81 -11.52
C GLN A 349 19.66 8.25 -10.05
N ILE A 350 20.05 7.38 -9.12
CA ILE A 350 20.13 7.70 -7.69
C ILE A 350 21.15 8.82 -7.43
N ASN A 351 22.27 8.86 -8.16
CA ASN A 351 23.26 9.92 -8.02
C ASN A 351 22.80 11.24 -8.67
N GLU A 352 22.16 11.20 -9.83
CA GLU A 352 21.52 12.38 -10.46
C GLU A 352 20.44 13.00 -9.55
N LEU A 353 19.67 12.17 -8.85
CA LEU A 353 18.70 12.59 -7.83
C LEU A 353 19.36 13.14 -6.55
N LYS A 354 20.47 12.55 -6.07
CA LYS A 354 21.23 13.12 -4.94
C LYS A 354 21.78 14.50 -5.29
N GLU A 355 22.29 14.69 -6.51
CA GLU A 355 22.74 16.00 -6.96
C GLU A 355 21.60 17.00 -7.08
N SER A 356 20.41 16.62 -7.57
CA SER A 356 19.27 17.54 -7.64
C SER A 356 18.78 17.95 -6.25
N VAL A 357 18.73 17.02 -5.29
CA VAL A 357 18.46 17.31 -3.87
C VAL A 357 19.51 18.25 -3.27
N ASN A 358 20.79 18.05 -3.56
CA ASN A 358 21.86 18.94 -3.11
C ASN A 358 21.73 20.36 -3.72
N ARG A 359 21.42 20.47 -5.02
CA ARG A 359 21.17 21.74 -5.71
C ARG A 359 19.98 22.49 -5.10
N LEU A 360 18.87 21.79 -4.85
CA LEU A 360 17.69 22.35 -4.18
C LEU A 360 18.00 22.77 -2.73
N LYS A 361 18.82 22.01 -2.00
CA LYS A 361 19.23 22.35 -0.64
C LYS A 361 20.09 23.62 -0.60
N THR A 362 21.02 23.82 -1.55
CA THR A 362 21.77 25.07 -1.66
C THR A 362 20.86 26.25 -2.00
N GLN A 363 19.90 26.09 -2.93
CA GLN A 363 18.93 27.13 -3.26
C GLN A 363 18.03 27.50 -2.05
N LEU A 364 17.63 26.52 -1.24
CA LEU A 364 16.90 26.77 0.00
C LEU A 364 17.74 27.59 0.99
N GLN A 365 19.00 27.21 1.21
CA GLN A 365 19.90 27.95 2.10
C GLN A 365 20.19 29.39 1.61
N ASP A 366 20.28 29.61 0.29
CA ASP A 366 20.41 30.93 -0.30
C ASP A 366 19.14 31.79 -0.11
N THR A 367 17.95 31.19 -0.26
CA THR A 367 16.67 31.90 -0.05
C THR A 367 16.40 32.19 1.42
N GLU A 368 16.71 31.28 2.35
CA GLU A 368 16.71 31.55 3.80
C GLU A 368 17.66 32.71 4.16
N SER A 369 18.85 32.74 3.56
CA SER A 369 19.84 33.82 3.75
C SER A 369 19.35 35.16 3.21
N GLN A 370 18.61 35.16 2.09
CA GLN A 370 17.97 36.36 1.53
C GLN A 370 16.80 36.85 2.38
N LEU A 371 15.94 35.95 2.87
CA LEU A 371 14.82 36.27 3.77
C LEU A 371 15.31 36.86 5.10
N LEU A 372 16.41 36.33 5.66
CA LEU A 372 17.03 36.90 6.86
C LEU A 372 17.50 38.34 6.63
N ARG A 373 18.14 38.62 5.48
CA ARG A 373 18.58 39.98 5.11
C ARG A 373 17.40 40.92 4.86
N LEU A 374 16.31 40.43 4.25
CA LEU A 374 15.09 41.22 4.04
C LEU A 374 14.42 41.58 5.38
N ASN A 375 14.29 40.63 6.30
CA ASN A 375 13.74 40.87 7.64
C ASN A 375 14.61 41.89 8.44
N GLN A 376 15.93 41.77 8.40
CA GLN A 376 16.84 42.75 8.99
C GLN A 376 16.70 44.16 8.39
N ASN A 377 16.44 44.27 7.09
CA ASN A 377 16.19 45.55 6.44
C ASN A 377 14.79 46.10 6.76
N GLU A 378 13.77 45.24 6.88
CA GLU A 378 12.42 45.63 7.33
C GLU A 378 12.43 46.14 8.78
N GLN A 379 13.25 45.54 9.66
CA GLN A 379 13.48 46.04 11.02
C GLN A 379 14.10 47.45 11.02
N LYS A 380 15.16 47.68 10.24
CA LYS A 380 15.77 49.02 10.09
C LYS A 380 14.77 50.06 9.57
N LEU A 381 14.01 49.71 8.52
CA LEU A 381 12.98 50.60 7.96
C LEU A 381 11.87 50.92 9.00
N LYS A 382 11.54 49.99 9.91
CA LYS A 382 10.65 50.26 11.04
C LYS A 382 11.27 51.22 12.05
N GLU A 383 12.53 51.04 12.44
CA GLU A 383 13.27 51.95 13.33
C GLU A 383 13.41 53.37 12.72
N GLU A 384 13.66 53.46 11.41
CA GLU A 384 13.72 54.72 10.65
C GLU A 384 12.33 55.37 10.56
N CYS A 385 11.26 54.60 10.35
CA CYS A 385 9.88 55.09 10.41
C CYS A 385 9.49 55.58 11.82
N GLU A 386 9.90 54.88 12.88
CA GLU A 386 9.63 55.30 14.27
C GLU A 386 10.41 56.53 14.70
N THR A 387 11.65 56.70 14.23
CA THR A 387 12.45 57.90 14.49
C THR A 387 11.93 59.09 13.69
N ALA A 388 11.51 58.90 12.43
CA ALA A 388 10.80 59.92 11.67
C ALA A 388 9.46 60.33 12.33
N ARG A 389 8.70 59.37 12.86
CA ARG A 389 7.45 59.63 13.60
C ARG A 389 7.70 60.41 14.90
N ARG A 390 8.79 60.13 15.62
CA ARG A 390 9.20 60.91 16.79
C ARG A 390 9.56 62.36 16.41
N GLN A 391 10.35 62.56 15.36
CA GLN A 391 10.67 63.89 14.82
C GLN A 391 9.41 64.68 14.44
N LEU A 392 8.42 64.05 13.80
CA LEU A 392 7.16 64.71 13.45
C LEU A 392 6.38 65.18 14.70
N VAL A 393 6.34 64.38 15.76
CA VAL A 393 5.70 64.76 17.04
C VAL A 393 6.45 65.90 17.72
N GLU A 394 7.79 65.93 17.65
CA GLU A 394 8.60 67.04 18.16
C GLU A 394 8.35 68.34 17.39
N VAL A 395 8.17 68.28 16.06
CA VAL A 395 7.76 69.42 15.22
C VAL A 395 6.35 69.89 15.55
N GLN A 396 5.38 68.98 15.73
CA GLN A 396 4.02 69.37 16.17
C GLN A 396 4.03 70.02 17.57
N GLN A 397 4.95 69.61 18.45
CA GLN A 397 5.18 70.25 19.74
C GLN A 397 5.97 71.58 19.68
N SER A 398 6.63 71.91 18.58
CA SER A 398 7.22 73.25 18.36
C SER A 398 6.21 74.17 17.68
N GLU A 399 5.46 73.68 16.69
CA GLU A 399 4.37 74.37 16.00
C GLU A 399 3.28 74.85 16.98
N THR A 400 2.85 73.99 17.91
CA THR A 400 1.88 74.37 18.95
C THR A 400 2.41 75.45 19.90
N LYS A 401 3.70 75.42 20.26
CA LYS A 401 4.35 76.48 21.05
C LYS A 401 4.47 77.79 20.26
N LEU A 402 4.74 77.72 18.96
CA LEU A 402 4.77 78.89 18.07
C LEU A 402 3.37 79.50 17.91
N LYS A 403 2.32 78.67 17.80
CA LYS A 403 0.92 79.13 17.81
C LYS A 403 0.55 79.83 19.11
N THR A 404 0.87 79.26 20.28
CA THR A 404 0.63 79.96 21.56
C THR A 404 1.45 81.25 21.66
N ASN A 405 2.68 81.30 21.14
CA ASN A 405 3.48 82.53 21.13
C ASN A 405 2.89 83.60 20.20
N LEU A 406 2.26 83.20 19.09
CA LEU A 406 1.56 84.08 18.15
C LEU A 406 0.28 84.64 18.80
N GLU A 407 -0.59 83.78 19.32
CA GLU A 407 -1.82 84.15 20.05
C GLU A 407 -1.51 85.14 21.19
N ASP A 408 -0.46 84.85 21.95
CA ASP A 408 -0.01 85.68 23.07
C ASP A 408 0.62 87.01 22.60
N SER A 409 1.03 87.12 21.33
CA SER A 409 1.53 88.35 20.69
C SER A 409 0.39 89.18 20.07
N GLU A 410 -0.55 88.53 19.39
CA GLU A 410 -1.81 89.13 18.92
C GLU A 410 -2.61 89.70 20.09
N LYS A 411 -2.65 89.01 21.23
CA LYS A 411 -3.28 89.50 22.46
C LYS A 411 -2.61 90.78 22.97
N LYS A 412 -1.27 90.83 23.01
CA LYS A 412 -0.52 92.05 23.39
C LYS A 412 -0.77 93.21 22.41
N TYR A 413 -0.88 92.91 21.11
CA TYR A 413 -1.26 93.89 20.09
C TYR A 413 -2.70 94.39 20.28
N ASN A 414 -3.67 93.50 20.52
CA ASN A 414 -5.07 93.87 20.78
C ASN A 414 -5.24 94.65 22.09
N ASP A 415 -4.49 94.32 23.15
CA ASP A 415 -4.44 95.11 24.40
C ASP A 415 -3.82 96.50 24.17
N PHE A 416 -2.87 96.64 23.26
CA PHE A 416 -2.30 97.92 22.84
C PHE A 416 -3.29 98.73 22.01
N CYS A 417 -3.90 98.16 20.97
CA CYS A 417 -4.95 98.80 20.18
C CYS A 417 -6.14 99.22 21.05
N SER A 418 -6.55 98.39 22.02
CA SER A 418 -7.63 98.72 22.97
C SER A 418 -7.27 99.87 23.93
N LYS A 419 -5.99 100.10 24.21
CA LYS A 419 -5.53 101.29 24.95
C LYS A 419 -5.53 102.52 24.05
N VAL A 420 -5.04 102.39 22.81
CA VAL A 420 -5.05 103.49 21.82
C VAL A 420 -6.47 103.95 21.52
N TRP A 421 -7.41 103.02 21.29
CA TRP A 421 -8.82 103.34 21.01
C TRP A 421 -9.49 104.10 22.17
N LYS A 422 -9.14 103.77 23.42
CA LYS A 422 -9.58 104.49 24.63
C LYS A 422 -8.96 105.88 24.79
N CYS A 423 -7.88 106.20 24.09
CA CYS A 423 -7.33 107.56 24.03
C CYS A 423 -8.02 108.43 22.97
N PHE A 424 -8.57 107.83 21.90
CA PHE A 424 -9.31 108.56 20.86
C PHE A 424 -10.79 108.75 21.20
N ALA A 425 -11.42 107.83 21.94
CA ALA A 425 -12.81 107.94 22.39
C ALA A 425 -13.01 108.92 23.59
N ALA A 426 -12.18 109.96 23.68
CA ALA A 426 -12.18 110.94 24.77
C ALA A 426 -12.46 112.38 24.31
N ASP A 427 -12.26 112.67 23.02
CA ASP A 427 -12.49 113.98 22.40
C ASP A 427 -13.67 113.88 21.42
N GLU A 428 -14.90 114.10 21.92
CA GLU A 428 -16.06 114.43 21.07
C GLU A 428 -16.15 115.96 20.93
N ASP A 429 -15.85 116.48 19.74
CA ASP A 429 -16.08 117.89 19.34
C ASP A 429 -16.67 117.92 17.91
N ASP A 430 -17.78 118.64 17.74
CA ASP A 430 -18.61 118.66 16.52
C ASP A 430 -18.09 119.67 15.45
N ASP A 431 -17.22 119.26 14.52
CA ASP A 431 -17.05 120.00 13.24
C ASP A 431 -16.27 119.21 12.13
N TYR A 432 -16.93 118.35 11.33
CA TYR A 432 -16.35 117.83 10.06
C TYR A 432 -17.35 117.40 8.96
N ASP A 433 -17.55 118.31 7.99
CA ASP A 433 -17.82 118.12 6.55
C ASP A 433 -18.96 117.19 6.04
N GLU A 434 -19.89 117.78 5.25
CA GLU A 434 -20.86 117.07 4.37
C GLU A 434 -20.20 116.03 3.45
N ASP A 435 -18.94 116.29 3.06
CA ASP A 435 -18.10 115.44 2.21
C ASP A 435 -17.91 114.03 2.81
N GLN A 436 -17.87 113.89 4.15
CA GLN A 436 -17.80 112.59 4.81
C GLN A 436 -19.12 111.82 4.71
N HIS A 437 -20.26 112.51 4.84
CA HIS A 437 -21.58 111.89 4.74
C HIS A 437 -21.81 111.33 3.33
N ASN A 438 -21.41 112.07 2.30
CA ASN A 438 -21.48 111.66 0.90
C ASN A 438 -20.64 110.39 0.62
N ILE A 439 -19.42 110.28 1.16
CA ILE A 439 -18.59 109.06 1.03
C ILE A 439 -19.24 107.87 1.74
N VAL A 440 -19.80 108.06 2.93
CA VAL A 440 -20.51 107.02 3.67
C VAL A 440 -21.78 106.56 2.93
N GLU A 441 -22.55 107.49 2.35
CA GLU A 441 -23.74 107.16 1.56
C GLU A 441 -23.38 106.36 0.30
N GLN A 442 -22.34 106.78 -0.45
CA GLN A 442 -21.86 106.02 -1.61
C GLN A 442 -21.38 104.61 -1.24
N ILE A 443 -20.71 104.46 -0.09
CA ILE A 443 -20.33 103.14 0.44
C ILE A 443 -21.58 102.30 0.75
N GLU A 444 -22.63 102.88 1.35
CA GLU A 444 -23.85 102.14 1.71
C GLU A 444 -24.68 101.74 0.48
N GLN A 445 -24.81 102.64 -0.51
CA GLN A 445 -25.42 102.31 -1.81
C GLN A 445 -24.64 101.19 -2.53
N LEU A 446 -23.31 101.24 -2.53
CA LEU A 446 -22.47 100.18 -3.11
C LEU A 446 -22.58 98.85 -2.35
N LYS A 447 -22.69 98.85 -1.01
CA LYS A 447 -22.99 97.64 -0.22
C LYS A 447 -24.32 97.03 -0.62
N GLN A 448 -25.39 97.84 -0.71
CA GLN A 448 -26.73 97.35 -1.09
C GLN A 448 -26.71 96.71 -2.49
N HIS A 449 -26.07 97.36 -3.48
CA HIS A 449 -25.89 96.78 -4.81
C HIS A 449 -24.98 95.54 -4.83
N LEU A 450 -23.96 95.46 -3.97
CA LEU A 450 -23.13 94.27 -3.82
C LEU A 450 -23.93 93.09 -3.25
N THR A 451 -24.73 93.33 -2.19
CA THR A 451 -25.64 92.33 -1.63
C THR A 451 -26.67 91.86 -2.66
N GLN A 452 -27.21 92.77 -3.48
CA GLN A 452 -28.14 92.44 -4.55
C GLN A 452 -27.50 91.57 -5.64
N SER A 453 -26.28 91.90 -6.10
CA SER A 453 -25.54 91.05 -7.04
C SER A 453 -25.15 89.68 -6.44
N GLN A 454 -24.88 89.60 -5.14
CA GLN A 454 -24.65 88.31 -4.46
C GLN A 454 -25.91 87.44 -4.41
N ILE A 455 -27.09 88.04 -4.18
CA ILE A 455 -28.38 87.33 -4.22
C ILE A 455 -28.67 86.84 -5.65
N GLN A 456 -28.45 87.68 -6.68
CA GLN A 456 -28.62 87.28 -8.08
C GLN A 456 -27.71 86.12 -8.49
N LEU A 457 -26.43 86.16 -8.10
CA LEU A 457 -25.48 85.06 -8.34
C LEU A 457 -25.92 83.75 -7.66
N GLY A 458 -26.46 83.84 -6.44
CA GLY A 458 -27.05 82.68 -5.74
C GLY A 458 -28.26 82.11 -6.47
N GLN A 459 -29.17 82.96 -6.92
CA GLN A 459 -30.38 82.56 -7.65
C GLN A 459 -30.06 81.86 -8.98
N GLN A 460 -29.07 82.35 -9.74
CA GLN A 460 -28.65 81.68 -10.98
C GLN A 460 -27.97 80.33 -10.74
N LEU A 461 -27.16 80.21 -9.67
CA LEU A 461 -26.58 78.92 -9.26
C LEU A 461 -27.68 77.90 -8.87
N GLU A 462 -28.72 78.33 -8.16
CA GLU A 462 -29.85 77.50 -7.74
C GLU A 462 -30.74 77.09 -8.92
N GLN A 463 -30.96 77.99 -9.89
CA GLN A 463 -31.65 77.68 -11.15
C GLN A 463 -30.87 76.67 -12.01
N HIS A 464 -29.54 76.80 -12.10
CA HIS A 464 -28.73 75.85 -12.86
C HIS A 464 -28.60 74.48 -12.16
N ALA A 465 -28.59 74.47 -10.82
CA ALA A 465 -28.64 73.24 -10.04
C ALA A 465 -29.96 72.49 -10.25
N SER A 466 -31.11 73.16 -10.11
CA SER A 466 -32.43 72.55 -10.32
C SER A 466 -32.65 72.09 -11.77
N SER A 467 -32.14 72.83 -12.78
CA SER A 467 -32.14 72.39 -14.18
C SER A 467 -31.34 71.09 -14.40
N ASN A 468 -30.19 70.93 -13.73
CA ASN A 468 -29.40 69.71 -13.77
C ASN A 468 -30.02 68.55 -12.97
N GLU A 469 -30.77 68.84 -11.91
CA GLU A 469 -31.51 67.83 -11.14
C GLU A 469 -32.71 67.30 -11.93
N ALA A 470 -33.50 68.19 -12.56
CA ALA A 470 -34.57 67.83 -13.49
C ALA A 470 -34.06 66.96 -14.64
N LEU A 471 -32.90 67.28 -15.23
CA LEU A 471 -32.25 66.44 -16.24
C LEU A 471 -31.92 65.03 -15.70
N ARG A 472 -31.40 64.92 -14.47
CA ARG A 472 -31.05 63.61 -13.85
C ARG A 472 -32.27 62.74 -13.61
N ASP A 473 -33.38 63.32 -13.19
CA ASP A 473 -34.62 62.55 -12.97
C ASP A 473 -35.33 62.18 -14.27
N LEU A 474 -35.27 63.01 -15.31
CA LEU A 474 -35.73 62.64 -16.65
C LEU A 474 -34.87 61.52 -17.24
N LEU A 475 -33.53 61.59 -17.08
CA LEU A 475 -32.61 60.50 -17.41
C LEU A 475 -32.94 59.20 -16.67
N ARG A 476 -33.21 59.26 -15.36
CA ARG A 476 -33.57 58.09 -14.54
C ARG A 476 -34.83 57.40 -15.07
N LYS A 477 -35.91 58.19 -15.26
CA LYS A 477 -37.20 57.70 -15.80
C LYS A 477 -37.04 57.12 -17.20
N PHE A 478 -36.29 57.78 -18.07
CA PHE A 478 -36.01 57.31 -19.43
C PHE A 478 -35.29 55.95 -19.45
N ILE A 479 -34.27 55.77 -18.61
CA ILE A 479 -33.53 54.50 -18.48
C ILE A 479 -34.45 53.40 -17.94
N GLU A 480 -35.32 53.70 -16.97
CA GLU A 480 -36.27 52.74 -16.40
C GLU A 480 -37.31 52.28 -17.44
N LEU A 481 -37.92 53.20 -18.18
CA LEU A 481 -38.87 52.87 -19.26
C LEU A 481 -38.23 52.05 -20.38
N LEU A 482 -37.02 52.40 -20.84
CA LEU A 482 -36.30 51.61 -21.83
C LEU A 482 -35.91 50.23 -21.30
N THR A 483 -35.50 50.12 -20.04
CA THR A 483 -35.13 48.84 -19.43
C THR A 483 -36.32 47.88 -19.38
N ASN A 484 -37.50 48.39 -19.07
CA ASN A 484 -38.73 47.60 -19.04
C ASN A 484 -39.14 47.13 -20.46
N ALA A 485 -39.13 48.01 -21.46
CA ALA A 485 -39.42 47.61 -22.85
C ALA A 485 -38.40 46.62 -23.43
N ILE A 486 -37.13 46.69 -23.02
CA ILE A 486 -36.10 45.70 -23.39
C ILE A 486 -36.37 44.34 -22.73
N GLN A 487 -36.86 44.31 -21.48
CA GLN A 487 -37.27 43.07 -20.80
C GLN A 487 -38.52 42.44 -21.44
N GLU A 488 -39.44 43.25 -21.96
CA GLU A 488 -40.65 42.80 -22.69
C GLU A 488 -40.40 42.49 -24.18
N HIS A 489 -39.16 42.18 -24.56
CA HIS A 489 -38.74 41.82 -25.93
C HIS A 489 -38.92 42.91 -27.01
N ALA A 490 -38.90 44.20 -26.63
CA ALA A 490 -38.61 45.34 -27.51
C ALA A 490 -39.35 45.35 -28.86
N THR A 491 -40.67 45.11 -28.85
CA THR A 491 -41.52 45.21 -30.04
C THR A 491 -41.72 46.66 -30.49
N VAL A 492 -42.10 46.85 -31.75
CA VAL A 492 -42.51 48.16 -32.31
C VAL A 492 -43.61 48.81 -31.46
N GLU A 493 -44.57 48.02 -30.98
CA GLU A 493 -45.65 48.50 -30.10
C GLU A 493 -45.09 48.96 -28.73
N SER A 494 -44.24 48.16 -28.08
CA SER A 494 -43.65 48.51 -26.77
C SER A 494 -42.80 49.79 -26.83
N LEU A 495 -42.02 49.97 -27.89
CA LEU A 495 -41.20 51.18 -28.07
C LEU A 495 -42.03 52.39 -28.51
N SER A 496 -43.13 52.18 -29.24
CA SER A 496 -44.12 53.24 -29.50
C SER A 496 -44.86 53.65 -28.21
N GLN A 497 -45.09 52.72 -27.29
CA GLN A 497 -45.68 52.99 -25.99
C GLN A 497 -44.71 53.76 -25.08
N VAL A 498 -43.43 53.38 -25.02
CA VAL A 498 -42.39 54.15 -24.32
C VAL A 498 -42.20 55.53 -24.95
N ARG A 499 -42.21 55.63 -26.29
CA ARG A 499 -42.20 56.92 -27.01
C ARG A 499 -43.35 57.83 -26.54
N GLN A 500 -44.58 57.30 -26.49
CA GLN A 500 -45.74 58.07 -26.05
C GLN A 500 -45.62 58.48 -24.58
N GLN A 501 -45.21 57.56 -23.70
CA GLN A 501 -44.96 57.86 -22.28
C GLN A 501 -43.91 58.96 -22.08
N ILE A 502 -42.89 59.06 -22.96
CA ILE A 502 -41.89 60.14 -22.91
C ILE A 502 -42.45 61.45 -23.48
N VAL A 503 -43.34 61.42 -24.47
CA VAL A 503 -44.10 62.61 -24.89
C VAL A 503 -44.95 63.11 -23.73
N ASP A 504 -45.70 62.21 -23.06
CA ASP A 504 -46.63 62.51 -21.96
C ASP A 504 -45.94 63.01 -20.66
N LEU A 505 -44.60 63.01 -20.59
CA LEU A 505 -43.84 63.70 -19.54
C LEU A 505 -43.82 65.22 -19.79
N GLU A 506 -44.89 65.91 -19.38
CA GLU A 506 -44.99 67.39 -19.45
C GLU A 506 -45.43 68.03 -18.13
N ASP A 507 -44.56 68.91 -17.62
CA ASP A 507 -44.85 70.33 -17.28
C ASP A 507 -43.63 70.91 -16.53
N GLY A 508 -42.61 71.39 -17.27
CA GLY A 508 -41.43 72.02 -16.68
C GLY A 508 -40.12 71.99 -17.49
N ALA A 509 -40.07 71.26 -18.61
CA ALA A 509 -38.91 71.19 -19.49
C ALA A 509 -39.11 72.04 -20.76
N GLU A 510 -38.94 73.37 -20.65
CA GLU A 510 -38.96 74.26 -21.81
C GLU A 510 -37.87 73.87 -22.83
N ASP A 511 -38.11 74.05 -24.13
CA ASP A 511 -37.20 73.62 -25.22
C ASP A 511 -35.75 74.16 -25.12
N GLY A 512 -35.55 75.28 -24.42
CA GLY A 512 -34.24 75.88 -24.18
C GLY A 512 -33.47 75.30 -22.97
N THR A 513 -34.10 74.46 -22.15
CA THR A 513 -33.49 73.87 -20.95
C THR A 513 -32.73 72.58 -21.27
N LEU A 514 -31.72 72.22 -20.46
CA LEU A 514 -31.03 70.93 -20.56
C LEU A 514 -32.00 69.73 -20.54
N ALA A 515 -33.09 69.81 -19.77
CA ALA A 515 -34.11 68.77 -19.73
C ALA A 515 -34.94 68.69 -21.04
N GLY A 516 -35.30 69.83 -21.64
CA GLY A 516 -36.00 69.88 -22.93
C GLY A 516 -35.14 69.40 -24.10
N ILE A 517 -33.88 69.85 -24.14
CA ILE A 517 -32.85 69.39 -25.11
C ILE A 517 -32.68 67.86 -25.01
N PHE A 518 -32.68 67.29 -23.79
CA PHE A 518 -32.63 65.85 -23.60
C PHE A 518 -33.94 65.13 -23.99
N LYS A 519 -35.12 65.65 -23.64
CA LYS A 519 -36.43 65.08 -24.05
C LYS A 519 -36.52 64.97 -25.59
N ARG A 520 -36.08 66.01 -26.31
CA ARG A 520 -36.02 66.06 -27.78
C ARG A 520 -35.10 64.97 -28.35
N ALA A 521 -33.85 64.87 -27.87
CA ALA A 521 -32.92 63.84 -28.33
C ALA A 521 -33.40 62.41 -28.00
N ALA A 522 -33.97 62.20 -26.81
CA ALA A 522 -34.51 60.92 -26.36
C ALA A 522 -35.64 60.40 -27.25
N LEU A 523 -36.58 61.27 -27.65
CA LEU A 523 -37.69 60.92 -28.53
C LEU A 523 -37.21 60.55 -29.94
N ASN A 524 -36.31 61.34 -30.53
CA ASN A 524 -35.78 61.08 -31.87
C ASN A 524 -34.95 59.78 -31.93
N VAL A 525 -34.16 59.49 -30.87
CA VAL A 525 -33.45 58.21 -30.74
C VAL A 525 -34.42 57.03 -30.76
N ILE A 526 -35.56 57.10 -30.06
CA ILE A 526 -36.59 56.05 -30.10
C ILE A 526 -37.25 55.99 -31.48
N ASP A 527 -37.58 57.13 -32.08
CA ASP A 527 -38.14 57.18 -33.44
C ASP A 527 -37.23 56.53 -34.49
N CYS A 528 -35.90 56.60 -34.33
CA CYS A 528 -34.94 55.88 -35.16
C CYS A 528 -34.94 54.36 -34.87
N HIS A 529 -35.07 53.94 -33.61
CA HIS A 529 -35.15 52.51 -33.26
C HIS A 529 -36.48 51.85 -33.67
N VAL A 530 -37.60 52.58 -33.62
CA VAL A 530 -38.90 52.11 -34.14
C VAL A 530 -38.81 51.88 -35.65
N LYS A 531 -38.32 52.87 -36.42
CA LYS A 531 -38.13 52.75 -37.88
C LYS A 531 -37.12 51.68 -38.28
N LEU A 532 -36.16 51.36 -37.40
CA LEU A 532 -35.22 50.25 -37.57
C LEU A 532 -35.93 48.90 -37.42
N LEU A 533 -36.76 48.74 -36.39
CA LEU A 533 -37.49 47.50 -36.10
C LEU A 533 -38.61 47.23 -37.11
N ASP A 534 -39.33 48.26 -37.58
CA ASP A 534 -40.26 48.13 -38.71
C ASP A 534 -39.54 47.60 -39.96
N GLY A 535 -38.38 48.16 -40.29
CA GLY A 535 -37.54 47.72 -41.41
C GLY A 535 -37.08 46.26 -41.29
N ILE A 536 -36.86 45.78 -40.05
CA ILE A 536 -36.51 44.37 -39.77
C ILE A 536 -37.75 43.47 -39.84
N ASN A 537 -38.89 43.89 -39.30
CA ASN A 537 -40.14 43.12 -39.35
C ASN A 537 -40.64 42.92 -40.79
N HIS A 538 -40.47 43.92 -41.66
CA HIS A 538 -40.76 43.77 -43.09
C HIS A 538 -39.87 42.70 -43.76
N LEU A 539 -38.58 42.57 -43.40
CA LEU A 539 -37.72 41.48 -43.91
C LEU A 539 -38.20 40.09 -43.46
N VAL A 540 -38.75 39.99 -42.26
CA VAL A 540 -39.31 38.73 -41.73
C VAL A 540 -40.62 38.35 -42.44
N SER A 541 -41.37 39.35 -42.93
CA SER A 541 -42.63 39.12 -43.66
C SER A 541 -42.46 38.86 -45.16
N ASP A 542 -41.40 39.34 -45.81
CA ASP A 542 -41.15 39.21 -47.27
C ASP A 542 -40.45 37.88 -47.67
N GLY A 543 -40.45 36.89 -46.78
CA GLY A 543 -39.64 35.68 -46.90
C GLY A 543 -40.22 34.54 -47.75
N ASP A 544 -40.17 34.64 -49.09
CA ASP A 544 -40.16 33.41 -49.93
C ASP A 544 -39.52 33.54 -51.35
N ASP A 545 -39.07 34.73 -51.79
CA ASP A 545 -38.64 34.93 -53.20
C ASP A 545 -37.17 35.38 -53.40
N GLN A 546 -36.59 35.08 -54.57
CA GLN A 546 -35.14 35.22 -54.84
C GLN A 546 -34.61 36.68 -54.88
N GLN A 547 -35.46 37.66 -54.56
CA GLN A 547 -35.10 39.07 -54.47
C GLN A 547 -34.37 39.44 -53.17
N GLY A 548 -34.34 38.53 -52.18
CA GLY A 548 -33.81 38.74 -50.83
C GLY A 548 -32.42 39.36 -50.75
N ASN A 549 -31.46 38.98 -51.61
CA ASN A 549 -30.09 39.51 -51.54
C ASN A 549 -29.98 41.00 -51.99
N ARG A 550 -30.95 41.51 -52.77
CA ARG A 550 -31.10 42.96 -53.01
C ARG A 550 -31.89 43.67 -51.93
N SER A 551 -32.81 42.97 -51.26
CA SER A 551 -33.55 43.51 -50.10
C SER A 551 -32.62 43.69 -48.90
N ALA A 552 -31.84 42.67 -48.57
CA ALA A 552 -30.84 42.68 -47.49
C ALA A 552 -29.80 43.80 -47.66
N ASN A 553 -29.23 44.00 -48.86
CA ASN A 553 -28.29 45.11 -49.06
C ASN A 553 -28.95 46.49 -48.96
N LYS A 554 -30.21 46.65 -49.40
CA LYS A 554 -30.96 47.91 -49.18
C LYS A 554 -31.25 48.16 -47.70
N THR A 555 -31.56 47.13 -46.93
CA THR A 555 -31.79 47.26 -45.49
C THR A 555 -30.50 47.44 -44.71
N PHE A 556 -29.38 46.79 -45.06
CA PHE A 556 -28.07 47.15 -44.50
C PHE A 556 -27.68 48.61 -44.81
N GLU A 557 -28.01 49.13 -45.99
CA GLU A 557 -27.87 50.56 -46.30
C GLU A 557 -28.83 51.46 -45.49
N LEU A 558 -30.05 51.01 -45.19
CA LEU A 558 -31.04 51.74 -44.38
C LEU A 558 -30.63 51.77 -42.90
N ILE A 559 -30.30 50.61 -42.33
CA ILE A 559 -29.76 50.42 -40.98
C ILE A 559 -28.51 51.29 -40.80
N ARG A 560 -27.62 51.29 -41.80
CA ARG A 560 -26.41 52.13 -41.79
C ARG A 560 -26.76 53.63 -41.80
N ARG A 561 -27.69 54.08 -42.64
CA ARG A 561 -28.14 55.49 -42.62
C ARG A 561 -28.75 55.86 -41.27
N GLN A 562 -29.66 55.04 -40.75
CA GLN A 562 -30.29 55.24 -39.43
C GLN A 562 -29.25 55.29 -38.29
N TYR A 563 -28.20 54.47 -38.34
CA TYR A 563 -27.09 54.50 -37.38
C TYR A 563 -26.21 55.76 -37.55
N GLU A 564 -25.92 56.17 -38.78
CA GLU A 564 -25.20 57.42 -39.06
C GLU A 564 -26.03 58.67 -38.66
N ASP A 565 -27.35 58.60 -38.75
CA ASP A 565 -28.29 59.65 -38.30
C ASP A 565 -28.35 59.70 -36.75
N LEU A 566 -28.50 58.55 -36.08
CA LEU A 566 -28.40 58.41 -34.61
C LEU A 566 -27.07 58.96 -34.05
N GLN A 567 -25.96 58.69 -34.73
CA GLN A 567 -24.64 59.19 -34.31
C GLN A 567 -24.53 60.71 -34.50
N ARG A 568 -25.06 61.29 -35.61
CA ARG A 568 -25.12 62.75 -35.79
C ARG A 568 -25.99 63.43 -34.73
N GLU A 569 -27.10 62.80 -34.32
CA GLU A 569 -27.97 63.33 -33.27
C GLU A 569 -27.30 63.34 -31.90
N LYS A 570 -26.63 62.25 -31.52
CA LYS A 570 -25.79 62.18 -30.31
C LYS A 570 -24.73 63.29 -30.28
N ASP A 571 -24.07 63.54 -31.40
CA ASP A 571 -23.05 64.59 -31.51
C ASP A 571 -23.67 66.00 -31.48
N SER A 572 -24.88 66.18 -32.02
CA SER A 572 -25.67 67.42 -31.91
C SER A 572 -26.10 67.71 -30.47
N PHE A 573 -26.59 66.69 -29.74
CA PHE A 573 -26.93 66.81 -28.31
C PHE A 573 -25.71 67.18 -27.46
N ALA A 574 -24.55 66.60 -27.75
CA ALA A 574 -23.30 66.96 -27.07
C ALA A 574 -22.93 68.43 -27.32
N LEU A 575 -23.08 68.93 -28.55
CA LEU A 575 -22.78 70.32 -28.91
C LEU A 575 -23.78 71.34 -28.31
N GLU A 576 -25.08 71.03 -28.31
CA GLU A 576 -26.08 71.86 -27.64
C GLU A 576 -25.82 71.95 -26.13
N ARG A 577 -25.46 70.81 -25.50
CA ARG A 577 -25.07 70.78 -24.08
C ARG A 577 -23.83 71.62 -23.80
N THR A 578 -22.74 71.47 -24.56
CA THR A 578 -21.53 72.29 -24.31
C THR A 578 -21.79 73.77 -24.52
N SER A 579 -22.65 74.15 -25.49
CA SER A 579 -23.03 75.55 -25.69
C SER A 579 -23.89 76.10 -24.52
N HIS A 580 -24.73 75.28 -23.90
CA HIS A 580 -25.45 75.66 -22.68
C HIS A 580 -24.48 75.85 -21.49
N ASP A 581 -23.60 74.87 -21.24
CA ASP A 581 -22.63 74.91 -20.14
C ASP A 581 -21.60 76.06 -20.30
N GLU A 582 -21.31 76.50 -21.54
CA GLU A 582 -20.49 77.68 -21.83
C GLU A 582 -21.21 79.01 -21.59
N ARG A 583 -22.49 79.13 -21.97
CA ARG A 583 -23.30 80.34 -21.71
C ARG A 583 -23.41 80.59 -20.21
N PHE A 584 -23.78 79.55 -19.45
CA PHE A 584 -23.88 79.64 -17.99
C PHE A 584 -22.55 80.05 -17.34
N ARG A 585 -21.43 79.47 -17.80
CA ARG A 585 -20.08 79.84 -17.32
C ARG A 585 -19.76 81.31 -17.59
N SER A 586 -20.06 81.81 -18.79
CA SER A 586 -19.80 83.21 -19.16
C SER A 586 -20.67 84.20 -18.38
N GLU A 587 -21.95 83.88 -18.13
CA GLU A 587 -22.83 84.72 -17.32
C GLU A 587 -22.37 84.79 -15.85
N LEU A 588 -21.95 83.65 -15.29
CA LEU A 588 -21.39 83.55 -13.95
C LEU A 588 -20.07 84.34 -13.82
N GLU A 589 -19.17 84.25 -14.81
CA GLU A 589 -17.90 84.99 -14.87
C GLU A 589 -18.11 86.52 -14.92
N ASN A 590 -19.14 86.99 -15.63
CA ASN A 590 -19.54 88.40 -15.64
C ASN A 590 -20.04 88.86 -14.26
N LEU A 591 -20.91 88.09 -13.60
CA LEU A 591 -21.44 88.42 -12.27
C LEU A 591 -20.35 88.40 -11.18
N THR A 592 -19.39 87.48 -11.24
CA THR A 592 -18.24 87.49 -10.32
C THR A 592 -17.34 88.69 -10.55
N SER A 593 -17.07 89.05 -11.82
CA SER A 593 -16.29 90.23 -12.18
C SER A 593 -16.94 91.53 -11.69
N GLU A 594 -18.27 91.65 -11.82
CA GLU A 594 -19.01 92.83 -11.35
C GLU A 594 -19.01 92.93 -9.81
N LYS A 595 -19.15 91.79 -9.11
CA LYS A 595 -19.03 91.69 -7.65
C LYS A 595 -17.65 92.13 -7.16
N GLU A 596 -16.58 91.66 -7.81
CA GLU A 596 -15.20 92.00 -7.45
C GLU A 596 -14.89 93.48 -7.71
N TYR A 597 -15.35 94.04 -8.83
CA TYR A 597 -15.25 95.48 -9.12
C TYR A 597 -15.93 96.33 -8.04
N LYS A 598 -17.17 95.99 -7.66
CA LYS A 598 -17.92 96.67 -6.58
C LYS A 598 -17.18 96.57 -5.24
N GLN A 599 -16.69 95.39 -4.88
CA GLN A 599 -15.94 95.15 -3.64
C GLN A 599 -14.64 95.99 -3.58
N ALA A 600 -13.84 95.98 -4.65
CA ALA A 600 -12.61 96.76 -4.73
C ALA A 600 -12.87 98.27 -4.61
N ARG A 601 -13.96 98.75 -5.21
CA ARG A 601 -14.36 100.17 -5.14
C ARG A 601 -14.81 100.59 -3.73
N ILE A 602 -15.47 99.70 -2.98
CA ILE A 602 -15.79 99.92 -1.56
C ILE A 602 -14.51 100.04 -0.71
N CYS A 603 -13.53 99.16 -0.92
CA CYS A 603 -12.24 99.23 -0.21
C CYS A 603 -11.52 100.57 -0.45
N ILE A 604 -11.43 101.03 -1.70
CA ILE A 604 -10.80 102.31 -2.04
C ILE A 604 -11.50 103.50 -1.36
N LEU A 605 -12.84 103.50 -1.27
CA LEU A 605 -13.57 104.55 -0.55
C LEU A 605 -13.35 104.50 0.97
N LEU A 606 -13.31 103.30 1.56
CA LEU A 606 -13.02 103.10 2.99
C LEU A 606 -11.60 103.55 3.38
N ASP A 607 -10.61 103.29 2.55
CA ASP A 607 -9.23 103.71 2.84
C ASP A 607 -9.04 105.22 2.64
N ASN A 608 -9.71 105.84 1.66
CA ASN A 608 -9.76 107.31 1.56
C ASN A 608 -10.41 107.96 2.79
N TYR A 609 -11.46 107.35 3.35
CA TYR A 609 -12.09 107.80 4.60
C TYR A 609 -11.15 107.66 5.82
N ARG A 610 -10.43 106.53 5.93
CA ARG A 610 -9.41 106.29 6.98
C ARG A 610 -8.21 107.24 6.92
N ILE A 611 -7.75 107.58 5.72
CA ILE A 611 -6.63 108.51 5.50
C ILE A 611 -7.03 109.93 5.92
N ARG A 612 -8.25 110.39 5.60
CA ARG A 612 -8.75 111.72 6.00
C ARG A 612 -8.99 111.85 7.52
N SER A 613 -9.31 110.76 8.22
CA SER A 613 -9.64 110.77 9.66
C SER A 613 -8.44 110.69 10.62
N THR A 614 -7.19 110.61 10.12
CA THR A 614 -6.00 110.36 10.97
C THR A 614 -4.84 111.34 10.72
N SER A 615 -4.97 112.58 11.20
CA SER A 615 -3.96 113.64 10.99
C SER A 615 -3.03 113.87 12.20
N SER A 616 -2.05 112.98 12.41
CA SER A 616 -0.93 113.22 13.35
C SER A 616 0.33 112.42 12.97
N ALA A 617 1.15 113.02 12.09
CA ALA A 617 2.21 112.32 11.36
C ALA A 617 3.33 111.70 12.24
N SER A 618 3.63 112.28 13.41
CA SER A 618 4.72 111.79 14.29
C SER A 618 4.42 110.43 14.95
N TRP A 619 3.13 110.09 15.12
CA TRP A 619 2.70 108.78 15.59
C TRP A 619 2.63 107.75 14.44
N GLN A 620 2.20 108.17 13.24
CA GLN A 620 2.17 107.30 12.06
C GLN A 620 3.55 106.72 11.75
N GLN A 621 4.63 107.51 11.80
CA GLN A 621 5.97 106.98 11.54
C GLN A 621 6.35 105.88 12.55
N ARG A 622 6.22 106.13 13.86
CA ARG A 622 6.58 105.13 14.90
C ARG A 622 5.69 103.89 14.88
N PHE A 623 4.42 104.04 14.51
CA PHE A 623 3.51 102.91 14.34
C PHE A 623 3.90 102.08 13.12
N ASN A 624 4.20 102.72 11.98
CA ASN A 624 4.64 102.03 10.77
C ASN A 624 6.00 101.33 10.97
N ASP A 625 7.00 102.00 11.57
CA ASP A 625 8.32 101.43 11.84
C ASP A 625 8.21 100.12 12.66
N GLU A 626 7.38 100.09 13.71
CA GLU A 626 7.17 98.90 14.54
C GLU A 626 6.27 97.86 13.86
N CYS A 627 5.24 98.27 13.12
CA CYS A 627 4.42 97.36 12.31
C CYS A 627 5.22 96.68 11.20
N ASP A 628 6.15 97.39 10.54
CA ASP A 628 7.00 96.82 9.50
C ASP A 628 8.11 95.94 10.09
N ARG A 629 8.63 96.28 11.28
CA ARG A 629 9.50 95.38 12.05
C ARG A 629 8.79 94.07 12.42
N LEU A 630 7.53 94.15 12.87
CA LEU A 630 6.70 92.98 13.18
C LEU A 630 6.33 92.19 11.90
N ARG A 631 6.00 92.86 10.79
CA ARG A 631 5.73 92.22 9.49
C ARG A 631 6.95 91.46 8.98
N GLN A 632 8.16 92.04 9.05
CA GLN A 632 9.40 91.33 8.69
C GLN A 632 9.61 90.10 9.59
N GLN A 633 9.38 90.22 10.90
CA GLN A 633 9.52 89.10 11.83
C GLN A 633 8.51 87.98 11.55
N THR A 634 7.24 88.31 11.26
CA THR A 634 6.22 87.33 10.87
C THR A 634 6.51 86.71 9.51
N ALA A 635 6.92 87.50 8.51
CA ALA A 635 7.26 87.00 7.18
C ALA A 635 8.47 86.06 7.19
N GLN A 636 9.49 86.33 8.02
CA GLN A 636 10.62 85.40 8.21
C GLN A 636 10.14 84.10 8.85
N LEU A 637 9.36 84.16 9.94
CA LEU A 637 8.82 82.97 10.60
C LEU A 637 7.91 82.14 9.69
N GLN A 638 7.16 82.79 8.79
CA GLN A 638 6.37 82.11 7.76
C GLN A 638 7.26 81.48 6.69
N SER A 639 8.32 82.15 6.23
CA SER A 639 9.29 81.57 5.29
C SER A 639 10.01 80.35 5.87
N ASP A 640 10.47 80.44 7.12
CA ASP A 640 11.14 79.35 7.84
C ASP A 640 10.19 78.14 8.02
N HIS A 641 8.91 78.40 8.29
CA HIS A 641 7.88 77.35 8.41
C HIS A 641 7.58 76.70 7.05
N ASP A 642 7.37 77.50 6.00
CA ASP A 642 7.13 77.06 4.63
C ASP A 642 8.28 76.16 4.10
N GLU A 643 9.53 76.52 4.41
CA GLU A 643 10.71 75.74 4.01
C GLU A 643 10.81 74.41 4.78
N GLN A 644 10.48 74.41 6.08
CA GLN A 644 10.35 73.17 6.86
C GLN A 644 9.21 72.27 6.35
N VAL A 645 8.06 72.85 5.99
CA VAL A 645 6.92 72.10 5.45
C VAL A 645 7.26 71.49 4.08
N ARG A 646 7.96 72.20 3.20
CA ARG A 646 8.48 71.62 1.94
C ARG A 646 9.45 70.48 2.21
N SER A 647 10.46 70.69 3.07
CA SER A 647 11.44 69.66 3.43
C SER A 647 10.81 68.38 3.98
N LEU A 648 9.78 68.50 4.82
CA LEU A 648 9.02 67.36 5.34
C LEU A 648 8.13 66.72 4.26
N SER A 649 7.52 67.50 3.36
CA SER A 649 6.73 67.00 2.24
C SER A 649 7.58 66.21 1.23
N ASP A 650 8.76 66.71 0.87
CA ASP A 650 9.68 66.04 -0.06
C ASP A 650 10.24 64.75 0.54
N ARG A 651 10.57 64.77 1.84
CA ARG A 651 11.00 63.57 2.59
C ARG A 651 9.87 62.54 2.69
N LEU A 652 8.62 62.98 2.89
CA LEU A 652 7.45 62.10 2.86
C LEU A 652 7.25 61.49 1.46
N ALA A 653 7.41 62.29 0.40
CA ALA A 653 7.32 61.82 -0.98
C ALA A 653 8.35 60.71 -1.28
N SER A 654 9.61 60.90 -0.89
CA SER A 654 10.67 59.86 -1.03
C SER A 654 10.27 58.55 -0.33
N VAL A 655 9.88 58.63 0.95
CA VAL A 655 9.49 57.45 1.73
C VAL A 655 8.24 56.77 1.14
N THR A 656 7.30 57.52 0.56
CA THR A 656 6.17 56.91 -0.16
C THR A 656 6.59 56.24 -1.47
N ALA A 657 7.53 56.81 -2.22
CA ALA A 657 8.05 56.21 -3.45
C ALA A 657 8.79 54.89 -3.15
N GLU A 658 9.72 54.89 -2.21
CA GLU A 658 10.46 53.72 -1.72
C GLU A 658 9.50 52.62 -1.22
N LYS A 659 8.46 53.00 -0.47
CA LYS A 659 7.40 52.07 -0.03
C LYS A 659 6.62 51.49 -1.20
N THR A 660 6.31 52.26 -2.24
CA THR A 660 5.62 51.73 -3.43
C THR A 660 6.50 50.79 -4.26
N GLU A 661 7.81 51.06 -4.38
CA GLU A 661 8.74 50.15 -5.06
C GLU A 661 8.88 48.82 -4.28
N TYR A 662 8.99 48.88 -2.95
CA TYR A 662 9.01 47.69 -2.11
C TYR A 662 7.71 46.87 -2.24
N LEU A 663 6.54 47.51 -2.26
CA LEU A 663 5.25 46.85 -2.47
C LEU A 663 5.15 46.19 -3.86
N GLN A 664 5.60 46.86 -4.93
CA GLN A 664 5.64 46.28 -6.28
C GLN A 664 6.55 45.05 -6.33
N ARG A 665 7.74 45.15 -5.72
CA ARG A 665 8.73 44.05 -5.65
C ARG A 665 8.23 42.86 -4.83
N TRP A 666 7.56 43.11 -3.71
CA TRP A 666 6.92 42.06 -2.89
C TRP A 666 5.78 41.38 -3.65
N THR A 667 4.93 42.15 -4.34
CA THR A 667 3.82 41.60 -5.16
C THR A 667 4.36 40.74 -6.30
N ALA A 668 5.43 41.17 -6.98
CA ALA A 668 6.07 40.37 -8.03
C ALA A 668 6.59 39.02 -7.48
N LEU A 669 7.30 39.03 -6.36
CA LEU A 669 7.80 37.83 -5.69
C LEU A 669 6.65 36.90 -5.26
N GLN A 670 5.53 37.46 -4.80
CA GLN A 670 4.33 36.68 -4.46
C GLN A 670 3.71 36.02 -5.70
N THR A 671 3.65 36.71 -6.84
CA THR A 671 3.15 36.11 -8.10
C THR A 671 4.07 35.00 -8.63
N GLU A 672 5.39 35.15 -8.52
CA GLU A 672 6.35 34.11 -8.91
C GLU A 672 6.23 32.87 -8.01
N SER A 673 6.10 33.06 -6.69
CA SER A 673 5.84 31.97 -5.75
C SER A 673 4.51 31.26 -6.02
N SER A 674 3.45 32.00 -6.35
CA SER A 674 2.16 31.41 -6.75
C SER A 674 2.29 30.55 -8.01
N GLN A 675 3.00 31.01 -9.03
CA GLN A 675 3.25 30.24 -10.25
C GLN A 675 4.01 28.94 -9.94
N GLN A 676 5.03 28.97 -9.07
CA GLN A 676 5.76 27.77 -8.65
C GLN A 676 4.85 26.76 -7.91
N ILE A 677 3.89 27.24 -7.11
CA ILE A 677 2.90 26.39 -6.42
C ILE A 677 1.93 25.73 -7.42
N ASP A 678 1.47 26.45 -8.44
CA ASP A 678 0.66 25.88 -9.53
C ASP A 678 1.44 24.86 -10.37
N ASP A 679 2.71 25.14 -10.66
CA ASP A 679 3.61 24.27 -11.42
C ASP A 679 3.94 22.96 -10.67
N LEU A 680 4.04 23.02 -9.34
CA LEU A 680 4.14 21.83 -8.48
C LEU A 680 2.80 21.09 -8.35
N SER A 681 1.69 21.83 -8.28
CA SER A 681 0.33 21.26 -8.20
C SER A 681 -0.08 20.51 -9.46
N THR A 682 0.30 21.00 -10.64
CA THR A 682 0.07 20.30 -11.91
C THR A 682 0.91 19.03 -12.04
N LYS A 683 2.19 19.06 -11.64
CA LYS A 683 3.06 17.87 -11.55
C LYS A 683 2.50 16.82 -10.58
N LEU A 684 2.00 17.25 -9.40
CA LEU A 684 1.35 16.35 -8.45
C LEU A 684 0.11 15.67 -9.05
N ARG A 685 -0.76 16.41 -9.76
CA ARG A 685 -1.93 15.86 -10.47
C ARG A 685 -1.56 14.93 -11.65
N GLN A 686 -0.33 15.01 -12.17
CA GLN A 686 0.18 14.09 -13.17
C GLN A 686 0.64 12.78 -12.52
N CYS A 687 1.46 12.85 -11.47
CA CYS A 687 1.89 11.65 -10.73
C CYS A 687 0.71 10.92 -10.07
N GLN A 688 -0.31 11.63 -9.61
CA GLN A 688 -1.55 11.02 -9.10
C GLN A 688 -2.32 10.24 -10.17
N ARG A 689 -2.34 10.70 -11.43
CA ARG A 689 -2.96 9.96 -12.55
C ARG A 689 -2.19 8.71 -12.93
N GLN A 690 -0.86 8.83 -13.01
CA GLN A 690 0.01 7.66 -13.24
C GLN A 690 -0.17 6.62 -12.13
N LEU A 691 -0.32 7.04 -10.86
CA LEU A 691 -0.60 6.13 -9.75
C LEU A 691 -2.01 5.49 -9.80
N THR A 692 -3.00 6.12 -10.45
CA THR A 692 -4.30 5.46 -10.72
C THR A 692 -4.23 4.49 -11.88
N GLU A 693 -3.52 4.84 -12.96
CA GLU A 693 -3.29 3.98 -14.13
C GLU A 693 -2.52 2.70 -13.73
N GLU A 694 -1.45 2.83 -12.93
CA GLU A 694 -0.69 1.71 -12.36
C GLU A 694 -1.57 0.78 -11.48
N LYS A 695 -2.52 1.35 -10.72
CA LYS A 695 -3.47 0.58 -9.89
C LYS A 695 -4.51 -0.16 -10.72
N GLU A 696 -4.98 0.41 -11.83
CA GLU A 696 -5.88 -0.30 -12.75
C GLU A 696 -5.15 -1.48 -13.39
N HIS A 697 -3.91 -1.30 -13.86
CA HIS A 697 -3.07 -2.39 -14.36
C HIS A 697 -2.77 -3.46 -13.29
N GLN A 698 -2.55 -3.06 -12.03
CA GLN A 698 -2.38 -3.99 -10.90
C GLN A 698 -3.66 -4.81 -10.63
N ASN A 699 -4.84 -4.19 -10.72
CA ASN A 699 -6.13 -4.87 -10.57
C ASN A 699 -6.39 -5.87 -11.71
N ASP A 700 -6.10 -5.51 -12.96
CA ASP A 700 -6.22 -6.40 -14.11
C ASP A 700 -5.30 -7.63 -13.98
N LEU A 701 -4.04 -7.42 -13.58
CA LEU A 701 -3.10 -8.50 -13.27
C LEU A 701 -3.61 -9.41 -12.16
N SER A 702 -4.17 -8.84 -11.09
CA SER A 702 -4.80 -9.63 -10.01
C SER A 702 -6.00 -10.44 -10.52
N GLY A 703 -6.85 -9.86 -11.38
CA GLY A 703 -8.00 -10.53 -11.98
C GLY A 703 -7.63 -11.64 -12.97
N ILE A 704 -6.45 -11.57 -13.60
CA ILE A 704 -5.87 -12.65 -14.40
C ILE A 704 -5.35 -13.77 -13.49
N HIS A 705 -4.66 -13.44 -12.40
CA HIS A 705 -4.16 -14.42 -11.44
C HIS A 705 -5.27 -15.15 -10.68
N GLU A 706 -6.39 -14.50 -10.37
CA GLU A 706 -7.55 -15.15 -9.74
C GLU A 706 -8.13 -16.23 -10.67
N LYS A 707 -8.32 -15.93 -11.96
CA LYS A 707 -8.80 -16.90 -12.97
C LYS A 707 -7.83 -18.08 -13.14
N GLN A 708 -6.52 -17.80 -13.15
CA GLN A 708 -5.49 -18.85 -13.18
C GLN A 708 -5.53 -19.73 -11.92
N ARG A 709 -5.82 -19.16 -10.75
CA ARG A 709 -6.01 -19.90 -9.50
C ARG A 709 -7.26 -20.79 -9.58
N GLU A 710 -8.41 -20.26 -10.00
CA GLU A 710 -9.64 -21.05 -10.18
C GLU A 710 -9.45 -22.26 -11.13
N GLU A 711 -8.69 -22.09 -12.21
CA GLU A 711 -8.41 -23.17 -13.18
C GLU A 711 -7.48 -24.24 -12.59
N LEU A 712 -6.45 -23.84 -11.85
CA LEU A 712 -5.62 -24.77 -11.07
C LEU A 712 -6.44 -25.52 -10.01
N ASP A 713 -7.34 -24.82 -9.31
CA ASP A 713 -8.21 -25.38 -8.27
C ASP A 713 -9.21 -26.42 -8.82
N ARG A 714 -9.59 -26.32 -10.10
CA ARG A 714 -10.37 -27.36 -10.80
C ARG A 714 -9.50 -28.57 -11.16
N LEU A 715 -8.33 -28.33 -11.73
CA LEU A 715 -7.39 -29.38 -12.13
C LEU A 715 -6.85 -30.18 -10.94
N GLU A 716 -6.66 -29.54 -9.78
CA GLU A 716 -6.30 -30.17 -8.51
C GLU A 716 -7.42 -31.12 -8.03
N LYS A 717 -8.69 -30.69 -8.09
CA LYS A 717 -9.85 -31.51 -7.71
C LYS A 717 -10.00 -32.72 -8.63
N GLU A 718 -9.88 -32.54 -9.95
CA GLU A 718 -9.92 -33.63 -10.94
C GLU A 718 -8.74 -34.62 -10.79
N LYS A 719 -7.55 -34.11 -10.46
CA LYS A 719 -6.38 -34.94 -10.10
C LYS A 719 -6.63 -35.74 -8.80
N ASN A 720 -7.28 -35.14 -7.81
CA ASN A 720 -7.55 -35.83 -6.55
C ASN A 720 -8.64 -36.92 -6.69
N THR A 721 -9.74 -36.65 -7.42
CA THR A 721 -10.76 -37.69 -7.69
C THR A 721 -10.19 -38.87 -8.50
N THR A 722 -9.32 -38.60 -9.48
CA THR A 722 -8.66 -39.68 -10.24
C THR A 722 -7.64 -40.47 -9.39
N ILE A 723 -6.99 -39.84 -8.41
CA ILE A 723 -6.16 -40.55 -7.42
C ILE A 723 -7.02 -41.42 -6.48
N GLU A 724 -8.19 -40.94 -6.05
CA GLU A 724 -9.14 -41.70 -5.24
C GLU A 724 -9.66 -42.94 -5.98
N ASP A 725 -10.10 -42.79 -7.25
CA ASP A 725 -10.54 -43.89 -8.11
C ASP A 725 -9.45 -44.96 -8.32
N LEU A 726 -8.21 -44.53 -8.59
CA LEU A 726 -7.07 -45.44 -8.74
C LEU A 726 -6.72 -46.13 -7.42
N THR A 727 -6.83 -45.43 -6.30
CA THR A 727 -6.58 -46.00 -4.96
C THR A 727 -7.63 -47.05 -4.60
N ALA A 728 -8.91 -46.79 -4.91
CA ALA A 728 -9.98 -47.76 -4.76
C ALA A 728 -9.75 -49.03 -5.60
N GLN A 729 -9.37 -48.87 -6.88
CA GLN A 729 -9.00 -49.99 -7.75
C GLN A 729 -7.81 -50.80 -7.18
N ILE A 730 -6.77 -50.14 -6.68
CA ILE A 730 -5.62 -50.80 -6.04
C ILE A 730 -6.05 -51.61 -4.82
N GLU A 731 -6.98 -51.13 -3.99
CA GLU A 731 -7.44 -51.87 -2.81
C GLU A 731 -8.37 -53.05 -3.17
N VAL A 732 -9.13 -52.95 -4.26
CA VAL A 732 -9.83 -54.10 -4.87
C VAL A 732 -8.83 -55.17 -5.34
N TYR A 733 -7.77 -54.77 -6.07
CA TYR A 733 -6.73 -55.73 -6.53
C TYR A 733 -5.97 -56.36 -5.35
N LYS A 734 -5.60 -55.60 -4.31
CA LYS A 734 -5.07 -56.15 -3.06
C LYS A 734 -6.06 -57.12 -2.41
N GLY A 735 -7.37 -56.83 -2.46
CA GLY A 735 -8.44 -57.74 -2.02
C GLY A 735 -8.39 -59.09 -2.73
N GLN A 736 -8.32 -59.08 -4.07
CA GLN A 736 -8.18 -60.27 -4.90
C GLN A 736 -6.88 -61.04 -4.60
N ILE A 737 -5.74 -60.34 -4.50
CA ILE A 737 -4.45 -60.95 -4.14
C ILE A 737 -4.54 -61.64 -2.77
N ARG A 738 -5.13 -61.00 -1.75
CA ARG A 738 -5.34 -61.61 -0.42
C ARG A 738 -6.25 -62.85 -0.46
N GLN A 739 -7.24 -62.89 -1.38
CA GLN A 739 -8.06 -64.09 -1.60
C GLN A 739 -7.27 -65.21 -2.29
N PHE A 740 -6.51 -64.90 -3.35
CA PHE A 740 -5.66 -65.88 -4.03
C PHE A 740 -4.57 -66.45 -3.09
N SER A 741 -3.92 -65.62 -2.27
CA SER A 741 -2.94 -66.09 -1.28
C SER A 741 -3.56 -67.06 -0.26
N LYS A 742 -4.77 -66.78 0.26
CA LYS A 742 -5.48 -67.71 1.15
C LYS A 742 -5.82 -69.03 0.46
N MET A 743 -6.23 -68.99 -0.81
CA MET A 743 -6.53 -70.19 -1.59
C MET A 743 -5.27 -71.02 -1.89
N ILE A 744 -4.14 -70.38 -2.18
CA ILE A 744 -2.84 -71.05 -2.35
C ILE A 744 -2.44 -71.78 -1.05
N VAL A 745 -2.45 -71.10 0.10
CA VAL A 745 -2.11 -71.72 1.40
C VAL A 745 -3.04 -72.89 1.75
N GLN A 746 -4.32 -72.81 1.42
CA GLN A 746 -5.26 -73.93 1.60
C GLN A 746 -4.96 -75.11 0.66
N LEU A 747 -4.59 -74.85 -0.60
CA LEU A 747 -4.19 -75.87 -1.55
C LEU A 747 -2.85 -76.52 -1.15
N GLU A 748 -1.89 -75.75 -0.67
CA GLU A 748 -0.62 -76.24 -0.11
C GLU A 748 -0.87 -77.14 1.10
N LYS A 749 -1.75 -76.73 2.04
CA LYS A 749 -2.15 -77.57 3.18
C LYS A 749 -2.77 -78.89 2.72
N ASN A 750 -3.75 -78.84 1.83
CA ASN A 750 -4.37 -80.06 1.27
C ASN A 750 -3.32 -80.97 0.62
N LEU A 751 -2.36 -80.40 -0.11
CA LEU A 751 -1.29 -81.14 -0.77
C LEU A 751 -0.26 -81.73 0.21
N THR A 752 -0.03 -81.09 1.37
CA THR A 752 0.73 -81.72 2.48
C THR A 752 -0.05 -82.86 3.15
N GLU A 753 -1.36 -82.72 3.34
CA GLU A 753 -2.21 -83.78 3.91
C GLU A 753 -2.28 -85.02 2.99
N GLU A 754 -2.37 -84.84 1.67
CA GLU A 754 -2.27 -85.96 0.72
C GLU A 754 -0.87 -86.59 0.68
N ARG A 755 0.21 -85.79 0.80
CA ARG A 755 1.57 -86.33 0.94
C ARG A 755 1.71 -87.18 2.21
N GLU A 756 1.16 -86.74 3.34
CA GLU A 756 1.13 -87.54 4.56
C GLU A 756 0.32 -88.83 4.41
N LYS A 757 -0.81 -88.81 3.71
CA LYS A 757 -1.60 -90.02 3.41
C LYS A 757 -0.79 -91.00 2.56
N CYS A 758 -0.11 -90.52 1.52
CA CYS A 758 0.80 -91.34 0.72
C CYS A 758 1.95 -91.94 1.55
N VAL A 759 2.57 -91.18 2.47
CA VAL A 759 3.60 -91.70 3.38
C VAL A 759 3.04 -92.75 4.34
N LYS A 760 1.84 -92.53 4.89
CA LYS A 760 1.16 -93.50 5.78
C LYS A 760 0.85 -94.80 5.04
N LEU A 761 0.26 -94.71 3.84
CA LEU A 761 0.03 -95.86 2.95
C LEU A 761 1.32 -96.58 2.55
N GLN A 762 2.43 -95.85 2.32
CA GLN A 762 3.74 -96.45 2.07
C GLN A 762 4.24 -97.23 3.29
N THR A 763 4.11 -96.67 4.50
CA THR A 763 4.49 -97.40 5.74
C THR A 763 3.58 -98.58 6.03
N ASP A 764 2.29 -98.52 5.69
CA ASP A 764 1.36 -99.63 5.82
C ASP A 764 1.64 -100.74 4.79
N LEU A 765 2.08 -100.39 3.58
CA LEU A 765 2.57 -101.33 2.58
C LEU A 765 3.88 -102.01 3.03
N ASP A 766 4.81 -101.27 3.63
CA ASP A 766 6.03 -101.86 4.22
C ASP A 766 5.72 -102.73 5.45
N ASN A 767 4.71 -102.38 6.25
CA ASN A 767 4.23 -103.18 7.37
C ASN A 767 3.45 -104.42 6.91
N ALA A 768 2.74 -104.36 5.78
CA ALA A 768 2.14 -105.52 5.11
C ALA A 768 3.21 -106.46 4.57
N ASN A 769 4.25 -105.92 3.89
CA ASN A 769 5.41 -106.69 3.44
C ASN A 769 6.16 -107.37 4.61
N LYS A 770 6.20 -106.75 5.80
CA LYS A 770 6.70 -107.39 7.03
C LYS A 770 5.76 -108.48 7.57
N LYS A 771 4.43 -108.30 7.51
CA LYS A 771 3.45 -109.31 7.93
C LYS A 771 3.37 -110.54 7.02
N ILE A 772 3.74 -110.42 5.75
CA ILE A 772 3.69 -111.52 4.76
C ILE A 772 4.78 -112.60 5.01
N LYS A 773 5.77 -112.37 5.89
CA LYS A 773 6.84 -113.34 6.19
C LYS A 773 6.70 -114.03 7.56
N SER A 774 5.77 -114.98 7.67
CA SER A 774 5.91 -116.07 8.67
C SER A 774 5.17 -117.36 8.29
N LYS A 775 5.81 -118.51 8.61
CA LYS A 775 5.34 -119.91 8.47
C LYS A 775 5.23 -120.47 7.02
N PRO A 776 5.45 -121.81 6.85
CA PRO A 776 6.67 -122.24 6.15
C PRO A 776 6.48 -123.42 5.17
N LEU A 777 7.61 -124.10 4.84
CA LEU A 777 7.79 -125.25 3.91
C LEU A 777 8.05 -124.81 2.46
N THR A 778 9.01 -125.35 1.69
CA THR A 778 9.89 -126.54 1.87
C THR A 778 11.21 -126.38 1.09
N HIS A 779 12.34 -126.86 1.67
CA HIS A 779 13.61 -127.31 1.02
C HIS A 779 14.39 -126.38 0.04
N SER A 780 15.71 -126.49 -0.16
CA SER A 780 16.86 -126.76 0.74
C SER A 780 18.18 -126.58 -0.05
N SER A 781 19.22 -125.95 0.52
CA SER A 781 20.57 -125.96 -0.06
C SER A 781 21.29 -127.30 0.16
N PRO A 782 22.23 -127.67 -0.74
CA PRO A 782 23.46 -128.33 -0.29
C PRO A 782 24.72 -127.87 -1.07
N SER A 783 25.90 -128.32 -0.62
CA SER A 783 27.17 -128.17 -1.35
C SER A 783 27.96 -129.48 -1.42
N THR A 784 28.91 -129.54 -2.37
CA THR A 784 30.13 -130.39 -2.40
C THR A 784 30.04 -131.94 -2.55
N LYS A 785 30.48 -132.40 -3.73
CA LYS A 785 31.44 -133.51 -4.04
C LYS A 785 31.00 -135.00 -4.17
N HIS A 786 31.62 -135.62 -5.19
CA HIS A 786 31.90 -137.06 -5.49
C HIS A 786 30.80 -138.02 -6.04
N VAL A 787 30.93 -138.36 -7.36
CA VAL A 787 31.32 -139.69 -7.94
C VAL A 787 30.67 -140.97 -7.36
N PRO A 788 30.12 -141.94 -8.14
CA PRO A 788 30.63 -142.43 -9.46
C PRO A 788 29.62 -142.79 -10.61
N VAL A 789 30.20 -142.99 -11.82
CA VAL A 789 29.84 -143.95 -12.92
C VAL A 789 28.51 -143.78 -13.72
N ILE A 790 28.66 -143.22 -14.95
CA ILE A 790 28.41 -143.80 -16.30
C ILE A 790 27.20 -144.77 -16.46
N PRO A 791 26.35 -144.67 -17.53
CA PRO A 791 26.47 -143.93 -18.81
C PRO A 791 25.40 -142.79 -18.90
N VAL A 792 24.93 -142.21 -20.02
CA VAL A 792 25.00 -142.45 -21.49
C VAL A 792 25.07 -141.09 -22.24
N ILE A 793 25.44 -141.08 -23.53
CA ILE A 793 25.55 -139.86 -24.36
C ILE A 793 24.33 -139.71 -25.30
N THR A 794 23.46 -138.71 -25.06
CA THR A 794 22.59 -138.10 -26.11
C THR A 794 21.88 -136.81 -25.68
N THR A 795 21.53 -136.64 -24.41
CA THR A 795 20.61 -135.58 -23.95
C THR A 795 21.23 -134.18 -23.78
N ALA A 796 22.54 -134.06 -23.56
CA ALA A 796 23.17 -132.77 -23.21
C ALA A 796 23.08 -131.65 -24.27
N VAL A 797 22.60 -131.94 -25.49
CA VAL A 797 22.46 -130.96 -26.58
C VAL A 797 21.09 -130.26 -26.59
N THR A 798 20.03 -130.89 -26.06
CA THR A 798 18.69 -130.29 -26.04
C THR A 798 18.59 -129.17 -25.01
N ASP A 799 19.16 -129.38 -23.83
CA ASP A 799 18.86 -128.55 -22.65
C ASP A 799 19.59 -127.20 -22.75
N VAL A 800 20.85 -127.21 -23.20
CA VAL A 800 21.61 -125.99 -23.54
C VAL A 800 20.93 -125.18 -24.65
N SER A 801 20.28 -125.85 -25.61
CA SER A 801 19.53 -125.20 -26.68
C SER A 801 18.22 -124.57 -26.17
N SER A 802 17.56 -125.22 -25.20
CA SER A 802 16.38 -124.70 -24.49
C SER A 802 16.69 -123.44 -23.69
N GLU A 803 17.73 -123.48 -22.85
CA GLU A 803 18.16 -122.33 -22.04
C GLU A 803 18.62 -121.16 -22.92
N LEU A 804 19.40 -121.43 -23.98
CA LEU A 804 19.83 -120.41 -24.93
C LEU A 804 18.63 -119.70 -25.60
N GLN A 805 17.59 -120.45 -25.98
CA GLN A 805 16.39 -119.88 -26.59
C GLN A 805 15.54 -119.09 -25.57
N ALA A 806 15.44 -119.54 -24.32
CA ALA A 806 14.73 -118.82 -23.25
C ALA A 806 15.44 -117.51 -22.83
N HIS A 807 16.78 -117.48 -22.89
CA HIS A 807 17.54 -116.24 -22.76
C HIS A 807 17.37 -115.33 -23.99
N LYS A 808 17.30 -115.90 -25.19
CA LYS A 808 17.10 -115.13 -26.43
C LYS A 808 15.74 -114.42 -26.47
N THR A 809 14.64 -115.09 -26.10
CA THR A 809 13.32 -114.44 -26.04
C THR A 809 13.29 -113.33 -25.00
N ARG A 810 13.87 -113.56 -23.80
CA ARG A 810 13.95 -112.54 -22.75
C ARG A 810 14.80 -111.33 -23.15
N ILE A 811 15.85 -111.52 -23.95
CA ILE A 811 16.62 -110.42 -24.56
C ILE A 811 15.75 -109.67 -25.60
N GLN A 812 15.00 -110.37 -26.44
CA GLN A 812 14.11 -109.73 -27.43
C GLN A 812 12.98 -108.93 -26.78
N GLU A 813 12.42 -109.40 -25.65
CA GLU A 813 11.47 -108.64 -24.82
C GLU A 813 12.11 -107.35 -24.27
N GLN A 814 13.34 -107.45 -23.74
CA GLN A 814 14.10 -106.29 -23.26
C GLN A 814 14.45 -105.31 -24.40
N GLU A 815 14.81 -105.79 -25.58
CA GLU A 815 15.05 -104.96 -26.77
C GLU A 815 13.78 -104.22 -27.20
N GLN A 816 12.61 -104.85 -27.19
CA GLN A 816 11.33 -104.18 -27.47
C GLN A 816 11.01 -103.07 -26.45
N ILE A 817 11.26 -103.32 -25.16
CA ILE A 817 11.09 -102.31 -24.08
C ILE A 817 12.11 -101.17 -24.25
N ILE A 818 13.35 -101.45 -24.64
CA ILE A 818 14.35 -100.42 -24.94
C ILE A 818 13.95 -99.59 -26.17
N VAL A 819 13.33 -100.20 -27.19
CA VAL A 819 12.84 -99.50 -28.38
C VAL A 819 11.62 -98.61 -28.07
N SER A 820 10.67 -99.06 -27.25
CA SER A 820 9.55 -98.20 -26.83
C SER A 820 10.04 -97.03 -25.97
N LEU A 821 10.85 -97.28 -24.93
CA LEU A 821 11.42 -96.22 -24.10
C LEU A 821 12.27 -95.20 -24.89
N ARG A 822 13.00 -95.64 -25.92
CA ARG A 822 13.70 -94.73 -26.84
C ARG A 822 12.75 -93.90 -27.71
N ARG A 823 11.62 -94.47 -28.14
CA ARG A 823 10.57 -93.75 -28.88
C ARG A 823 9.89 -92.71 -28.00
N ASP A 824 9.60 -93.05 -26.74
CA ASP A 824 8.96 -92.17 -25.77
C ASP A 824 9.91 -91.03 -25.35
N LEU A 825 11.20 -91.34 -25.12
CA LEU A 825 12.23 -90.32 -24.90
C LEU A 825 12.42 -89.41 -26.11
N ALA A 826 12.38 -89.92 -27.34
CA ALA A 826 12.42 -89.08 -28.55
C ALA A 826 11.17 -88.18 -28.65
N GLY A 827 9.98 -88.70 -28.33
CA GLY A 827 8.74 -87.93 -28.29
C GLY A 827 8.71 -86.87 -27.18
N MET A 828 9.29 -87.16 -26.01
CA MET A 828 9.50 -86.17 -24.94
C MET A 828 10.51 -85.11 -25.34
N ASN A 829 11.65 -85.49 -25.92
CA ASN A 829 12.69 -84.54 -26.34
C ASN A 829 12.20 -83.60 -27.45
N ALA A 830 11.37 -84.07 -28.39
CA ALA A 830 10.72 -83.20 -29.36
C ALA A 830 9.82 -82.16 -28.67
N ARG A 831 8.90 -82.61 -27.80
CA ARG A 831 8.01 -81.72 -27.04
C ARG A 831 8.74 -80.73 -26.13
N LEU A 832 9.86 -81.14 -25.52
CA LEU A 832 10.72 -80.27 -24.73
C LEU A 832 11.43 -79.23 -25.61
N SER A 833 11.90 -79.63 -26.80
CA SER A 833 12.51 -78.71 -27.77
C SER A 833 11.52 -77.63 -28.24
N ASP A 834 10.27 -78.01 -28.52
CA ASP A 834 9.22 -77.07 -28.93
C ASP A 834 8.91 -76.06 -27.79
N VAL A 835 8.74 -76.56 -26.56
CA VAL A 835 8.47 -75.75 -25.36
C VAL A 835 9.65 -74.84 -24.96
N GLN A 836 10.88 -75.20 -25.34
CA GLN A 836 12.09 -74.43 -25.05
C GLN A 836 12.45 -73.43 -26.17
N GLY A 837 11.90 -73.61 -27.38
CA GLY A 837 12.15 -72.74 -28.54
C GLY A 837 11.17 -71.58 -28.70
N GLU A 838 9.88 -71.80 -28.41
CA GLU A 838 8.83 -70.80 -28.66
C GLU A 838 8.21 -70.25 -27.37
N LEU A 839 8.52 -68.99 -27.04
CA LEU A 839 7.61 -68.17 -26.24
C LEU A 839 6.27 -68.11 -26.99
N SER A 840 5.21 -68.63 -26.38
CA SER A 840 3.89 -68.70 -27.00
C SER A 840 3.51 -67.33 -27.57
N ASP A 841 2.92 -67.31 -28.76
CA ASP A 841 2.51 -66.08 -29.42
C ASP A 841 1.56 -65.23 -28.54
N LYS A 842 0.84 -65.88 -27.62
CA LYS A 842 0.05 -65.25 -26.55
C LYS A 842 0.92 -64.56 -25.49
N GLN A 843 1.99 -65.21 -25.02
CA GLN A 843 2.98 -64.66 -24.08
C GLN A 843 3.76 -63.49 -24.69
N LYS A 844 4.19 -63.62 -25.95
CA LYS A 844 4.88 -62.55 -26.69
C LYS A 844 4.00 -61.30 -26.81
N ARG A 845 2.74 -61.46 -27.26
CA ARG A 845 1.76 -60.36 -27.32
C ARG A 845 1.44 -59.76 -25.95
N THR A 846 1.49 -60.53 -24.85
CA THR A 846 1.38 -59.94 -23.49
C THR A 846 2.63 -59.17 -23.07
N LEU A 847 3.83 -59.61 -23.45
CA LEU A 847 5.06 -58.86 -23.18
C LEU A 847 5.10 -57.55 -23.98
N GLU A 848 4.72 -57.57 -25.26
CA GLU A 848 4.59 -56.38 -26.10
C GLU A 848 3.52 -55.40 -25.57
N LYS A 849 2.39 -55.91 -25.06
CA LYS A 849 1.41 -55.08 -24.34
C LYS A 849 2.00 -54.47 -23.07
N ASN A 850 2.64 -55.27 -22.22
CA ASN A 850 3.20 -54.80 -20.96
C ASN A 850 4.32 -53.76 -21.17
N ASP A 851 5.20 -53.96 -22.14
CA ASP A 851 6.28 -53.03 -22.49
C ASP A 851 5.74 -51.69 -23.05
N ASN A 852 4.64 -51.73 -23.81
CA ASN A 852 3.93 -50.51 -24.21
C ASN A 852 3.21 -49.84 -23.03
N THR A 853 2.53 -50.59 -22.16
CA THR A 853 1.95 -50.05 -20.92
C THR A 853 3.00 -49.39 -20.03
N ILE A 854 4.19 -50.00 -19.89
CA ILE A 854 5.32 -49.44 -19.15
C ILE A 854 5.83 -48.15 -19.82
N ARG A 855 5.95 -48.09 -21.15
CA ARG A 855 6.30 -46.85 -21.86
C ARG A 855 5.28 -45.74 -21.59
N ASP A 856 4.00 -46.05 -21.67
CA ASP A 856 2.94 -45.04 -21.52
C ASP A 856 2.83 -44.56 -20.07
N GLN A 857 2.91 -45.47 -19.09
CA GLN A 857 3.07 -45.12 -17.67
C GLN A 857 4.34 -44.30 -17.41
N THR A 858 5.45 -44.53 -18.14
CA THR A 858 6.69 -43.74 -18.00
C THR A 858 6.55 -42.34 -18.61
N LYS A 859 5.78 -42.18 -19.69
CA LYS A 859 5.39 -40.86 -20.23
C LYS A 859 4.49 -40.12 -19.25
N GLU A 860 3.52 -40.81 -18.65
CA GLU A 860 2.60 -40.25 -17.68
C GLU A 860 3.29 -39.85 -16.38
N LEU A 861 4.23 -40.66 -15.88
CA LEU A 861 5.10 -40.34 -14.75
C LEU A 861 6.05 -39.16 -15.02
N SER A 862 6.54 -38.99 -16.26
CA SER A 862 7.35 -37.80 -16.60
C SER A 862 6.48 -36.55 -16.77
N ALA A 863 5.30 -36.66 -17.36
CA ALA A 863 4.33 -35.57 -17.46
C ALA A 863 3.81 -35.10 -16.09
N THR A 864 3.49 -36.02 -15.18
CA THR A 864 3.07 -35.70 -13.81
C THR A 864 4.20 -35.12 -12.97
N ARG A 865 5.46 -35.55 -13.14
CA ARG A 865 6.63 -34.88 -12.55
C ARG A 865 6.80 -33.44 -13.04
N VAL A 866 6.60 -33.18 -14.33
CA VAL A 866 6.63 -31.80 -14.87
C VAL A 866 5.46 -30.95 -14.34
N LYS A 867 4.27 -31.53 -14.17
CA LYS A 867 3.14 -30.85 -13.50
C LYS A 867 3.47 -30.54 -12.03
N LEU A 868 4.06 -31.49 -11.29
CA LEU A 868 4.49 -31.29 -9.89
C LEU A 868 5.56 -30.21 -9.74
N SER A 869 6.55 -30.16 -10.65
CA SER A 869 7.55 -29.07 -10.66
C SER A 869 6.86 -27.72 -10.80
N LYS A 870 5.93 -27.57 -11.76
CA LYS A 870 5.17 -26.33 -11.95
C LYS A 870 4.30 -25.97 -10.75
N LEU A 871 3.73 -26.95 -10.05
CA LEU A 871 2.99 -26.71 -8.82
C LEU A 871 3.92 -26.24 -7.69
N SER A 872 5.13 -26.78 -7.57
CA SER A 872 6.15 -26.22 -6.66
C SER A 872 6.46 -24.76 -7.02
N ASP A 873 6.80 -24.48 -8.30
CA ASP A 873 7.09 -23.13 -8.80
C ASP A 873 5.96 -22.12 -8.57
N ILE A 874 4.71 -22.59 -8.35
CA ILE A 874 3.53 -21.79 -8.04
C ILE A 874 3.36 -21.65 -6.52
N VAL A 875 3.52 -22.74 -5.75
CA VAL A 875 3.49 -22.72 -4.28
C VAL A 875 4.58 -21.82 -3.71
N ASP A 876 5.80 -21.90 -4.24
CA ASP A 876 6.93 -21.07 -3.81
C ASP A 876 6.67 -19.57 -4.08
N LYS A 877 6.05 -19.24 -5.22
CA LYS A 877 5.59 -17.87 -5.53
C LYS A 877 4.43 -17.41 -4.66
N GLN A 878 3.50 -18.31 -4.33
CA GLN A 878 2.39 -18.00 -3.43
C GLN A 878 2.88 -17.80 -1.99
N ALA A 879 3.84 -18.60 -1.52
CA ALA A 879 4.49 -18.44 -0.21
C ALA A 879 5.19 -17.07 -0.12
N ALA A 880 6.04 -16.73 -1.10
CA ALA A 880 6.70 -15.42 -1.17
C ALA A 880 5.69 -14.26 -1.25
N LYS A 881 4.53 -14.43 -1.94
CA LYS A 881 3.49 -13.39 -1.96
C LYS A 881 2.69 -13.31 -0.65
N ILE A 882 2.48 -14.42 0.06
CA ILE A 882 1.88 -14.44 1.40
C ILE A 882 2.81 -13.74 2.39
N GLU A 883 4.10 -14.01 2.37
CA GLU A 883 5.11 -13.35 3.20
C GLU A 883 5.16 -11.84 2.91
N SER A 884 5.22 -11.45 1.62
CA SER A 884 5.07 -10.05 1.19
C SER A 884 3.82 -9.39 1.79
N LEU A 885 2.64 -10.00 1.64
CA LEU A 885 1.38 -9.48 2.18
C LEU A 885 1.34 -9.48 3.71
N GLN A 886 2.02 -10.40 4.39
CA GLN A 886 2.16 -10.40 5.85
C GLN A 886 3.05 -9.23 6.34
N THR A 887 4.15 -8.92 5.64
CA THR A 887 4.96 -7.72 5.96
C THR A 887 4.24 -6.41 5.66
N GLU A 888 3.37 -6.40 4.64
CA GLU A 888 2.56 -5.23 4.28
C GLU A 888 1.41 -5.03 5.27
N LEU A 889 0.76 -6.12 5.70
CA LEU A 889 -0.24 -6.12 6.77
C LEU A 889 0.36 -5.76 8.13
N SER A 890 1.60 -6.15 8.44
CA SER A 890 2.25 -5.77 9.71
C SER A 890 2.58 -4.27 9.72
N LYS A 891 3.12 -3.72 8.62
CA LYS A 891 3.33 -2.27 8.45
C LYS A 891 2.01 -1.49 8.57
N SER A 892 0.94 -1.99 7.92
CA SER A 892 -0.40 -1.40 8.01
C SER A 892 -0.96 -1.41 9.44
N LYS A 893 -0.79 -2.51 10.18
CA LYS A 893 -1.17 -2.60 11.60
C LYS A 893 -0.35 -1.67 12.49
N VAL A 894 0.95 -1.52 12.27
CA VAL A 894 1.80 -0.57 13.01
C VAL A 894 1.33 0.88 12.78
N LEU A 895 1.02 1.25 11.53
CA LEU A 895 0.43 2.55 11.19
C LEU A 895 -0.93 2.75 11.86
N ALA A 896 -1.83 1.76 11.81
CA ALA A 896 -3.13 1.83 12.47
C ALA A 896 -3.00 2.02 14.00
N ASN A 897 -2.07 1.30 14.64
CA ASN A 897 -1.79 1.45 16.07
C ASN A 897 -1.18 2.82 16.40
N GLN A 898 -0.33 3.39 15.54
CA GLN A 898 0.20 4.75 15.70
C GLN A 898 -0.90 5.80 15.59
N TYR A 899 -1.83 5.66 14.64
CA TYR A 899 -2.99 6.55 14.54
C TYR A 899 -3.93 6.42 15.74
N GLN A 900 -4.20 5.20 16.22
CA GLN A 900 -5.02 5.00 17.41
C GLN A 900 -4.38 5.64 18.65
N LEU A 901 -3.08 5.39 18.89
CA LEU A 901 -2.35 6.00 20.00
C LEU A 901 -2.37 7.54 19.93
N LEU A 902 -2.31 8.12 18.72
CA LEU A 902 -2.38 9.57 18.53
C LEU A 902 -3.81 10.11 18.75
N VAL A 903 -4.86 9.36 18.40
CA VAL A 903 -6.25 9.67 18.77
C VAL A 903 -6.43 9.61 20.30
N ASP A 904 -5.94 8.57 20.96
CA ASP A 904 -6.02 8.39 22.41
C ASP A 904 -5.28 9.51 23.16
N GLN A 905 -4.10 9.92 22.67
CA GLN A 905 -3.37 11.09 23.18
C GLN A 905 -4.17 12.39 23.00
N ARG A 906 -4.76 12.63 21.82
CA ARG A 906 -5.59 13.82 21.58
C ARG A 906 -6.84 13.82 22.47
N GLN A 907 -7.46 12.67 22.72
CA GLN A 907 -8.58 12.57 23.66
C GLN A 907 -8.16 12.87 25.09
N ALA A 908 -7.03 12.31 25.56
CA ALA A 908 -6.51 12.61 26.89
C ALA A 908 -6.15 14.10 27.07
N ASP A 909 -5.65 14.77 26.03
CA ASP A 909 -5.41 16.21 26.05
C ASP A 909 -6.70 17.04 26.00
N ILE A 910 -7.74 16.61 25.27
CA ILE A 910 -9.09 17.19 25.32
C ILE A 910 -9.64 17.09 26.75
N ASP A 911 -9.57 15.91 27.38
CA ASP A 911 -10.08 15.68 28.73
C ASP A 911 -9.34 16.54 29.78
N ARG A 912 -8.00 16.68 29.64
CA ARG A 912 -7.18 17.59 30.45
C ARG A 912 -7.57 19.05 30.27
N LEU A 913 -7.77 19.50 29.04
CA LEU A 913 -8.17 20.87 28.72
C LEU A 913 -9.60 21.15 29.23
N SER A 914 -10.54 20.23 29.08
CA SER A 914 -11.88 20.31 29.65
C SER A 914 -11.85 20.43 31.18
N LYS A 915 -11.02 19.63 31.86
CA LYS A 915 -10.87 19.69 33.32
C LYS A 915 -10.19 20.98 33.81
N SER A 916 -9.25 21.52 33.03
CA SER A 916 -8.64 22.84 33.27
C SER A 916 -9.63 24.00 33.02
N LEU A 917 -10.50 23.86 32.01
CA LEU A 917 -11.60 24.80 31.74
C LEU A 917 -12.66 24.79 32.86
N GLU A 918 -13.00 23.61 33.38
CA GLU A 918 -13.91 23.46 34.53
C GLU A 918 -13.29 24.05 35.80
N GLN A 919 -12.00 23.82 36.05
CA GLN A 919 -11.28 24.44 37.18
C GLN A 919 -11.22 25.97 37.05
N THR A 920 -10.85 26.51 35.88
CA THR A 920 -10.80 27.97 35.67
C THR A 920 -12.20 28.61 35.74
N SER A 921 -13.24 27.94 35.25
CA SER A 921 -14.65 28.33 35.46
C SER A 921 -15.00 28.41 36.95
N SER A 922 -14.59 27.41 37.76
CA SER A 922 -14.82 27.43 39.21
C SER A 922 -14.08 28.56 39.94
N VAL A 923 -12.90 28.95 39.45
CA VAL A 923 -12.12 30.09 39.95
C VAL A 923 -12.80 31.41 39.56
N VAL A 924 -13.28 31.55 38.32
CA VAL A 924 -14.06 32.72 37.88
C VAL A 924 -15.32 32.89 38.73
N GLN A 925 -16.09 31.82 38.97
CA GLN A 925 -17.26 31.88 39.87
C GLN A 925 -16.91 32.23 41.33
N HIS A 926 -15.67 31.98 41.77
CA HIS A 926 -15.19 32.42 43.08
C HIS A 926 -14.82 33.91 43.08
N VAL A 927 -14.15 34.39 42.03
CA VAL A 927 -13.81 35.81 41.84
C VAL A 927 -15.06 36.66 41.64
N GLU A 928 -16.07 36.17 40.91
CA GLU A 928 -17.37 36.84 40.78
C GLU A 928 -18.06 37.01 42.14
N LYS A 929 -17.95 36.03 43.05
CA LYS A 929 -18.49 36.13 44.42
C LYS A 929 -17.71 37.13 45.28
N THR A 930 -16.38 37.11 45.26
CA THR A 930 -15.59 38.10 46.00
C THR A 930 -15.81 39.51 45.46
N ASN A 931 -15.90 39.69 44.14
CA ASN A 931 -16.19 40.97 43.51
C ASN A 931 -17.63 41.45 43.80
N PHE A 932 -18.58 40.55 44.00
CA PHE A 932 -19.93 40.89 44.47
C PHE A 932 -19.93 41.35 45.94
N GLU A 933 -19.11 40.75 46.79
CA GLU A 933 -18.95 41.14 48.20
C GLU A 933 -18.19 42.47 48.34
N GLU A 934 -17.08 42.66 47.62
CA GLU A 934 -16.36 43.95 47.53
C GLU A 934 -17.21 45.03 46.86
N GLY A 935 -18.00 44.67 45.84
CA GLY A 935 -19.00 45.53 45.22
C GLY A 935 -20.06 46.01 46.23
N ARG A 936 -20.48 45.14 47.17
CA ARG A 936 -21.39 45.54 48.26
C ARG A 936 -20.71 46.48 49.25
N VAL A 937 -19.49 46.17 49.69
CA VAL A 937 -18.72 47.01 50.63
C VAL A 937 -18.42 48.38 50.03
N THR A 938 -18.04 48.45 48.75
CA THR A 938 -17.83 49.73 48.06
C THR A 938 -19.12 50.51 47.86
N HIS A 939 -20.26 49.85 47.58
CA HIS A 939 -21.56 50.53 47.51
C HIS A 939 -22.02 51.06 48.89
N GLU A 940 -21.81 50.29 49.97
CA GLU A 940 -22.05 50.74 51.35
C GLU A 940 -21.16 51.94 51.72
N LEU A 941 -19.88 51.94 51.36
CA LEU A 941 -18.95 53.06 51.55
C LEU A 941 -19.31 54.29 50.70
N VAL A 942 -19.77 54.11 49.45
CA VAL A 942 -20.23 55.20 48.58
C VAL A 942 -21.52 55.81 49.10
N ALA A 943 -22.46 55.00 49.63
CA ALA A 943 -23.67 55.50 50.28
C ALA A 943 -23.34 56.36 51.52
N ILE A 944 -22.45 55.89 52.40
CA ILE A 944 -21.95 56.66 53.55
C ILE A 944 -21.22 57.94 53.08
N GLY A 945 -20.42 57.86 52.01
CA GLY A 945 -19.74 59.00 51.41
C GLY A 945 -20.68 60.06 50.83
N ALA A 946 -21.82 59.65 50.28
CA ALA A 946 -22.89 60.54 49.82
C ALA A 946 -23.62 61.19 51.02
N GLN A 947 -23.92 60.41 52.06
CA GLN A 947 -24.58 60.90 53.28
C GLN A 947 -23.72 61.97 53.98
N CYS A 948 -22.41 61.75 54.11
CA CYS A 948 -21.42 62.70 54.64
C CYS A 948 -21.25 63.99 53.80
N LYS A 949 -21.73 64.03 52.55
CA LYS A 949 -21.84 65.27 51.75
C LYS A 949 -23.15 66.02 52.02
N GLY A 950 -24.24 65.31 52.30
CA GLY A 950 -25.55 65.88 52.64
C GLY A 950 -25.53 66.69 53.94
N GLU A 951 -25.04 66.11 55.03
CA GLU A 951 -25.18 66.68 56.39
C GLU A 951 -24.61 68.11 56.53
N ARG A 952 -23.49 68.43 55.87
CA ARG A 952 -22.90 69.78 55.91
C ARG A 952 -23.74 70.81 55.16
N HIS A 953 -24.40 70.42 54.07
CA HIS A 953 -25.35 71.29 53.39
C HIS A 953 -26.65 71.42 54.19
N GLU A 954 -27.15 70.34 54.80
CA GLU A 954 -28.38 70.37 55.59
C GLU A 954 -28.22 71.21 56.87
N GLN A 955 -27.09 71.10 57.59
CA GLN A 955 -26.77 72.00 58.71
C GLN A 955 -26.63 73.47 58.28
N THR A 956 -26.10 73.72 57.08
CA THR A 956 -26.00 75.08 56.52
C THR A 956 -27.38 75.64 56.17
N ILE A 957 -28.24 74.84 55.54
CA ILE A 957 -29.63 75.18 55.23
C ILE A 957 -30.44 75.38 56.52
N GLY A 958 -30.19 74.59 57.57
CA GLY A 958 -30.75 74.78 58.91
C GLY A 958 -30.43 76.16 59.48
N ARG A 959 -29.14 76.50 59.59
CA ARG A 959 -28.69 77.81 60.08
C ARG A 959 -29.20 78.98 59.23
N GLN A 960 -29.28 78.81 57.90
CA GLN A 960 -29.88 79.81 57.00
C GLN A 960 -31.38 79.97 57.22
N ARG A 961 -32.12 78.88 57.48
CA ARG A 961 -33.56 78.93 57.83
C ARG A 961 -33.79 79.58 59.20
N GLU A 962 -32.94 79.31 60.19
CA GLU A 962 -32.99 79.96 61.51
C GLU A 962 -32.73 81.47 61.38
N ALA A 963 -31.65 81.88 60.70
CA ALA A 963 -31.33 83.28 60.45
C ALA A 963 -32.43 84.00 59.64
N LEU A 964 -33.05 83.33 58.66
CA LEU A 964 -34.21 83.86 57.93
C LEU A 964 -35.45 84.00 58.82
N ASN A 965 -35.68 83.09 59.77
CA ASN A 965 -36.78 83.18 60.73
C ASN A 965 -36.53 84.31 61.76
N GLU A 966 -35.29 84.51 62.22
CA GLU A 966 -34.92 85.65 63.07
C GLU A 966 -35.09 86.99 62.32
N LEU A 967 -34.64 87.07 61.06
CA LEU A 967 -34.86 88.24 60.21
C LEU A 967 -36.35 88.52 59.98
N ARG A 968 -37.16 87.48 59.71
CA ARG A 968 -38.62 87.61 59.57
C ARG A 968 -39.29 88.05 60.87
N ALA A 969 -38.83 87.57 62.03
CA ALA A 969 -39.31 88.01 63.33
C ALA A 969 -38.97 89.49 63.59
N ARG A 970 -37.72 89.92 63.30
CA ARG A 970 -37.31 91.34 63.37
C ARG A 970 -38.10 92.22 62.41
N ILE A 971 -38.28 91.81 61.16
CA ILE A 971 -39.09 92.54 60.17
C ILE A 971 -40.53 92.68 60.67
N LYS A 972 -41.14 91.60 61.17
CA LYS A 972 -42.52 91.63 61.70
C LYS A 972 -42.66 92.55 62.93
N SER A 973 -41.66 92.62 63.80
CA SER A 973 -41.64 93.60 64.90
C SER A 973 -41.46 95.05 64.40
N LEU A 974 -40.65 95.27 63.36
CA LEU A 974 -40.47 96.60 62.74
C LEU A 974 -41.73 97.06 62.00
N GLU A 975 -42.41 96.16 61.28
CA GLU A 975 -43.69 96.43 60.62
C GLU A 975 -44.79 96.81 61.62
N GLN A 976 -44.84 96.14 62.78
CA GLN A 976 -45.74 96.51 63.89
C GLN A 976 -45.42 97.86 64.55
N SER A 977 -44.27 98.47 64.27
CA SER A 977 -43.83 99.74 64.85
C SER A 977 -43.96 100.96 63.92
N ARG A 978 -44.45 100.77 62.68
CA ARG A 978 -44.42 101.81 61.63
C ARG A 978 -45.76 102.55 61.51
N PRO A 979 -45.82 103.89 61.67
CA PRO A 979 -47.05 104.65 61.52
C PRO A 979 -47.53 104.69 60.06
N ALA A 980 -48.85 104.64 59.86
CA ALA A 980 -49.48 104.63 58.54
C ALA A 980 -49.29 105.97 57.80
N ASN A 981 -48.95 105.91 56.50
CA ASN A 981 -48.73 107.08 55.66
C ASN A 981 -49.56 106.96 54.35
N PRO A 982 -50.62 107.78 54.12
CA PRO A 982 -51.66 107.51 53.10
C PRO A 982 -51.27 107.63 51.61
N SER A 983 -49.98 107.72 51.28
CA SER A 983 -49.53 108.04 49.92
C SER A 983 -49.43 106.82 48.98
N TYR A 984 -49.10 105.64 49.53
CA TYR A 984 -48.84 104.41 48.74
C TYR A 984 -50.10 103.83 48.07
N GLU A 985 -51.26 104.00 48.70
CA GLU A 985 -52.53 103.42 48.24
C GLU A 985 -53.03 104.05 46.93
N LYS A 986 -52.83 105.37 46.75
CA LYS A 986 -53.10 106.06 45.48
C LYS A 986 -52.22 105.57 44.34
N THR A 987 -50.93 105.31 44.60
CA THR A 987 -50.00 104.77 43.59
C THR A 987 -50.42 103.37 43.15
N LEU A 988 -50.83 102.51 44.09
CA LEU A 988 -51.40 101.19 43.79
C LEU A 988 -52.69 101.30 42.96
N GLN A 989 -53.59 102.20 43.31
CA GLN A 989 -54.85 102.41 42.58
C GLN A 989 -54.61 102.89 41.14
N GLN A 990 -53.60 103.73 40.92
CA GLN A 990 -53.18 104.19 39.58
C GLN A 990 -52.55 103.05 38.76
N VAL A 991 -51.69 102.21 39.36
CA VAL A 991 -51.13 101.02 38.70
C VAL A 991 -52.22 99.99 38.37
N VAL A 992 -53.28 99.88 39.18
CA VAL A 992 -54.44 99.02 38.91
C VAL A 992 -55.35 99.57 37.81
N SER A 993 -55.45 100.91 37.64
CA SER A 993 -56.03 101.49 36.41
C SER A 993 -55.18 101.09 35.20
N LEU A 994 -53.90 101.47 35.17
CA LEU A 994 -53.04 101.23 34.01
C LEU A 994 -52.96 99.74 33.59
N LYS A 995 -53.06 98.81 34.55
CA LYS A 995 -53.16 97.36 34.26
C LYS A 995 -54.54 96.92 33.73
N ARG A 996 -55.64 97.55 34.16
CA ARG A 996 -56.97 97.35 33.57
C ARG A 996 -57.03 97.92 32.16
N ASP A 997 -56.49 99.11 31.97
CA ASP A 997 -56.51 99.82 30.68
C ASP A 997 -55.65 99.06 29.64
N LEU A 998 -54.51 98.48 30.05
CA LEU A 998 -53.73 97.53 29.24
C LEU A 998 -54.44 96.20 28.95
N ALA A 999 -55.29 95.72 29.86
CA ALA A 999 -56.09 94.52 29.62
C ALA A 999 -57.25 94.81 28.65
N GLU A 1000 -57.87 95.99 28.75
CA GLU A 1000 -58.94 96.42 27.85
C GLU A 1000 -58.42 96.70 26.43
N MET A 1001 -57.25 97.34 26.29
CA MET A 1001 -56.58 97.51 24.99
C MET A 1001 -56.25 96.17 24.32
N ARG A 1002 -55.89 95.13 25.09
CA ARG A 1002 -55.71 93.76 24.56
C ARG A 1002 -57.03 93.08 24.21
N ALA A 1003 -58.08 93.28 25.01
CA ALA A 1003 -59.40 92.74 24.73
C ALA A 1003 -60.03 93.35 23.46
N ARG A 1004 -59.74 94.62 23.15
CA ARG A 1004 -60.24 95.33 21.96
C ARG A 1004 -59.55 94.95 20.64
N GLN A 1005 -58.56 94.05 20.65
CA GLN A 1005 -57.86 93.57 19.44
C GLN A 1005 -58.20 92.12 19.02
N ALA A 1006 -59.15 91.44 19.67
CA ALA A 1006 -59.42 90.01 19.46
C ALA A 1006 -60.90 89.68 19.18
N LEU A 1007 -61.33 89.81 17.92
CA LEU A 1007 -62.64 89.33 17.41
C LEU A 1007 -62.72 89.49 15.88
N PRO A 1008 -63.42 88.58 15.15
CA PRO A 1008 -63.22 87.13 15.00
C PRO A 1008 -62.16 86.82 13.90
N THR A 1009 -61.71 85.59 13.62
CA THR A 1009 -62.45 84.42 13.09
C THR A 1009 -61.70 83.10 13.36
N ASP A 1010 -62.46 82.04 13.68
CA ASP A 1010 -62.18 80.60 13.62
C ASP A 1010 -60.88 80.02 14.25
N LEU A 1011 -60.88 79.93 15.59
CA LEU A 1011 -61.16 78.69 16.36
C LEU A 1011 -60.78 77.30 15.74
N PRO A 1012 -60.29 76.28 16.50
CA PRO A 1012 -59.53 76.23 17.77
C PRO A 1012 -58.15 75.49 17.59
N TYR A 1013 -57.14 75.51 18.48
CA TYR A 1013 -57.08 75.08 19.90
C TYR A 1013 -57.55 73.60 20.12
N LEU A 1014 -56.97 72.77 21.00
CA LEU A 1014 -56.03 72.97 22.12
C LEU A 1014 -55.10 71.74 22.29
N THR A 1015 -53.86 71.96 22.72
CA THR A 1015 -53.11 71.00 23.55
C THR A 1015 -53.34 71.31 25.02
N THR A 1016 -53.82 70.34 25.80
CA THR A 1016 -53.86 70.43 27.28
C THR A 1016 -53.71 69.05 27.90
N SER A 1017 -53.16 68.99 29.12
CA SER A 1017 -52.56 67.78 29.67
C SER A 1017 -53.35 67.10 30.80
N ASN A 1018 -53.18 65.77 30.84
CA ASN A 1018 -53.34 64.86 31.97
C ASN A 1018 -54.76 64.50 32.47
N PRO A 1019 -54.93 63.31 33.10
CA PRO A 1019 -56.23 62.62 33.14
C PRO A 1019 -56.83 62.43 34.54
N PRO A 1020 -58.13 62.10 34.62
CA PRO A 1020 -58.70 61.20 35.61
C PRO A 1020 -59.02 59.81 35.00
N ALA A 1021 -59.29 58.82 35.85
CA ALA A 1021 -59.43 57.42 35.46
C ALA A 1021 -60.90 56.91 35.42
N LEU A 1022 -61.04 55.62 35.09
CA LEU A 1022 -62.21 54.72 35.24
C LEU A 1022 -63.18 54.54 34.04
N THR A 1023 -62.97 53.41 33.35
CA THR A 1023 -63.98 52.38 32.96
C THR A 1023 -65.27 52.76 32.22
N GLY A 1024 -65.49 52.10 31.06
CA GLY A 1024 -66.76 51.40 30.84
C GLY A 1024 -67.50 51.61 29.50
N GLN A 1025 -67.23 50.71 28.53
CA GLN A 1025 -68.11 50.19 27.47
C GLN A 1025 -68.94 51.11 26.53
N ALA A 1026 -69.00 50.67 25.26
CA ALA A 1026 -69.99 51.02 24.22
C ALA A 1026 -69.90 52.47 23.68
N LEU A 1027 -70.29 52.80 22.43
CA LEU A 1027 -70.79 52.06 21.25
C LEU A 1027 -69.85 52.43 20.06
N SER A 1028 -69.45 51.59 19.10
CA SER A 1028 -70.26 50.96 18.05
C SER A 1028 -71.29 51.89 17.37
N ASP A 1029 -70.81 52.86 16.58
CA ASP A 1029 -71.27 53.09 15.19
C ASP A 1029 -70.60 54.32 14.57
N THR A 1030 -69.82 54.13 13.50
CA THR A 1030 -69.26 55.21 12.66
C THR A 1030 -69.43 54.89 11.18
N SER A 1031 -70.63 55.16 10.67
CA SER A 1031 -70.87 55.38 9.24
C SER A 1031 -70.84 56.88 8.94
N CYS A 1032 -70.24 57.26 7.80
CA CYS A 1032 -70.00 58.64 7.36
C CYS A 1032 -68.88 59.39 8.12
N LEU A 1033 -67.64 59.23 7.63
CA LEU A 1033 -66.58 60.23 7.72
C LEU A 1033 -66.27 60.74 6.30
N THR A 1034 -65.74 61.96 6.19
CA THR A 1034 -65.34 62.54 4.89
C THR A 1034 -63.96 62.03 4.44
N PRO A 1035 -63.64 62.10 3.13
CA PRO A 1035 -62.34 61.66 2.62
C PRO A 1035 -61.13 62.31 3.30
N GLU A 1036 -61.14 63.62 3.57
CA GLU A 1036 -60.06 64.26 4.34
C GLU A 1036 -59.93 63.70 5.76
N ALA A 1037 -61.04 63.45 6.46
CA ALA A 1037 -61.00 62.92 7.83
C ALA A 1037 -60.38 61.52 7.86
N GLN A 1038 -60.67 60.70 6.85
CA GLN A 1038 -60.09 59.36 6.72
C GLN A 1038 -58.60 59.43 6.34
N LYS A 1039 -58.21 60.31 5.41
CA LYS A 1039 -56.80 60.55 5.05
C LYS A 1039 -55.96 61.08 6.22
N VAL A 1040 -56.51 61.97 7.05
CA VAL A 1040 -55.83 62.48 8.26
C VAL A 1040 -55.68 61.40 9.34
N ILE A 1041 -56.58 60.41 9.39
CA ILE A 1041 -56.42 59.22 10.23
C ILE A 1041 -55.31 58.33 9.67
N GLU A 1042 -55.31 58.05 8.36
CA GLU A 1042 -54.30 57.22 7.67
C GLU A 1042 -52.88 57.81 7.79
N GLU A 1043 -52.73 59.13 7.59
CA GLU A 1043 -51.46 59.85 7.79
C GLU A 1043 -51.00 59.79 9.26
N ARG A 1044 -51.92 59.87 10.23
CA ARG A 1044 -51.60 59.71 11.66
C ARG A 1044 -51.21 58.29 12.02
N THR A 1045 -51.87 57.27 11.46
CA THR A 1045 -51.47 55.86 11.68
C THR A 1045 -50.11 55.58 11.06
N ALA A 1046 -49.84 56.02 9.82
CA ALA A 1046 -48.53 55.88 9.19
C ALA A 1046 -47.41 56.60 9.97
N HIS A 1047 -47.69 57.79 10.55
CA HIS A 1047 -46.71 58.50 11.36
C HIS A 1047 -46.47 57.83 12.73
N MET A 1048 -47.50 57.21 13.32
CA MET A 1048 -47.37 56.44 14.55
C MET A 1048 -46.65 55.10 14.32
N GLU A 1049 -46.92 54.40 13.21
CA GLU A 1049 -46.23 53.18 12.80
C GLU A 1049 -44.75 53.44 12.53
N THR A 1050 -44.41 54.49 11.78
CA THR A 1050 -43.00 54.87 11.55
C THR A 1050 -42.29 55.24 12.85
N MET A 1051 -42.94 55.91 13.80
CA MET A 1051 -42.34 56.18 15.12
C MET A 1051 -42.16 54.90 15.94
N ASN A 1052 -43.09 53.95 15.92
CA ASN A 1052 -42.97 52.64 16.58
C ASN A 1052 -41.84 51.80 15.97
N ILE A 1053 -41.66 51.82 14.65
CA ILE A 1053 -40.55 51.15 13.96
C ILE A 1053 -39.21 51.75 14.42
N LEU A 1054 -39.09 53.09 14.46
CA LEU A 1054 -37.86 53.75 14.91
C LEU A 1054 -37.55 53.46 16.39
N GLN A 1055 -38.55 53.39 17.27
CA GLN A 1055 -38.36 52.98 18.67
C GLN A 1055 -37.89 51.52 18.77
N SER A 1056 -38.45 50.63 17.96
CA SER A 1056 -38.04 49.21 17.89
C SER A 1056 -36.59 49.06 17.42
N CYS A 1057 -36.17 49.85 16.43
CA CYS A 1057 -34.78 49.90 15.97
C CYS A 1057 -33.81 50.43 17.04
N ASP A 1058 -34.21 51.45 17.81
CA ASP A 1058 -33.43 51.92 18.97
C ASP A 1058 -33.33 50.81 20.05
N GLU A 1059 -34.41 50.11 20.40
CA GLU A 1059 -34.36 49.03 21.41
C GLU A 1059 -33.47 47.85 20.96
N LEU A 1060 -33.57 47.45 19.69
CA LEU A 1060 -32.70 46.44 19.09
C LEU A 1060 -31.22 46.86 19.14
N TYR A 1061 -30.90 48.12 18.81
CA TYR A 1061 -29.54 48.65 18.89
C TYR A 1061 -28.96 48.55 20.30
N HIS A 1062 -29.66 49.07 21.33
CA HIS A 1062 -29.16 49.01 22.71
C HIS A 1062 -29.09 47.57 23.24
N THR A 1063 -29.92 46.65 22.73
CA THR A 1063 -29.88 45.23 23.10
C THR A 1063 -28.73 44.49 22.43
N PHE A 1064 -28.40 44.81 21.18
CA PHE A 1064 -27.19 44.33 20.50
C PHE A 1064 -25.93 44.87 21.19
N ALA A 1065 -25.85 46.19 21.40
CA ALA A 1065 -24.74 46.86 22.09
C ALA A 1065 -24.41 46.20 23.44
N ARG A 1066 -25.40 46.03 24.32
CA ARG A 1066 -25.24 45.37 25.63
C ARG A 1066 -24.73 43.94 25.52
N LYS A 1067 -25.10 43.18 24.47
CA LYS A 1067 -24.58 41.81 24.26
C LYS A 1067 -23.12 41.83 23.79
N VAL A 1068 -22.76 42.68 22.84
CA VAL A 1068 -21.38 42.72 22.31
C VAL A 1068 -20.40 43.30 23.33
N VAL A 1069 -20.76 44.37 24.04
CA VAL A 1069 -19.96 44.95 25.14
C VAL A 1069 -19.63 43.90 26.22
N ARG A 1070 -20.60 43.06 26.59
CA ARG A 1070 -20.40 41.93 27.51
C ARG A 1070 -19.50 40.84 26.92
N LEU A 1071 -19.71 40.44 25.67
CA LEU A 1071 -18.91 39.39 25.01
C LEU A 1071 -17.45 39.79 24.80
N LEU A 1072 -17.16 41.07 24.59
CA LEU A 1072 -15.80 41.61 24.45
C LEU A 1072 -15.16 42.05 25.79
N ASN A 1073 -15.93 41.93 26.89
CA ASN A 1073 -15.61 42.38 28.25
C ASN A 1073 -14.98 43.78 28.26
N ILE A 1074 -15.79 44.76 27.86
CA ILE A 1074 -15.47 46.19 27.89
C ILE A 1074 -16.13 46.79 29.15
N GLU A 1075 -15.31 47.40 30.00
CA GLU A 1075 -15.67 47.83 31.37
C GLU A 1075 -16.27 49.25 31.41
N ASP A 1076 -16.29 49.97 30.30
CA ASP A 1076 -16.78 51.35 30.23
C ASP A 1076 -18.31 51.43 30.15
N GLU A 1077 -18.97 51.59 31.31
CA GLU A 1077 -20.42 51.76 31.38
C GLU A 1077 -20.94 53.02 30.67
N THR A 1078 -20.11 54.05 30.43
CA THR A 1078 -20.57 55.29 29.76
C THR A 1078 -21.03 55.04 28.33
N VAL A 1079 -20.52 53.98 27.70
CA VAL A 1079 -20.88 53.49 26.37
C VAL A 1079 -22.33 53.00 26.31
N LEU A 1080 -22.93 52.59 27.42
CA LEU A 1080 -24.30 52.03 27.47
C LEU A 1080 -25.39 53.10 27.66
N HIS A 1081 -25.02 54.35 27.96
CA HIS A 1081 -25.96 55.43 28.30
C HIS A 1081 -26.19 56.41 27.14
N THR A 1082 -26.55 55.90 25.96
CA THR A 1082 -27.01 56.75 24.84
C THR A 1082 -28.51 56.97 24.86
N SER A 1083 -28.97 58.20 24.63
CA SER A 1083 -30.41 58.52 24.52
C SER A 1083 -31.05 57.92 23.25
N PRO A 1084 -32.34 57.55 23.27
CA PRO A 1084 -33.10 57.20 22.07
C PRO A 1084 -33.13 58.35 21.06
N LEU A 1085 -32.85 58.05 19.78
CA LEU A 1085 -32.82 59.04 18.69
C LEU A 1085 -34.22 59.60 18.39
N THR A 1086 -35.25 58.81 18.71
CA THR A 1086 -36.67 59.12 18.56
C THR A 1086 -37.16 60.28 19.45
N VAL A 1087 -36.59 60.45 20.65
CA VAL A 1087 -37.04 61.47 21.63
C VAL A 1087 -36.12 62.71 21.67
N ALA A 1088 -34.87 62.55 21.24
CA ALA A 1088 -33.85 63.60 21.24
C ALA A 1088 -34.17 64.78 20.29
N ALA A 1089 -33.86 66.01 20.71
CA ALA A 1089 -33.86 67.20 19.87
C ALA A 1089 -32.75 67.16 18.79
N SER A 1090 -32.82 68.03 17.78
CA SER A 1090 -31.88 67.99 16.62
C SER A 1090 -30.40 67.98 17.02
N ASN A 1091 -30.02 68.82 17.99
CA ASN A 1091 -28.66 68.93 18.51
C ASN A 1091 -28.26 67.69 19.34
N GLU A 1092 -29.22 67.12 20.08
CA GLU A 1092 -29.03 65.94 20.92
C GLU A 1092 -28.88 64.66 20.08
N ARG A 1093 -29.58 64.56 18.94
CA ARG A 1093 -29.41 63.46 17.97
C ARG A 1093 -27.98 63.39 17.43
N HIS A 1094 -27.36 64.54 17.16
CA HIS A 1094 -25.96 64.60 16.73
C HIS A 1094 -25.00 64.12 17.82
N ALA A 1095 -25.23 64.51 19.08
CA ALA A 1095 -24.45 64.01 20.22
C ALA A 1095 -24.62 62.49 20.43
N ALA A 1096 -25.86 61.98 20.35
CA ALA A 1096 -26.15 60.55 20.47
C ALA A 1096 -25.53 59.75 19.32
N LEU A 1097 -25.62 60.23 18.07
CA LEU A 1097 -24.93 59.62 16.93
C LEU A 1097 -23.40 59.60 17.12
N GLN A 1098 -22.81 60.67 17.66
CA GLN A 1098 -21.37 60.72 17.93
C GLN A 1098 -20.96 59.72 19.03
N GLN A 1099 -21.76 59.54 20.08
CA GLN A 1099 -21.55 58.48 21.08
C GLN A 1099 -21.65 57.08 20.47
N ARG A 1100 -22.64 56.84 19.59
CA ARG A 1100 -22.82 55.57 18.87
C ARG A 1100 -21.64 55.23 17.95
N HIS A 1101 -20.99 56.22 17.33
CA HIS A 1101 -19.75 56.01 16.58
C HIS A 1101 -18.58 55.65 17.49
N ARG A 1102 -18.34 56.42 18.58
CA ARG A 1102 -17.27 56.11 19.55
C ARG A 1102 -17.40 54.71 20.14
N MET A 1103 -18.62 54.23 20.36
CA MET A 1103 -18.85 52.83 20.75
C MET A 1103 -18.32 51.85 19.70
N ILE A 1104 -18.65 52.06 18.43
CA ILE A 1104 -18.21 51.20 17.32
C ILE A 1104 -16.68 51.22 17.22
N ASP A 1105 -16.04 52.38 17.36
CA ASP A 1105 -14.57 52.52 17.34
C ASP A 1105 -13.91 51.68 18.46
N ILE A 1106 -14.43 51.77 19.69
CA ILE A 1106 -13.94 50.98 20.85
C ILE A 1106 -14.18 49.48 20.64
N LEU A 1107 -15.33 49.08 20.08
CA LEU A 1107 -15.64 47.68 19.76
C LEU A 1107 -14.68 47.13 18.70
N LEU A 1108 -14.40 47.89 17.64
CA LEU A 1108 -13.45 47.51 16.59
C LEU A 1108 -12.03 47.37 17.14
N GLN A 1109 -11.53 48.37 17.86
CA GLN A 1109 -10.21 48.33 18.49
C GLN A 1109 -10.05 47.12 19.44
N ARG A 1110 -11.11 46.76 20.16
CA ARG A 1110 -11.11 45.57 21.03
C ARG A 1110 -11.07 44.26 20.24
N ILE A 1111 -11.75 44.20 19.09
CA ILE A 1111 -11.70 43.05 18.18
C ILE A 1111 -10.32 42.91 17.54
N GLU A 1112 -9.69 44.00 17.08
CA GLU A 1112 -8.32 44.03 16.55
C GLU A 1112 -7.30 43.50 17.56
N ILE A 1113 -7.34 43.98 18.81
CA ILE A 1113 -6.45 43.51 19.89
C ILE A 1113 -6.63 42.01 20.18
N LEU A 1114 -7.86 41.48 20.05
CA LEU A 1114 -8.14 40.05 20.20
C LEU A 1114 -7.65 39.23 19.00
N HIS A 1115 -7.82 39.75 17.77
CA HIS A 1115 -7.33 39.16 16.54
C HIS A 1115 -5.79 39.05 16.54
N ASP A 1116 -5.08 40.13 16.88
CA ASP A 1116 -3.61 40.12 17.01
C ASP A 1116 -3.12 39.20 18.13
N ARG A 1117 -3.92 38.99 19.17
CA ARG A 1117 -3.62 38.01 20.22
C ARG A 1117 -3.89 36.57 19.76
N LEU A 1118 -4.79 36.37 18.81
CA LEU A 1118 -5.10 35.07 18.22
C LEU A 1118 -4.01 34.68 17.20
N LEU A 1119 -3.64 35.57 16.28
CA LEU A 1119 -2.52 35.35 15.34
C LEU A 1119 -1.22 34.99 16.07
N ARG A 1120 -0.83 35.74 17.11
CA ARG A 1120 0.37 35.43 17.93
C ARG A 1120 0.27 34.08 18.67
N LYS A 1121 -0.94 33.57 18.95
CA LYS A 1121 -1.13 32.21 19.48
C LYS A 1121 -1.02 31.16 18.40
N GLU A 1122 -1.54 31.41 17.19
CA GLU A 1122 -1.37 30.51 16.05
C GLU A 1122 0.10 30.37 15.64
N ASP A 1123 0.87 31.46 15.63
CA ASP A 1123 2.31 31.40 15.33
C ASP A 1123 3.09 30.63 16.42
N LEU A 1124 2.77 30.85 17.69
CA LEU A 1124 3.33 30.05 18.80
C LEU A 1124 2.95 28.56 18.69
N LEU A 1125 1.73 28.23 18.24
CA LEU A 1125 1.31 26.86 17.98
C LEU A 1125 2.08 26.24 16.79
N LYS A 1126 2.29 26.98 15.70
CA LYS A 1126 3.14 26.55 14.56
C LYS A 1126 4.57 26.25 15.02
N ASP A 1127 5.12 27.02 15.96
CA ASP A 1127 6.44 26.76 16.52
C ASP A 1127 6.45 25.53 17.45
N TYR A 1128 5.44 25.32 18.28
CA TYR A 1128 5.28 24.06 19.03
C TYR A 1128 5.09 22.84 18.11
N GLU A 1129 4.44 22.98 16.95
CA GLU A 1129 4.35 21.90 15.96
C GLU A 1129 5.70 21.58 15.31
N LYS A 1130 6.55 22.59 15.03
CA LYS A 1130 7.95 22.38 14.60
C LYS A 1130 8.75 21.65 15.66
N ASP A 1131 8.62 22.03 16.93
CA ASP A 1131 9.35 21.41 18.05
C ASP A 1131 8.86 19.98 18.35
N LEU A 1132 7.56 19.71 18.23
CA LEU A 1132 7.02 18.34 18.21
C LEU A 1132 7.56 17.52 17.03
N GLY A 1133 7.77 18.15 15.86
CA GLY A 1133 8.46 17.55 14.72
C GLY A 1133 9.90 17.15 15.05
N LYS A 1134 10.69 18.06 15.64
CA LYS A 1134 12.06 17.79 16.11
C LYS A 1134 12.08 16.67 17.16
N LEU A 1135 11.14 16.68 18.12
CA LEU A 1135 11.04 15.67 19.16
C LEU A 1135 10.73 14.28 18.59
N ARG A 1136 9.83 14.18 17.61
CA ARG A 1136 9.56 12.92 16.89
C ARG A 1136 10.78 12.42 16.11
N GLN A 1137 11.53 13.31 15.46
CA GLN A 1137 12.78 12.94 14.78
C GLN A 1137 13.84 12.43 15.78
N ALA A 1138 13.98 13.08 16.94
CA ALA A 1138 14.85 12.63 18.01
C ALA A 1138 14.41 11.28 18.62
N GLU A 1139 13.11 11.04 18.74
CA GLU A 1139 12.53 9.78 19.23
C GLU A 1139 12.73 8.63 18.22
N ILE A 1140 12.64 8.90 16.91
CA ILE A 1140 13.00 7.93 15.85
C ILE A 1140 14.50 7.61 15.92
N ALA A 1141 15.36 8.62 15.99
CA ALA A 1141 16.80 8.43 16.12
C ALA A 1141 17.19 7.71 17.43
N LEU A 1142 16.41 7.86 18.51
CA LEU A 1142 16.59 7.08 19.73
C LEU A 1142 16.24 5.61 19.50
N ARG A 1143 15.08 5.30 18.89
CA ARG A 1143 14.69 3.92 18.55
C ARG A 1143 15.70 3.22 17.64
N GLU A 1144 16.25 3.93 16.66
CA GLU A 1144 17.31 3.40 15.79
C GLU A 1144 18.56 3.03 16.59
N ARG A 1145 18.93 3.84 17.60
CA ARG A 1145 20.05 3.55 18.50
C ARG A 1145 19.74 2.43 19.49
N ASP A 1146 18.50 2.33 19.98
CA ASP A 1146 18.06 1.23 20.85
C ASP A 1146 18.09 -0.11 20.11
N ILE A 1147 17.72 -0.15 18.82
CA ILE A 1147 17.87 -1.34 17.97
C ILE A 1147 19.35 -1.70 17.83
N LEU A 1148 20.22 -0.74 17.48
CA LEU A 1148 21.67 -0.98 17.39
C LEU A 1148 22.29 -1.45 18.72
N VAL A 1149 21.77 -0.99 19.87
CA VAL A 1149 22.20 -1.47 21.20
C VAL A 1149 21.70 -2.90 21.45
N GLN A 1150 20.47 -3.25 21.04
CA GLN A 1150 19.97 -4.62 21.12
C GLN A 1150 20.77 -5.58 20.22
N ASP A 1151 21.07 -5.18 18.98
CA ASP A 1151 21.91 -5.95 18.06
C ASP A 1151 23.29 -6.21 18.69
N LEU A 1152 23.96 -5.16 19.20
CA LEU A 1152 25.24 -5.27 19.91
C LEU A 1152 25.15 -6.11 21.20
N GLU A 1153 24.02 -6.11 21.91
CA GLU A 1153 23.79 -7.03 23.02
C GLU A 1153 23.65 -8.49 22.56
N THR A 1154 23.00 -8.75 21.42
CA THR A 1154 22.89 -10.12 20.87
C THR A 1154 24.23 -10.63 20.37
N ASP A 1155 25.00 -9.81 19.62
CA ASP A 1155 26.37 -10.13 19.21
C ASP A 1155 27.26 -10.40 20.42
N LYS A 1156 27.16 -9.58 21.48
CA LYS A 1156 27.90 -9.83 22.72
C LYS A 1156 27.51 -11.16 23.36
N ARG A 1157 26.20 -11.49 23.45
CA ARG A 1157 25.74 -12.78 24.00
C ARG A 1157 26.27 -13.96 23.17
N ILE A 1158 26.21 -13.86 21.85
CA ILE A 1158 26.77 -14.87 20.92
C ILE A 1158 28.28 -15.03 21.14
N LYS A 1159 29.02 -13.94 21.37
CA LYS A 1159 30.46 -13.98 21.68
C LYS A 1159 30.74 -14.54 23.08
N ASP A 1160 29.94 -14.21 24.08
CA ASP A 1160 30.06 -14.78 25.42
C ASP A 1160 29.80 -16.31 25.39
N ASP A 1161 28.77 -16.76 24.68
CA ASP A 1161 28.48 -18.19 24.45
C ASP A 1161 29.57 -18.90 23.63
N GLU A 1162 30.10 -18.27 22.59
CA GLU A 1162 31.27 -18.78 21.84
C GLU A 1162 32.49 -18.95 22.76
N THR A 1163 32.78 -17.95 23.62
CA THR A 1163 33.89 -18.08 24.59
C THR A 1163 33.62 -19.15 25.63
N LEU A 1164 32.37 -19.38 26.04
CA LEU A 1164 31.99 -20.45 26.96
C LEU A 1164 32.16 -21.83 26.30
N HIS A 1165 31.74 -21.98 25.04
CA HIS A 1165 31.94 -23.22 24.27
C HIS A 1165 33.42 -23.52 24.04
N LEU A 1166 34.22 -22.51 23.71
CA LEU A 1166 35.68 -22.63 23.59
C LEU A 1166 36.35 -22.98 24.94
N ARG A 1167 35.92 -22.37 26.05
CA ARG A 1167 36.40 -22.70 27.42
C ARG A 1167 36.06 -24.15 27.80
N ASN A 1168 34.86 -24.62 27.48
CA ASN A 1168 34.45 -26.01 27.74
C ASN A 1168 35.26 -26.99 26.86
N THR A 1169 35.43 -26.70 25.57
CA THR A 1169 36.26 -27.51 24.66
C THR A 1169 37.72 -27.56 25.10
N LEU A 1170 38.28 -26.44 25.59
CA LEU A 1170 39.62 -26.38 26.17
C LEU A 1170 39.72 -27.23 27.45
N LYS A 1171 38.71 -27.16 28.33
CA LYS A 1171 38.62 -27.95 29.55
C LYS A 1171 38.55 -29.45 29.25
N ASP A 1172 37.78 -29.85 28.24
CA ASP A 1172 37.62 -31.27 27.87
C ASP A 1172 38.81 -31.83 27.11
N THR A 1173 39.47 -31.05 26.26
CA THR A 1173 40.77 -31.43 25.68
C THR A 1173 41.86 -31.52 26.77
N GLN A 1174 41.86 -30.64 27.77
CA GLN A 1174 42.75 -30.73 28.94
C GLN A 1174 42.41 -31.95 29.82
N ASN A 1175 41.14 -32.29 30.01
CA ASN A 1175 40.68 -33.50 30.72
C ASN A 1175 41.12 -34.78 29.99
N ASN A 1176 40.97 -34.83 28.66
CA ASN A 1176 41.41 -35.94 27.83
C ASN A 1176 42.94 -36.09 27.86
N LEU A 1177 43.69 -35.00 27.73
CA LEU A 1177 45.15 -35.02 27.89
C LEU A 1177 45.59 -35.49 29.29
N ASN A 1178 44.86 -35.11 30.34
CA ASN A 1178 45.12 -35.60 31.70
C ASN A 1178 44.74 -37.08 31.87
N ARG A 1179 43.68 -37.56 31.21
CA ARG A 1179 43.32 -38.98 31.13
C ARG A 1179 44.39 -39.78 30.39
N GLU A 1180 44.89 -39.28 29.26
CA GLU A 1180 45.99 -39.90 28.52
C GLU A 1180 47.32 -39.89 29.29
N LYS A 1181 47.63 -38.82 30.03
CA LYS A 1181 48.80 -38.79 30.93
C LYS A 1181 48.68 -39.86 32.02
N ARG A 1182 47.47 -40.05 32.58
CA ARG A 1182 47.19 -41.12 33.56
C ARG A 1182 47.30 -42.51 32.95
N THR A 1183 46.67 -42.78 31.80
CA THR A 1183 46.78 -44.09 31.14
C THR A 1183 48.20 -44.39 30.68
N ASN A 1184 48.94 -43.41 30.14
CA ASN A 1184 50.35 -43.60 29.82
C ASN A 1184 51.23 -43.81 31.06
N ALA A 1185 50.89 -43.23 32.22
CA ALA A 1185 51.56 -43.56 33.49
C ALA A 1185 51.25 -45.01 33.92
N THR A 1186 49.98 -45.43 33.87
CA THR A 1186 49.58 -46.82 34.15
C THR A 1186 50.23 -47.82 33.20
N ILE A 1187 50.32 -47.50 31.90
CA ILE A 1187 50.98 -48.33 30.88
C ILE A 1187 52.50 -48.37 31.10
N LYS A 1188 53.14 -47.28 31.54
CA LYS A 1188 54.56 -47.31 31.93
C LYS A 1188 54.78 -48.18 33.17
N LEU A 1189 53.87 -48.12 34.15
CA LEU A 1189 53.91 -48.99 35.33
C LEU A 1189 53.66 -50.46 34.98
N SER A 1190 52.68 -50.77 34.12
CA SER A 1190 52.44 -52.14 33.67
C SER A 1190 53.64 -52.65 32.86
N ARG A 1191 54.15 -51.87 31.91
CA ARG A 1191 55.29 -52.27 31.07
C ARG A 1191 56.57 -52.48 31.87
N ASN A 1192 56.75 -51.77 32.99
CA ASN A 1192 57.81 -52.04 33.96
C ASN A 1192 57.55 -53.33 34.77
N ALA A 1193 56.30 -53.61 35.14
CA ALA A 1193 55.92 -54.89 35.77
C ALA A 1193 56.09 -56.07 34.80
N ASP A 1194 55.63 -55.95 33.56
CA ASP A 1194 55.79 -56.91 32.46
C ASP A 1194 57.28 -57.17 32.18
N LEU A 1195 58.12 -56.13 32.18
CA LEU A 1195 59.57 -56.26 32.08
C LEU A 1195 60.19 -56.97 33.29
N SER A 1196 59.68 -56.78 34.51
CA SER A 1196 60.15 -57.56 35.67
C SER A 1196 59.75 -59.04 35.58
N GLN A 1197 58.49 -59.32 35.21
CA GLN A 1197 57.94 -60.66 35.13
C GLN A 1197 58.51 -61.47 33.94
N SER A 1198 58.83 -60.80 32.83
CA SER A 1198 59.51 -61.40 31.67
C SER A 1198 60.99 -61.74 31.96
N ASN A 1199 61.69 -60.92 32.74
CA ASN A 1199 63.07 -61.21 33.15
C ASN A 1199 63.18 -62.43 34.08
N ASP A 1200 62.18 -62.67 34.96
CA ASP A 1200 62.14 -63.87 35.80
C ASP A 1200 61.85 -65.16 35.01
N LEU A 1201 61.02 -65.07 33.96
CA LEU A 1201 60.69 -66.22 33.10
C LEU A 1201 61.84 -66.62 32.17
N ILE A 1202 62.63 -65.67 31.67
CA ILE A 1202 63.77 -65.94 30.78
C ILE A 1202 64.97 -66.56 31.53
N ARG A 1203 64.97 -66.57 32.87
CA ARG A 1203 66.03 -67.16 33.71
C ARG A 1203 65.89 -68.66 34.00
N ARG A 1204 64.90 -69.36 33.43
CA ARG A 1204 64.72 -70.81 33.62
C ARG A 1204 64.48 -71.56 32.31
N THR A 1205 65.01 -72.78 32.25
CA THR A 1205 65.00 -73.73 31.12
C THR A 1205 65.75 -73.28 29.86
N GLY A 1206 66.83 -74.01 29.55
CA GLY A 1206 67.45 -74.05 28.23
C GLY A 1206 67.66 -75.51 27.82
N GLY A 1207 67.50 -75.83 26.53
CA GLY A 1207 67.60 -77.18 25.97
C GLY A 1207 67.33 -77.18 24.45
N PRO A 1208 68.02 -77.98 23.62
CA PRO A 1208 67.99 -77.83 22.16
C PRO A 1208 67.28 -78.95 21.37
N GLY A 1209 66.83 -78.69 20.13
CA GLY A 1209 66.47 -79.76 19.18
C GLY A 1209 65.61 -79.41 17.94
N ASN A 1210 66.26 -79.08 16.82
CA ASN A 1210 65.95 -79.36 15.40
C ASN A 1210 64.52 -79.64 14.84
N ASN A 1211 64.24 -79.00 13.68
CA ASN A 1211 63.49 -79.49 12.48
C ASN A 1211 61.94 -79.62 12.55
N LEU A 1212 61.15 -79.52 11.45
CA LEU A 1212 61.42 -79.38 9.99
C LEU A 1212 60.25 -78.69 9.21
N HIS A 1213 60.56 -77.99 8.08
CA HIS A 1213 59.66 -77.60 6.94
C HIS A 1213 58.46 -76.64 7.24
N HIS A 1214 58.04 -75.70 6.36
CA HIS A 1214 58.02 -75.62 4.88
C HIS A 1214 58.37 -74.22 4.30
N HIS A 1215 58.41 -74.08 2.96
CA HIS A 1215 58.75 -72.86 2.21
C HIS A 1215 57.64 -71.78 2.13
N CYS A 1216 58.05 -70.51 2.22
CA CYS A 1216 57.80 -69.46 1.19
C CYS A 1216 58.79 -68.27 1.41
N PRO A 1217 58.96 -67.33 0.45
CA PRO A 1217 60.05 -66.36 0.45
C PRO A 1217 59.84 -65.15 1.38
N PRO A 1218 60.91 -64.44 1.78
CA PRO A 1218 60.82 -63.22 2.59
C PRO A 1218 60.40 -62.01 1.75
N ASP A 1219 59.24 -61.42 2.07
CA ASP A 1219 58.70 -60.26 1.37
C ASP A 1219 59.05 -58.93 2.08
N ASP A 1220 59.11 -57.84 1.31
CA ASP A 1220 59.80 -56.63 1.73
C ASP A 1220 59.03 -55.82 2.79
N THR A 1221 59.58 -55.75 4.01
CA THR A 1221 58.99 -55.06 5.17
C THR A 1221 59.68 -53.74 5.50
N THR A 1222 60.93 -53.54 5.05
CA THR A 1222 61.67 -52.28 5.28
C THR A 1222 61.15 -51.13 4.39
N GLY A 1223 60.77 -51.44 3.14
CA GLY A 1223 60.24 -50.45 2.19
C GLY A 1223 58.93 -49.78 2.63
N LYS A 1224 58.02 -50.53 3.26
CA LYS A 1224 56.69 -50.01 3.69
C LYS A 1224 56.81 -48.97 4.81
N VAL A 1225 57.70 -49.18 5.79
CA VAL A 1225 57.93 -48.22 6.88
C VAL A 1225 58.51 -46.91 6.34
N GLN A 1226 59.57 -46.97 5.52
CA GLN A 1226 60.15 -45.74 4.95
C GLN A 1226 59.19 -45.02 3.98
N THR A 1227 58.30 -45.73 3.30
CA THR A 1227 57.29 -45.10 2.44
C THR A 1227 56.27 -44.33 3.27
N ILE A 1228 55.75 -44.93 4.36
CA ILE A 1228 54.84 -44.25 5.29
C ILE A 1228 55.52 -43.04 5.95
N GLU A 1229 56.78 -43.17 6.34
CA GLU A 1229 57.55 -42.08 6.96
C GLU A 1229 57.84 -40.94 5.97
N ARG A 1230 58.15 -41.24 4.70
CA ARG A 1230 58.27 -40.22 3.63
C ARG A 1230 56.94 -39.55 3.36
N ASP A 1231 55.84 -40.30 3.30
CA ASP A 1231 54.50 -39.77 3.01
C ASP A 1231 53.98 -38.89 4.16
N MET A 1232 54.26 -39.27 5.41
CA MET A 1232 53.98 -38.48 6.61
C MET A 1232 54.85 -37.21 6.67
N ASN A 1233 56.14 -37.29 6.36
CA ASN A 1233 57.01 -36.11 6.27
C ASN A 1233 56.64 -35.19 5.11
N GLN A 1234 56.17 -35.72 3.98
CA GLN A 1234 55.69 -34.90 2.86
C GLN A 1234 54.35 -34.22 3.20
N LYS A 1235 53.46 -34.88 3.94
CA LYS A 1235 52.24 -34.27 4.51
C LYS A 1235 52.56 -33.19 5.56
N LEU A 1236 53.55 -33.40 6.43
CA LEU A 1236 54.07 -32.40 7.35
C LEU A 1236 54.69 -31.21 6.61
N SER A 1237 55.47 -31.44 5.56
CA SER A 1237 56.05 -30.39 4.73
C SER A 1237 54.98 -29.55 4.04
N ARG A 1238 53.96 -30.18 3.45
CA ARG A 1238 52.79 -29.48 2.87
C ARG A 1238 52.04 -28.64 3.91
N LYS A 1239 51.75 -29.20 5.10
CA LYS A 1239 51.11 -28.46 6.19
C LYS A 1239 51.98 -27.32 6.73
N ASN A 1240 53.29 -27.49 6.81
CA ASN A 1240 54.21 -26.42 7.22
C ASN A 1240 54.31 -25.31 6.17
N TYR A 1241 54.18 -25.64 4.88
CA TYR A 1241 54.06 -24.66 3.80
C TYR A 1241 52.72 -23.92 3.89
N GLU A 1242 51.60 -24.64 3.97
CA GLU A 1242 50.24 -24.12 4.13
C GLU A 1242 50.10 -23.19 5.35
N ILE A 1243 50.63 -23.60 6.52
CA ILE A 1243 50.70 -22.76 7.73
C ILE A 1243 51.60 -21.53 7.52
N LYS A 1244 52.62 -21.60 6.67
CA LYS A 1244 53.45 -20.44 6.33
C LYS A 1244 52.70 -19.46 5.42
N THR A 1245 51.99 -19.95 4.40
CA THR A 1245 51.16 -19.12 3.52
C THR A 1245 50.05 -18.44 4.30
N LEU A 1246 49.27 -19.19 5.09
CA LEU A 1246 48.21 -18.65 5.94
C LEU A 1246 48.71 -17.64 6.98
N LYS A 1247 49.95 -17.80 7.49
CA LYS A 1247 50.58 -16.79 8.35
C LYS A 1247 51.02 -15.54 7.61
N GLN A 1248 51.39 -15.64 6.34
CA GLN A 1248 51.74 -14.50 5.52
C GLN A 1248 50.47 -13.74 5.08
N GLU A 1249 49.44 -14.46 4.60
CA GLU A 1249 48.12 -13.91 4.29
C GLU A 1249 47.50 -13.20 5.52
N LEU A 1250 47.62 -13.80 6.72
CA LEU A 1250 47.18 -13.17 7.97
C LEU A 1250 47.99 -11.93 8.33
N HIS A 1251 49.28 -11.85 7.98
CA HIS A 1251 50.12 -10.68 8.24
C HIS A 1251 49.79 -9.54 7.26
N GLU A 1252 49.60 -9.85 5.98
CA GLU A 1252 49.16 -8.91 4.94
C GLU A 1252 47.74 -8.38 5.23
N ALA A 1253 46.85 -9.21 5.78
CA ALA A 1253 45.55 -8.79 6.32
C ALA A 1253 45.66 -7.89 7.57
N LEU A 1254 46.64 -8.14 8.45
CA LEU A 1254 46.90 -7.31 9.63
C LEU A 1254 47.47 -5.94 9.26
N ASP A 1255 48.37 -5.90 8.28
CA ASP A 1255 49.01 -4.67 7.80
C ASP A 1255 48.01 -3.80 7.03
N THR A 1256 47.16 -4.39 6.18
CA THR A 1256 46.09 -3.65 5.49
C THR A 1256 45.01 -3.14 6.45
N LEU A 1257 44.66 -3.90 7.50
CA LEU A 1257 43.71 -3.44 8.53
C LEU A 1257 44.32 -2.37 9.44
N SER A 1258 45.63 -2.43 9.71
CA SER A 1258 46.40 -1.37 10.35
C SER A 1258 46.45 -0.09 9.49
N GLU A 1259 46.67 -0.22 8.17
CA GLU A 1259 46.67 0.91 7.24
C GLU A 1259 45.28 1.56 7.14
N GLN A 1260 44.21 0.76 7.09
CA GLN A 1260 42.84 1.27 7.19
C GLN A 1260 42.55 1.95 8.54
N SER A 1261 42.98 1.39 9.66
CA SER A 1261 42.82 2.00 10.99
C SER A 1261 43.56 3.34 11.10
N ASN A 1262 44.79 3.42 10.58
CA ASN A 1262 45.54 4.68 10.51
C ASN A 1262 44.87 5.70 9.56
N LYS A 1263 44.23 5.24 8.47
CA LYS A 1263 43.49 6.11 7.55
C LYS A 1263 42.19 6.65 8.16
N VAL A 1264 41.46 5.85 8.94
CA VAL A 1264 40.32 6.32 9.75
C VAL A 1264 40.80 7.34 10.77
N ARG A 1265 41.87 7.05 11.52
CA ARG A 1265 42.46 7.97 12.49
C ARG A 1265 42.95 9.28 11.87
N LEU A 1266 43.43 9.26 10.63
CA LEU A 1266 43.80 10.47 9.89
C LEU A 1266 42.57 11.31 9.52
N LEU A 1267 41.47 10.68 9.14
CA LEU A 1267 40.18 11.35 8.88
C LEU A 1267 39.56 11.92 10.17
N GLU A 1268 39.68 11.20 11.29
CA GLU A 1268 39.29 11.70 12.62
C GLU A 1268 40.09 12.93 13.03
N LEU A 1269 41.42 12.93 12.81
CA LEU A 1269 42.27 14.10 13.06
C LEU A 1269 41.89 15.27 12.13
N GLN A 1270 41.67 15.02 10.84
CA GLN A 1270 41.19 16.04 9.89
C GLN A 1270 39.79 16.59 10.25
N SER A 1271 38.98 15.81 10.98
CA SER A 1271 37.68 16.26 11.50
C SER A 1271 37.80 17.13 12.76
N MET A 1272 38.95 17.19 13.43
CA MET A 1272 39.17 17.97 14.66
C MET A 1272 39.88 19.32 14.41
N ASP A 1273 40.65 19.44 13.32
CA ASP A 1273 41.46 20.63 12.99
C ASP A 1273 40.71 21.67 12.10
N THR A 1274 39.39 21.84 12.27
CA THR A 1274 38.60 22.89 11.56
C THR A 1274 38.03 23.97 12.50
N PRO A 1275 38.86 24.78 13.17
CA PRO A 1275 38.39 25.90 13.98
C PRO A 1275 37.91 27.08 13.11
N ASN A 1276 36.73 27.61 13.46
CA ASN A 1276 36.24 28.98 13.22
C ASN A 1276 36.99 29.84 12.18
N ASN A 1277 36.52 29.83 10.92
CA ASN A 1277 36.65 31.02 10.08
C ASN A 1277 35.65 31.07 8.92
N LEU A 1278 34.66 31.97 9.00
CA LEU A 1278 33.99 32.63 7.88
C LEU A 1278 33.07 33.73 8.42
N MET A 1279 33.68 34.86 8.78
CA MET A 1279 32.99 36.12 9.10
C MET A 1279 33.55 37.20 8.16
N SER A 1280 33.11 37.14 6.90
CA SER A 1280 33.36 38.10 5.80
C SER A 1280 32.33 37.84 4.71
#